data_AF-A0AAN9DIC4-F1
#
_entry.id   AF-A0AAN9DIC4-F1
#
_cell.length_a   1.000
_cell.length_b   1.000
_cell.length_c   1.000
_cell.angle_alpha   90.00
_cell.angle_beta   90.00
_cell.angle_gamma   90.00
#
_symmetry.space_group_name_H-M   'P 1'
#
loop_
_entity.id
_entity.type
_entity.pdbx_description
1 polymer ?
#
loop_
_entity_poly.entity_id
_entity_poly.type
_entity_poly.pdbx_seq_one_letter_code
_entity_poly.pdbx_strand_id
1 'polypeptide(L)'
;MAVSRRSSQHQQSSLQPSPRNALIASPPPESPSAIIPESTSLLSPSSTGAAECGGATMESAAASSSSASTPDRPATVTAVSAAASTAPGSSSCSSISSSATAGSQSPGSGATSPGEGVCGAGGAFRELFEACRNGDVSRVKRLVDSVNVNAKDMAGRKSTPLHFAAGFGRKDVVEHLLQTGANVHSRDDGGLIPLHNACSFGHAEVVSLLLCSGADPNARDNWNYTPLHEAAIKGKIDVCIVLLQHGADPNIRNTDGKSALDLADPSAKTVLTGEYKKDELLEAARSGNEEKLMALLTPLNVNCHASDGRKSTPLHLAAGYNRVRIVQLLLQYGADVHAKDKGGLVPLHNACSYGHYEVTELLLKHGACVNAMDLWQFTPLHEAASKNRVEVCSLLLSHGADPTLLNCHGKSAVDVAPTPELKERLTYEFKGHTLLQAAREADMAKVKKTAQEIISFKHPHSHDSALHCAVASPHPKRKQVTELLLRKGANIHEKNKDFMTPFHVAAERGHNDALEVLQKHGAKVNAVDTLGQTALHRAALAGHIQTCRLLLSYGADPSIISLQGFTASQMGNEAIQQILNENIPPRNSDVDYRFLEAAKAGDLDTVKQLCSPQNVNCRDLEGRHSTPLHFAAGYNRVAVVEYLLHHGADVHAKDKGGLVPLHNACSYGHYEVAELLVRHGASVNVADLWKFTPLHEAAAKGKYEICKLLLKHGADPSKKNRDGNMALDMVKDGDTDIQDLLRGDAALLDAAKKGCLARVQKLCSPENINCRDTQGRNSTPLHLAAGYNNLEVAEYLLEHGADVNAQDKGGLIPLHNAASYGHVDIAALLIKFNTCVNATDKWAFTPLHEAAQKGRTQLCALLLAHGADPTMKNQEGQTALDLATADDIRALLMDAMPPDALPSCFKPQATVLSAALISPASTPSCLSAASSIDNLAGPLCDGASGGATGPADGAAGNERKEGDAVLDMNISQFLKSLGLEHLRDIFEREQITLDVLADMGHEELKEIGINAYGHRHKLIKGIERLLGGQQGANPYLTFHCTNQGTVLIDLAVDDKEFQSVEEEMQSTIREHRDGGNAGGVFSRYNVLKIQKVVNKKLRERYTHRQKEIADENHNHHNERMLFHGSPFINAIIHKGFDERHAYIGGMFGAGIYFAENSSKSNQYVYGIGGGTGCPTHKDRSCYVCHRQMLFCRVTLGKSFLQFSAMKMAHAPPGHHSVIGRPSVNGLAYAEYVIYRGEQAYPEYLITYQILKPDSTPQSSTGAELKS
;
A
#
# COMPACT_ATOMS: atom_id res chain seq x y z
N MET A 1 23.61 46.39 10.36
CA MET A 1 24.81 46.79 11.14
C MET A 1 24.61 46.41 12.61
N ALA A 2 25.61 45.74 13.22
CA ALA A 2 25.89 45.45 14.65
C ALA A 2 24.72 44.91 15.54
N VAL A 3 24.65 43.66 16.01
CA VAL A 3 25.52 42.83 16.91
C VAL A 3 25.65 43.31 18.37
N SER A 4 25.04 42.54 19.29
CA SER A 4 25.56 42.10 20.62
C SER A 4 24.44 41.25 21.30
N ARG A 5 24.54 39.97 21.70
CA ARG A 5 25.49 39.12 22.47
C ARG A 5 25.75 39.55 23.93
N ARG A 6 25.23 38.75 24.88
CA ARG A 6 25.84 38.16 26.12
C ARG A 6 24.73 37.42 26.90
N SER A 7 24.72 36.09 27.16
CA SER A 7 25.54 35.23 28.05
C SER A 7 25.61 35.77 29.50
N SER A 8 25.40 35.06 30.61
CA SER A 8 25.58 33.63 30.95
C SER A 8 25.23 33.36 32.44
N GLN A 9 24.71 32.13 32.72
CA GLN A 9 25.08 31.15 33.77
C GLN A 9 24.93 31.33 35.31
N HIS A 10 24.59 30.17 35.90
CA HIS A 10 24.91 29.59 37.24
C HIS A 10 24.11 30.08 38.48
N GLN A 11 23.78 29.26 39.50
CA GLN A 11 23.64 27.82 39.76
C GLN A 11 23.11 27.70 41.22
N GLN A 12 22.42 26.59 41.55
CA GLN A 12 22.27 25.97 42.90
C GLN A 12 21.59 26.73 44.07
N SER A 13 20.52 26.15 44.62
CA SER A 13 20.60 25.31 45.85
C SER A 13 19.21 24.92 46.39
N SER A 14 19.10 23.65 46.76
CA SER A 14 18.05 23.00 47.55
C SER A 14 18.09 23.45 49.01
N LEU A 15 16.93 23.47 49.70
CA LEU A 15 16.73 23.03 51.10
C LEU A 15 15.26 23.28 51.54
N GLN A 16 14.54 22.21 51.88
CA GLN A 16 13.44 22.20 52.87
C GLN A 16 14.09 22.01 54.27
N PRO A 17 13.48 22.43 55.41
CA PRO A 17 12.21 21.90 55.93
C PRO A 17 11.28 22.85 56.75
N SER A 18 10.06 22.36 56.97
CA SER A 18 9.01 22.74 57.98
C SER A 18 9.50 22.74 59.45
N PRO A 19 8.75 23.06 60.56
CA PRO A 19 7.28 22.88 60.80
C PRO A 19 6.59 23.76 61.91
N ARG A 20 5.36 23.34 62.32
CA ARG A 20 4.61 23.57 63.59
C ARG A 20 3.83 24.89 63.74
N ASN A 21 2.72 25.04 64.47
CA ASN A 21 1.65 24.26 65.16
C ASN A 21 0.74 25.38 65.79
N ALA A 22 -0.56 25.29 66.13
CA ALA A 22 -1.25 24.45 67.12
C ALA A 22 -2.76 24.88 67.17
N LEU A 23 -3.73 23.95 67.14
CA LEU A 23 -4.60 23.44 68.25
C LEU A 23 -5.78 24.36 68.65
N ILE A 24 -7.04 23.91 68.72
CA ILE A 24 -7.76 23.16 69.82
C ILE A 24 -9.10 22.62 69.21
N ALA A 25 -9.48 21.32 69.15
CA ALA A 25 -9.99 20.31 70.12
C ALA A 25 -11.53 20.06 70.15
N SER A 26 -11.95 18.91 69.55
CA SER A 26 -12.97 17.82 69.78
C SER A 26 -14.14 17.94 70.80
N PRO A 27 -15.27 17.13 70.77
CA PRO A 27 -15.40 15.67 70.46
C PRO A 27 -16.68 15.13 69.69
N PRO A 28 -16.84 13.79 69.45
CA PRO A 28 -17.84 13.10 68.57
C PRO A 28 -18.93 12.30 69.38
N PRO A 29 -19.69 11.26 68.91
CA PRO A 29 -19.84 10.58 67.59
C PRO A 29 -21.32 10.29 67.13
N GLU A 30 -21.52 9.71 65.92
CA GLU A 30 -22.45 8.58 65.57
C GLU A 30 -22.79 8.50 64.06
N SER A 31 -22.88 7.27 63.53
CA SER A 31 -23.42 6.85 62.22
C SER A 31 -24.96 6.65 62.31
N PRO A 32 -25.82 6.54 61.25
CA PRO A 32 -25.74 5.52 60.17
C PRO A 32 -26.42 5.82 58.78
N SER A 33 -26.21 4.89 57.84
CA SER A 33 -27.12 4.33 56.79
C SER A 33 -27.91 5.16 55.75
N ALA A 34 -27.65 4.81 54.48
CA ALA A 34 -28.52 4.55 53.31
C ALA A 34 -29.96 5.12 53.25
N ILE A 35 -30.23 5.91 52.19
CA ILE A 35 -31.59 6.19 51.68
C ILE A 35 -31.55 6.23 50.13
N ILE A 36 -32.45 5.45 49.53
CA ILE A 36 -32.84 5.42 48.10
C ILE A 36 -33.80 6.60 47.85
N PRO A 37 -33.89 7.15 46.62
CA PRO A 37 -35.23 7.46 46.13
C PRO A 37 -35.50 7.05 44.68
N GLU A 38 -36.71 6.54 44.48
CA GLU A 38 -37.39 6.37 43.20
C GLU A 38 -37.94 7.69 42.64
N SER A 39 -38.24 7.62 41.35
CA SER A 39 -38.84 8.58 40.41
C SER A 39 -40.19 9.19 40.78
N THR A 40 -40.46 10.41 40.30
CA THR A 40 -41.55 10.67 39.33
C THR A 40 -41.46 12.08 38.68
N SER A 41 -41.54 12.06 37.34
CA SER A 41 -42.08 13.03 36.36
C SER A 41 -42.24 14.53 36.71
N LEU A 42 -41.77 15.41 35.83
CA LEU A 42 -42.61 16.15 34.86
C LEU A 42 -41.79 17.11 33.97
N LEU A 43 -42.31 17.28 32.74
CA LEU A 43 -42.15 18.38 31.77
C LEU A 43 -40.97 18.38 30.77
N SER A 44 -41.36 18.08 29.53
CA SER A 44 -40.78 18.50 28.25
C SER A 44 -40.42 19.99 28.18
N PRO A 45 -39.48 20.39 27.30
CA PRO A 45 -39.95 20.90 26.01
C PRO A 45 -39.09 20.50 24.78
N SER A 46 -39.80 20.28 23.67
CA SER A 46 -39.45 20.59 22.27
C SER A 46 -37.97 20.62 21.85
N SER A 47 -37.58 19.66 21.02
CA SER A 47 -36.54 19.87 19.99
C SER A 47 -37.13 19.59 18.60
N THR A 48 -37.38 20.70 17.92
CA THR A 48 -37.48 20.85 16.48
C THR A 48 -36.19 20.34 15.82
N GLY A 49 -36.25 19.19 15.17
CA GLY A 49 -35.30 18.76 14.15
C GLY A 49 -35.94 18.95 12.78
N ALA A 50 -35.71 20.12 12.18
CA ALA A 50 -36.06 20.39 10.80
C ALA A 50 -35.17 19.53 9.89
N ALA A 51 -35.81 18.61 9.16
CA ALA A 51 -35.32 18.12 7.87
C ALA A 51 -36.20 18.78 6.81
N GLU A 52 -35.65 19.75 6.07
CA GLU A 52 -36.12 20.06 4.71
C GLU A 52 -35.44 19.04 3.79
N CYS A 53 -36.15 18.12 3.15
CA CYS A 53 -37.15 18.27 2.06
C CYS A 53 -36.50 18.40 0.68
N GLY A 54 -36.35 17.25 0.02
CA GLY A 54 -36.66 17.13 -1.41
C GLY A 54 -38.14 16.74 -1.52
N GLY A 55 -38.93 17.57 -2.20
CA GLY A 55 -40.37 17.44 -2.29
C GLY A 55 -40.84 16.49 -3.39
N ALA A 56 -41.94 15.80 -3.12
CA ALA A 56 -42.97 15.49 -4.11
C ALA A 56 -44.32 15.39 -3.36
N THR A 57 -45.27 16.17 -3.85
CA THR A 57 -46.60 16.46 -3.30
C THR A 57 -47.57 15.28 -3.41
N MET A 58 -48.38 15.03 -2.39
CA MET A 58 -49.79 14.65 -2.53
C MET A 58 -50.59 15.03 -1.28
N GLU A 59 -51.70 15.72 -1.50
CA GLU A 59 -52.66 16.23 -0.52
C GLU A 59 -53.60 15.15 0.03
N SER A 60 -53.87 15.24 1.34
CA SER A 60 -55.20 15.13 2.03
C SER A 60 -55.99 13.80 1.92
N ALA A 61 -56.80 13.33 2.88
CA ALA A 61 -57.40 13.91 4.07
C ALA A 61 -57.95 12.79 5.00
N ALA A 62 -58.15 13.15 6.29
CA ALA A 62 -59.22 12.70 7.22
C ALA A 62 -59.23 11.23 7.71
N ALA A 63 -59.57 10.85 8.96
CA ALA A 63 -59.94 11.58 10.17
C ALA A 63 -59.93 10.63 11.40
N SER A 64 -59.77 11.24 12.59
CA SER A 64 -60.45 10.96 13.88
C SER A 64 -60.37 9.56 14.54
N SER A 65 -59.70 9.47 15.71
CA SER A 65 -60.30 9.31 17.07
C SER A 65 -60.72 7.88 17.42
N SER A 66 -60.57 7.30 18.61
CA SER A 66 -60.25 7.76 19.98
C SER A 66 -60.20 6.51 20.88
N SER A 67 -59.49 6.60 22.03
CA SER A 67 -59.75 5.91 23.32
C SER A 67 -59.78 4.37 23.36
N ALA A 68 -59.39 3.65 24.42
CA ALA A 68 -58.65 3.85 25.67
C ALA A 68 -58.61 2.45 26.35
N SER A 69 -57.66 2.30 27.28
CA SER A 69 -57.71 1.45 28.50
C SER A 69 -57.75 -0.09 28.41
N THR A 70 -56.57 -0.67 28.69
CA THR A 70 -56.22 -1.66 29.75
C THR A 70 -57.30 -1.96 30.83
N PRO A 71 -57.29 -3.11 31.57
CA PRO A 71 -56.10 -3.59 32.29
C PRO A 71 -55.95 -5.09 32.67
N ASP A 72 -54.72 -5.39 33.10
CA ASP A 72 -54.24 -6.19 34.24
C ASP A 72 -54.55 -7.70 34.46
N ARG A 73 -53.43 -8.38 34.80
CA ARG A 73 -53.30 -9.69 35.48
C ARG A 73 -53.43 -9.54 37.01
N PRO A 74 -53.62 -10.65 37.76
CA PRO A 74 -52.53 -11.17 38.64
C PRO A 74 -52.43 -12.73 38.61
N ALA A 75 -51.24 -13.36 38.73
CA ALA A 75 -50.58 -13.92 39.95
C ALA A 75 -51.45 -14.96 40.73
N THR A 76 -51.04 -16.14 41.24
CA THR A 76 -49.75 -16.82 41.55
C THR A 76 -50.06 -18.23 42.15
N VAL A 77 -48.99 -19.03 42.41
CA VAL A 77 -48.79 -20.04 43.49
C VAL A 77 -49.05 -21.57 43.25
N THR A 78 -47.94 -22.34 43.35
CA THR A 78 -47.67 -23.69 43.98
C THR A 78 -48.40 -25.01 43.63
N ALA A 79 -47.58 -25.95 43.10
CA ALA A 79 -47.05 -27.17 43.76
C ALA A 79 -47.76 -28.56 43.72
N VAL A 80 -46.90 -29.57 43.46
CA VAL A 80 -46.83 -31.00 43.85
C VAL A 80 -47.77 -32.11 43.28
N SER A 81 -47.09 -33.14 42.75
CA SER A 81 -47.30 -34.61 42.83
C SER A 81 -48.43 -35.35 42.08
N ALA A 82 -47.93 -36.30 41.26
CA ALA A 82 -48.20 -37.75 41.28
C ALA A 82 -49.34 -38.39 40.45
N ALA A 83 -48.86 -39.29 39.57
CA ALA A 83 -49.29 -40.67 39.34
C ALA A 83 -50.55 -41.00 38.49
N ALA A 84 -50.22 -41.68 37.38
CA ALA A 84 -50.72 -42.99 36.94
C ALA A 84 -52.03 -43.14 36.15
N SER A 85 -51.83 -43.76 34.97
CA SER A 85 -52.63 -44.79 34.29
C SER A 85 -53.94 -44.38 33.60
N THR A 86 -53.99 -44.46 32.27
CA THR A 86 -54.48 -45.64 31.52
C THR A 86 -54.56 -45.33 30.01
N ALA A 87 -54.01 -46.23 29.19
CA ALA A 87 -54.29 -46.35 27.75
C ALA A 87 -55.60 -47.17 27.57
N PRO A 88 -56.26 -47.28 26.39
CA PRO A 88 -55.65 -47.69 25.10
C PRO A 88 -56.24 -47.03 23.83
N GLY A 89 -55.65 -47.31 22.66
CA GLY A 89 -56.36 -47.22 21.37
C GLY A 89 -55.54 -46.76 20.15
N SER A 90 -54.97 -47.74 19.44
CA SER A 90 -54.11 -47.69 18.25
C SER A 90 -54.80 -47.43 16.90
N SER A 91 -54.05 -46.91 15.91
CA SER A 91 -53.84 -47.47 14.53
C SER A 91 -53.08 -46.45 13.65
N SER A 92 -51.76 -46.54 13.46
CA SER A 92 -50.98 -47.36 12.49
C SER A 92 -51.14 -46.97 11.02
N CYS A 93 -50.08 -46.41 10.41
CA CYS A 93 -49.78 -46.49 8.98
C CYS A 93 -48.26 -46.65 8.80
N SER A 94 -47.88 -47.69 8.03
CA SER A 94 -46.54 -48.25 7.95
C SER A 94 -45.73 -47.70 6.79
N SER A 95 -44.43 -47.55 7.05
CA SER A 95 -43.30 -47.34 6.15
C SER A 95 -43.03 -48.52 5.22
N ILE A 96 -42.60 -48.27 3.96
CA ILE A 96 -41.65 -49.15 3.25
C ILE A 96 -40.75 -48.31 2.31
N SER A 97 -39.45 -48.59 2.37
CA SER A 97 -38.34 -47.98 1.64
C SER A 97 -37.91 -48.74 0.36
N SER A 98 -37.24 -47.99 -0.51
CA SER A 98 -36.44 -48.27 -1.72
C SER A 98 -35.68 -49.60 -1.90
N SER A 99 -35.54 -50.04 -3.16
CA SER A 99 -34.24 -50.29 -3.85
C SER A 99 -34.42 -50.74 -5.32
N ALA A 100 -33.33 -50.66 -6.10
CA ALA A 100 -33.25 -50.58 -7.56
C ALA A 100 -32.96 -51.90 -8.30
N THR A 101 -33.21 -51.91 -9.63
CA THR A 101 -32.30 -52.28 -10.76
C THR A 101 -32.92 -53.08 -11.92
N ALA A 102 -32.47 -52.70 -13.13
CA ALA A 102 -32.28 -53.46 -14.38
C ALA A 102 -33.45 -53.74 -15.36
N GLY A 103 -33.18 -53.47 -16.65
CA GLY A 103 -33.71 -54.28 -17.77
C GLY A 103 -34.37 -53.56 -18.96
N SER A 104 -33.55 -53.13 -19.91
CA SER A 104 -33.77 -53.04 -21.38
C SER A 104 -35.15 -53.34 -22.01
N GLN A 105 -35.58 -52.49 -22.96
CA GLN A 105 -35.78 -52.79 -24.40
C GLN A 105 -36.73 -51.77 -25.07
N SER A 106 -36.29 -51.21 -26.20
CA SER A 106 -37.16 -50.62 -27.23
C SER A 106 -37.76 -51.76 -28.08
N PRO A 107 -38.94 -51.58 -28.71
CA PRO A 107 -38.93 -51.09 -30.10
C PRO A 107 -40.09 -50.14 -30.44
N GLY A 108 -39.90 -49.39 -31.54
CA GLY A 108 -40.80 -48.33 -31.99
C GLY A 108 -42.01 -48.77 -32.82
N SER A 109 -42.82 -47.77 -33.19
CA SER A 109 -43.58 -47.72 -34.44
C SER A 109 -44.11 -46.28 -34.61
N GLY A 110 -43.93 -45.73 -35.81
CA GLY A 110 -44.43 -44.41 -36.19
C GLY A 110 -45.82 -44.47 -36.83
N ALA A 111 -46.46 -43.31 -36.92
CA ALA A 111 -47.28 -42.87 -38.06
C ALA A 111 -47.92 -41.50 -37.76
N THR A 112 -47.51 -40.49 -38.54
CA THR A 112 -48.32 -39.48 -39.24
C THR A 112 -49.66 -38.98 -38.64
N SER A 113 -49.72 -37.66 -38.46
CA SER A 113 -50.87 -36.72 -38.38
C SER A 113 -51.91 -36.91 -39.52
N PRO A 114 -53.08 -36.24 -39.60
CA PRO A 114 -53.52 -34.99 -38.92
C PRO A 114 -55.02 -34.95 -38.50
N GLY A 115 -55.48 -33.86 -37.88
CA GLY A 115 -56.92 -33.55 -37.80
C GLY A 115 -57.31 -32.69 -36.60
N GLU A 116 -57.60 -31.42 -36.89
CA GLU A 116 -58.13 -30.41 -35.97
C GLU A 116 -59.45 -30.83 -35.31
N GLY A 117 -59.59 -30.52 -34.02
CA GLY A 117 -60.83 -30.64 -33.25
C GLY A 117 -60.73 -29.83 -31.97
N VAL A 118 -61.45 -28.71 -31.91
CA VAL A 118 -61.51 -27.75 -30.81
C VAL A 118 -62.09 -28.40 -29.53
N CYS A 119 -61.26 -28.55 -28.49
CA CYS A 119 -61.63 -28.68 -27.05
C CYS A 119 -60.34 -28.79 -26.21
N GLY A 120 -60.04 -27.99 -25.17
CA GLY A 120 -60.75 -26.91 -24.51
C GLY A 120 -59.81 -26.13 -23.59
N ALA A 121 -60.26 -24.96 -23.12
CA ALA A 121 -59.49 -24.02 -22.30
C ALA A 121 -58.84 -24.63 -21.03
N GLY A 122 -59.28 -25.81 -20.56
CA GLY A 122 -58.68 -26.52 -19.43
C GLY A 122 -57.30 -27.15 -19.68
N GLY A 123 -56.91 -27.37 -20.94
CA GLY A 123 -55.61 -27.98 -21.29
C GLY A 123 -54.43 -27.03 -21.11
N ALA A 124 -54.55 -25.80 -21.61
CA ALA A 124 -53.49 -24.78 -21.55
C ALA A 124 -53.12 -24.38 -20.11
N PHE A 125 -54.12 -24.26 -19.22
CA PHE A 125 -53.85 -24.01 -17.79
C PHE A 125 -53.10 -25.18 -17.16
N ARG A 126 -53.54 -26.42 -17.40
CA ARG A 126 -52.88 -27.62 -16.88
C ARG A 126 -51.41 -27.70 -17.33
N GLU A 127 -51.14 -27.38 -18.59
CA GLU A 127 -49.78 -27.34 -19.14
C GLU A 127 -48.91 -26.26 -18.49
N LEU A 128 -49.47 -25.07 -18.19
CA LEU A 128 -48.76 -24.01 -17.48
C LEU A 128 -48.36 -24.45 -16.06
N PHE A 129 -49.29 -24.99 -15.28
CA PHE A 129 -49.00 -25.48 -13.91
C PHE A 129 -47.97 -26.62 -13.89
N GLU A 130 -48.04 -27.53 -14.86
CA GLU A 130 -47.04 -28.59 -15.01
C GLU A 130 -45.67 -28.03 -15.42
N ALA A 131 -45.63 -27.01 -16.29
CA ALA A 131 -44.39 -26.33 -16.65
C ALA A 131 -43.75 -25.68 -15.42
N CYS A 132 -44.56 -25.01 -14.59
CA CYS A 132 -44.11 -24.39 -13.34
C CYS A 132 -43.63 -25.42 -12.31
N ARG A 133 -44.26 -26.59 -12.23
CA ARG A 133 -43.81 -27.70 -11.38
C ARG A 133 -42.47 -28.29 -11.85
N ASN A 134 -42.32 -28.48 -13.15
CA ASN A 134 -41.14 -29.13 -13.73
C ASN A 134 -39.94 -28.18 -13.89
N GLY A 135 -40.16 -26.86 -13.84
CA GLY A 135 -39.10 -25.86 -14.02
C GLY A 135 -38.80 -25.56 -15.48
N ASP A 136 -39.73 -25.84 -16.41
CA ASP A 136 -39.53 -25.57 -17.84
C ASP A 136 -39.77 -24.09 -18.15
N VAL A 137 -38.73 -23.27 -17.94
CA VAL A 137 -38.78 -21.81 -18.14
C VAL A 137 -39.20 -21.45 -19.56
N SER A 138 -38.76 -22.19 -20.56
CA SER A 138 -39.07 -21.92 -21.97
C SER A 138 -40.55 -22.15 -22.26
N ARG A 139 -41.12 -23.22 -21.70
CA ARG A 139 -42.55 -23.51 -21.83
C ARG A 139 -43.40 -22.52 -21.02
N VAL A 140 -42.97 -22.14 -19.81
CA VAL A 140 -43.63 -21.09 -19.02
C VAL A 140 -43.66 -19.78 -19.80
N LYS A 141 -42.52 -19.33 -20.35
CA LYS A 141 -42.43 -18.09 -21.16
C LYS A 141 -43.40 -18.05 -22.34
N ARG A 142 -43.70 -19.20 -22.95
CA ARG A 142 -44.66 -19.28 -24.07
C ARG A 142 -46.12 -19.32 -23.62
N LEU A 143 -46.39 -19.88 -22.45
CA LEU A 143 -47.74 -20.13 -21.95
C LEU A 143 -48.25 -19.04 -21.01
N VAL A 144 -47.36 -18.29 -20.36
CA VAL A 144 -47.73 -17.25 -19.40
C VAL A 144 -47.99 -15.91 -20.08
N ASP A 145 -49.07 -15.25 -19.69
CA ASP A 145 -49.43 -13.89 -20.11
C ASP A 145 -49.95 -13.07 -18.91
N SER A 146 -50.23 -11.78 -19.14
CA SER A 146 -50.73 -10.87 -18.10
C SER A 146 -52.11 -11.26 -17.54
N VAL A 147 -52.85 -12.15 -18.21
CA VAL A 147 -54.19 -12.59 -17.81
C VAL A 147 -54.11 -13.85 -16.95
N ASN A 148 -53.22 -14.78 -17.28
CA ASN A 148 -53.16 -16.11 -16.67
C ASN A 148 -52.04 -16.27 -15.61
N VAL A 149 -51.13 -15.31 -15.47
CA VAL A 149 -50.02 -15.36 -14.49
C VAL A 149 -50.48 -15.57 -13.02
N ASN A 150 -51.69 -15.10 -12.70
CA ASN A 150 -52.33 -15.24 -11.39
C ASN A 150 -53.54 -16.20 -11.39
N ALA A 151 -53.68 -17.03 -12.43
CA ALA A 151 -54.74 -18.01 -12.50
C ALA A 151 -54.66 -18.99 -11.31
N LYS A 152 -55.80 -19.51 -10.87
CA LYS A 152 -55.87 -20.46 -9.76
C LYS A 152 -56.19 -21.84 -10.30
N ASP A 153 -55.52 -22.87 -9.79
CA ASP A 153 -55.82 -24.24 -10.19
C ASP A 153 -57.24 -24.64 -9.78
N MET A 154 -57.93 -25.41 -10.63
CA MET A 154 -59.32 -25.81 -10.40
C MET A 154 -59.46 -27.15 -9.67
N ALA A 155 -58.38 -27.93 -9.61
CA ALA A 155 -58.38 -29.30 -9.09
C ALA A 155 -57.71 -29.44 -7.71
N GLY A 156 -57.01 -28.40 -7.24
CA GLY A 156 -56.27 -28.39 -5.98
C GLY A 156 -56.78 -27.33 -5.00
N ARG A 157 -55.86 -26.70 -4.26
CA ARG A 157 -56.18 -25.71 -3.22
C ARG A 157 -56.41 -24.30 -3.79
N LYS A 158 -56.70 -24.15 -5.08
CA LYS A 158 -56.73 -22.86 -5.79
C LYS A 158 -55.41 -22.07 -5.69
N SER A 159 -54.31 -22.80 -5.80
CA SER A 159 -52.95 -22.28 -5.83
C SER A 159 -52.62 -21.66 -7.20
N THR A 160 -51.79 -20.62 -7.21
CA THR A 160 -51.35 -19.93 -8.45
C THR A 160 -50.10 -20.56 -9.06
N PRO A 161 -49.72 -20.28 -10.33
CA PRO A 161 -48.45 -20.73 -10.90
C PRO A 161 -47.24 -20.46 -10.01
N LEU A 162 -47.24 -19.29 -9.33
CA LEU A 162 -46.21 -18.90 -8.38
C LEU A 162 -46.16 -19.82 -7.14
N HIS A 163 -47.30 -20.30 -6.62
CA HIS A 163 -47.32 -21.27 -5.51
C HIS A 163 -46.66 -22.60 -5.89
N PHE A 164 -46.87 -23.07 -7.12
CA PHE A 164 -46.28 -24.31 -7.62
C PHE A 164 -44.77 -24.12 -7.84
N ALA A 165 -44.38 -23.10 -8.61
CA ALA A 165 -42.97 -22.82 -8.87
C ALA A 165 -42.19 -22.63 -7.55
N ALA A 166 -42.81 -21.96 -6.56
CA ALA A 166 -42.21 -21.75 -5.25
C ALA A 166 -42.07 -23.05 -4.43
N GLY A 167 -43.12 -23.87 -4.37
CA GLY A 167 -43.11 -25.13 -3.62
C GLY A 167 -42.20 -26.23 -4.21
N PHE A 168 -41.86 -26.13 -5.50
CA PHE A 168 -40.91 -27.05 -6.17
C PHE A 168 -39.50 -26.44 -6.36
N GLY A 169 -39.24 -25.25 -5.83
CA GLY A 169 -37.91 -24.64 -5.82
C GLY A 169 -37.43 -24.17 -7.20
N ARG A 170 -38.34 -23.81 -8.10
CA ARG A 170 -38.01 -23.42 -9.49
C ARG A 170 -37.67 -21.93 -9.57
N LYS A 171 -36.49 -21.55 -9.09
CA LYS A 171 -36.03 -20.15 -9.01
C LYS A 171 -36.23 -19.36 -10.31
N ASP A 172 -35.74 -19.87 -11.44
CA ASP A 172 -35.80 -19.16 -12.73
C ASP A 172 -37.25 -18.96 -13.21
N VAL A 173 -38.13 -19.92 -12.89
CA VAL A 173 -39.57 -19.78 -13.17
C VAL A 173 -40.19 -18.75 -12.23
N VAL A 174 -39.87 -18.78 -10.94
CA VAL A 174 -40.36 -17.80 -9.95
C VAL A 174 -39.95 -16.38 -10.36
N GLU A 175 -38.69 -16.17 -10.74
CA GLU A 175 -38.18 -14.89 -11.21
C GLU A 175 -38.96 -14.40 -12.43
N HIS A 176 -39.16 -15.26 -13.43
CA HIS A 176 -39.90 -14.89 -14.61
C HIS A 176 -41.39 -14.59 -14.33
N LEU A 177 -42.03 -15.37 -13.45
CA LEU A 177 -43.42 -15.13 -13.04
C LEU A 177 -43.58 -13.78 -12.33
N LEU A 178 -42.66 -13.43 -11.43
CA LEU A 178 -42.65 -12.14 -10.74
C LEU A 178 -42.45 -10.96 -11.71
N GLN A 179 -41.50 -11.10 -12.66
CA GLN A 179 -41.30 -10.11 -13.72
C GLN A 179 -42.56 -9.91 -14.59
N THR A 180 -43.37 -10.97 -14.75
CA THR A 180 -44.62 -10.94 -15.54
C THR A 180 -45.84 -10.50 -14.71
N GLY A 181 -45.64 -10.06 -13.46
CA GLY A 181 -46.71 -9.51 -12.61
C GLY A 181 -47.44 -10.54 -11.75
N ALA A 182 -46.81 -11.68 -11.42
CA ALA A 182 -47.35 -12.60 -10.43
C ALA A 182 -47.48 -11.92 -9.06
N ASN A 183 -48.65 -12.00 -8.45
CA ASN A 183 -48.91 -11.42 -7.14
C ASN A 183 -48.35 -12.33 -6.03
N VAL A 184 -47.30 -11.84 -5.38
CA VAL A 184 -46.57 -12.51 -4.30
C VAL A 184 -47.41 -12.74 -3.03
N HIS A 185 -48.51 -12.00 -2.86
CA HIS A 185 -49.42 -12.11 -1.71
C HIS A 185 -50.68 -12.93 -2.00
N SER A 186 -50.77 -13.58 -3.17
CA SER A 186 -51.93 -14.41 -3.52
C SER A 186 -52.13 -15.51 -2.48
N ARG A 187 -53.36 -15.66 -1.99
CA ARG A 187 -53.72 -16.74 -1.05
C ARG A 187 -54.44 -17.89 -1.75
N ASP A 188 -54.05 -19.11 -1.42
CA ASP A 188 -54.79 -20.33 -1.75
C ASP A 188 -55.92 -20.60 -0.74
N ASP A 189 -56.70 -21.68 -0.90
CA ASP A 189 -57.85 -22.00 -0.05
C ASP A 189 -57.46 -22.28 1.43
N GLY A 190 -56.20 -22.61 1.71
CA GLY A 190 -55.68 -22.73 3.07
C GLY A 190 -55.22 -21.40 3.67
N GLY A 191 -55.27 -20.30 2.89
CA GLY A 191 -54.74 -19.00 3.27
C GLY A 191 -53.22 -18.87 3.06
N LEU A 192 -52.56 -19.90 2.52
CA LEU A 192 -51.12 -19.88 2.28
C LEU A 192 -50.79 -18.94 1.12
N ILE A 193 -49.69 -18.21 1.26
CA ILE A 193 -49.03 -17.47 0.17
C ILE A 193 -47.88 -18.32 -0.41
N PRO A 194 -47.36 -18.02 -1.63
CA PRO A 194 -46.26 -18.79 -2.23
C PRO A 194 -45.02 -18.97 -1.32
N LEU A 195 -44.75 -18.00 -0.44
CA LEU A 195 -43.68 -18.06 0.55
C LEU A 195 -43.84 -19.25 1.52
N HIS A 196 -45.06 -19.56 1.99
CA HIS A 196 -45.30 -20.72 2.87
C HIS A 196 -44.88 -22.03 2.19
N ASN A 197 -45.22 -22.20 0.91
CA ASN A 197 -44.85 -23.39 0.15
C ASN A 197 -43.33 -23.51 0.01
N ALA A 198 -42.64 -22.44 -0.38
CA ALA A 198 -41.17 -22.45 -0.48
C ALA A 198 -40.50 -22.77 0.87
N CYS A 199 -41.06 -22.24 1.96
CA CYS A 199 -40.56 -22.48 3.31
C CYS A 199 -40.77 -23.92 3.79
N SER A 200 -41.95 -24.50 3.55
CA SER A 200 -42.28 -25.88 3.98
C SER A 200 -41.35 -26.92 3.33
N PHE A 201 -40.94 -26.69 2.07
CA PHE A 201 -40.05 -27.60 1.34
C PHE A 201 -38.55 -27.26 1.45
N GLY A 202 -38.19 -26.08 1.96
CA GLY A 202 -36.79 -25.72 2.24
C GLY A 202 -36.05 -25.04 1.09
N HIS A 203 -36.74 -24.34 0.20
CA HIS A 203 -36.13 -23.71 -0.98
C HIS A 203 -35.60 -22.30 -0.66
N ALA A 204 -34.47 -22.20 0.05
CA ALA A 204 -33.90 -20.95 0.56
C ALA A 204 -33.71 -19.86 -0.51
N GLU A 205 -33.19 -20.19 -1.70
CA GLU A 205 -33.00 -19.20 -2.77
C GLU A 205 -34.32 -18.61 -3.28
N VAL A 206 -35.37 -19.43 -3.35
CA VAL A 206 -36.71 -18.98 -3.73
C VAL A 206 -37.32 -18.13 -2.61
N VAL A 207 -37.12 -18.51 -1.35
CA VAL A 207 -37.56 -17.73 -0.18
C VAL A 207 -36.93 -16.33 -0.22
N SER A 208 -35.61 -16.22 -0.42
CA SER A 208 -34.92 -14.93 -0.56
C SER A 208 -35.49 -14.10 -1.72
N LEU A 209 -35.71 -14.72 -2.88
CA LEU A 209 -36.26 -14.03 -4.05
C LEU A 209 -37.68 -13.48 -3.79
N LEU A 210 -38.54 -14.27 -3.14
CA LEU A 210 -39.90 -13.86 -2.79
C LEU A 210 -39.90 -12.71 -1.77
N LEU A 211 -39.04 -12.77 -0.74
CA LEU A 211 -38.90 -11.72 0.27
C LEU A 211 -38.36 -10.42 -0.33
N CYS A 212 -37.34 -10.49 -1.19
CA CYS A 212 -36.83 -9.34 -1.93
C CYS A 212 -37.89 -8.74 -2.87
N SER A 213 -38.86 -9.54 -3.31
CA SER A 213 -40.00 -9.10 -4.13
C SER A 213 -41.20 -8.63 -3.30
N GLY A 214 -41.02 -8.41 -2.00
CA GLY A 214 -42.02 -7.83 -1.11
C GLY A 214 -42.94 -8.83 -0.40
N ALA A 215 -42.67 -10.15 -0.46
CA ALA A 215 -43.43 -11.12 0.33
C ALA A 215 -43.37 -10.78 1.83
N ASP A 216 -44.52 -10.84 2.52
CA ASP A 216 -44.59 -10.61 3.95
C ASP A 216 -44.07 -11.85 4.72
N PRO A 217 -42.92 -11.77 5.44
CA PRO A 217 -42.37 -12.88 6.22
C PRO A 217 -43.27 -13.30 7.39
N ASN A 218 -44.20 -12.44 7.80
CA ASN A 218 -45.13 -12.64 8.91
C ASN A 218 -46.57 -12.92 8.46
N ALA A 219 -46.77 -13.18 7.16
CA ALA A 219 -48.07 -13.52 6.62
C ALA A 219 -48.67 -14.71 7.37
N ARG A 220 -49.97 -14.63 7.67
CA ARG A 220 -50.71 -15.68 8.37
C ARG A 220 -51.63 -16.43 7.42
N ASP A 221 -51.59 -17.76 7.49
CA ASP A 221 -52.58 -18.63 6.86
C ASP A 221 -53.87 -18.71 7.70
N ASN A 222 -54.81 -19.58 7.32
CA ASN A 222 -56.10 -19.71 8.02
C ASN A 222 -55.98 -20.27 9.45
N TRP A 223 -54.83 -20.84 9.82
CA TRP A 223 -54.53 -21.35 11.17
C TRP A 223 -53.53 -20.45 11.92
N ASN A 224 -53.31 -19.23 11.43
CA ASN A 224 -52.31 -18.29 11.93
C ASN A 224 -50.87 -18.83 11.92
N TYR A 225 -50.57 -19.84 11.10
CA TYR A 225 -49.20 -20.23 10.84
C TYR A 225 -48.53 -19.16 9.99
N THR A 226 -47.28 -18.86 10.32
CA THR A 226 -46.40 -18.02 9.51
C THR A 226 -45.44 -18.88 8.70
N PRO A 227 -44.80 -18.35 7.64
CA PRO A 227 -43.74 -19.06 6.93
C PRO A 227 -42.64 -19.59 7.86
N LEU A 228 -42.36 -18.91 8.97
CA LEU A 228 -41.40 -19.35 9.98
C LEU A 228 -41.90 -20.57 10.78
N HIS A 229 -43.20 -20.68 11.06
CA HIS A 229 -43.76 -21.90 11.67
C HIS A 229 -43.56 -23.10 10.76
N GLU A 230 -43.87 -22.96 9.46
CA GLU A 230 -43.69 -24.01 8.46
C GLU A 230 -42.22 -24.46 8.37
N ALA A 231 -41.29 -23.50 8.24
CA ALA A 231 -39.87 -23.81 8.19
C ALA A 231 -39.36 -24.48 9.47
N ALA A 232 -39.80 -24.00 10.64
CA ALA A 232 -39.37 -24.52 11.94
C ALA A 232 -39.84 -25.96 12.18
N ILE A 233 -41.10 -26.27 11.87
CA ILE A 233 -41.68 -27.61 12.03
C ILE A 233 -41.01 -28.63 11.11
N LYS A 234 -40.60 -28.20 9.92
CA LYS A 234 -39.96 -29.05 8.91
C LYS A 234 -38.44 -29.10 9.02
N GLY A 235 -37.86 -28.46 10.04
CA GLY A 235 -36.41 -28.45 10.28
C GLY A 235 -35.60 -27.74 9.20
N LYS A 236 -36.16 -26.73 8.52
CA LYS A 236 -35.50 -26.03 7.42
C LYS A 236 -34.62 -24.89 7.93
N ILE A 237 -33.43 -25.24 8.42
CA ILE A 237 -32.47 -24.32 9.05
C ILE A 237 -32.20 -23.07 8.19
N ASP A 238 -31.76 -23.24 6.94
CA ASP A 238 -31.36 -22.12 6.07
C ASP A 238 -32.55 -21.18 5.79
N VAL A 239 -33.75 -21.74 5.64
CA VAL A 239 -34.98 -20.96 5.49
C VAL A 239 -35.31 -20.19 6.75
N CYS A 240 -35.18 -20.79 7.94
CA CYS A 240 -35.39 -20.08 9.21
C CYS A 240 -34.43 -18.88 9.34
N ILE A 241 -33.16 -19.06 8.97
CA ILE A 241 -32.17 -17.98 8.97
C ILE A 241 -32.59 -16.85 8.02
N VAL A 242 -32.90 -17.17 6.76
CA VAL A 242 -33.33 -16.19 5.75
C VAL A 242 -34.59 -15.44 6.20
N LEU A 243 -35.58 -16.13 6.75
CA LEU A 243 -36.81 -15.49 7.26
C LEU A 243 -36.51 -14.50 8.40
N LEU A 244 -35.68 -14.89 9.37
CA LEU A 244 -35.28 -14.01 10.47
C LEU A 244 -34.48 -12.79 9.98
N GLN A 245 -33.59 -12.99 8.99
CA GLN A 245 -32.83 -11.90 8.37
C GLN A 245 -33.72 -10.88 7.67
N HIS A 246 -34.89 -11.31 7.16
CA HIS A 246 -35.88 -10.45 6.51
C HIS A 246 -37.01 -9.99 7.46
N GLY A 247 -36.86 -10.13 8.78
CA GLY A 247 -37.79 -9.56 9.76
C GLY A 247 -38.98 -10.45 10.14
N ALA A 248 -38.87 -11.78 9.98
CA ALA A 248 -39.84 -12.69 10.57
C ALA A 248 -39.81 -12.61 12.11
N ASP A 249 -40.98 -12.46 12.73
CA ASP A 249 -41.15 -12.42 14.17
C ASP A 249 -41.37 -13.85 14.72
N PRO A 250 -40.42 -14.39 15.50
CA PRO A 250 -40.53 -15.73 16.07
C PRO A 250 -41.59 -15.82 17.18
N ASN A 251 -42.14 -14.71 17.66
CA ASN A 251 -43.07 -14.67 18.79
C ASN A 251 -44.55 -14.73 18.38
N ILE A 252 -44.86 -14.68 17.08
CA ILE A 252 -46.22 -14.83 16.58
C ILE A 252 -46.74 -16.22 16.98
N ARG A 253 -48.00 -16.27 17.44
CA ARG A 253 -48.65 -17.51 17.87
C ARG A 253 -49.73 -17.94 16.87
N ASN A 254 -49.78 -19.23 16.59
CA ASN A 254 -50.82 -19.86 15.77
C ASN A 254 -52.16 -19.96 16.53
N THR A 255 -53.19 -20.58 15.93
CA THR A 255 -54.50 -20.79 16.58
C THR A 255 -54.45 -21.68 17.83
N ASP A 256 -53.43 -22.52 17.98
CA ASP A 256 -53.20 -23.33 19.19
C ASP A 256 -52.45 -22.57 20.29
N GLY A 257 -52.14 -21.28 20.06
CA GLY A 257 -51.36 -20.45 20.97
C GLY A 257 -49.87 -20.79 20.98
N LYS A 258 -49.36 -21.59 20.04
CA LYS A 258 -47.95 -22.01 19.96
C LYS A 258 -47.16 -21.09 19.02
N SER A 259 -45.93 -20.78 19.41
CA SER A 259 -44.97 -20.05 18.57
C SER A 259 -44.18 -20.99 17.65
N ALA A 260 -43.42 -20.41 16.71
CA ALA A 260 -42.52 -21.19 15.85
C ALA A 260 -41.51 -22.00 16.66
N LEU A 261 -41.03 -21.47 17.80
CA LEU A 261 -40.10 -22.16 18.70
C LEU A 261 -40.73 -23.37 19.39
N ASP A 262 -42.01 -23.29 19.75
CA ASP A 262 -42.73 -24.36 20.45
C ASP A 262 -42.97 -25.59 19.55
N LEU A 263 -43.08 -25.35 18.25
CA LEU A 263 -43.33 -26.37 17.22
C LEU A 263 -42.06 -26.80 16.47
N ALA A 264 -40.91 -26.18 16.76
CA ALA A 264 -39.69 -26.39 16.02
C ALA A 264 -39.12 -27.82 16.15
N ASP A 265 -38.65 -28.36 15.03
CA ASP A 265 -37.74 -29.49 15.01
C ASP A 265 -36.47 -29.19 15.86
N PRO A 266 -35.84 -30.16 16.54
CA PRO A 266 -34.66 -29.93 17.37
C PRO A 266 -33.54 -29.13 16.67
N SER A 267 -33.34 -29.33 15.37
CA SER A 267 -32.33 -28.61 14.59
C SER A 267 -32.70 -27.13 14.40
N ALA A 268 -33.93 -26.85 13.97
CA ALA A 268 -34.45 -25.48 13.79
C ALA A 268 -34.58 -24.73 15.11
N LYS A 269 -34.85 -25.44 16.22
CA LYS A 269 -34.93 -24.86 17.57
C LYS A 269 -33.66 -24.09 17.94
N THR A 270 -32.48 -24.60 17.58
CA THR A 270 -31.20 -23.93 17.86
C THR A 270 -31.05 -22.58 17.13
N VAL A 271 -31.65 -22.43 15.95
CA VAL A 271 -31.67 -21.15 15.21
C VAL A 271 -32.56 -20.15 15.94
N LEU A 272 -33.75 -20.58 16.35
CA LEU A 272 -34.74 -19.76 17.04
C LEU A 272 -34.33 -19.39 18.48
N THR A 273 -33.37 -20.09 19.08
CA THR A 273 -32.73 -19.70 20.35
C THR A 273 -31.44 -18.90 20.17
N GLY A 274 -30.96 -18.73 18.92
CA GLY A 274 -29.71 -18.03 18.62
C GLY A 274 -28.42 -18.83 18.93
N GLU A 275 -28.54 -20.13 19.25
CA GLU A 275 -27.41 -20.99 19.61
C GLU A 275 -26.83 -21.76 18.41
N TYR A 276 -27.52 -21.73 17.25
CA TYR A 276 -27.06 -22.42 16.04
C TYR A 276 -25.70 -21.90 15.58
N LYS A 277 -24.69 -22.80 15.58
CA LYS A 277 -23.32 -22.54 15.10
C LYS A 277 -22.71 -21.23 15.60
N LYS A 278 -23.04 -20.86 16.82
CA LYS A 278 -22.59 -19.63 17.47
C LYS A 278 -21.07 -19.44 17.45
N ASP A 279 -20.29 -20.50 17.69
CA ASP A 279 -18.82 -20.42 17.66
C ASP A 279 -18.28 -20.13 16.24
N GLU A 280 -18.94 -20.66 15.21
CA GLU A 280 -18.58 -20.38 13.81
C GLU A 280 -18.91 -18.92 13.41
N LEU A 281 -20.01 -18.37 13.93
CA LEU A 281 -20.38 -16.96 13.74
C LEU A 281 -19.36 -16.02 14.39
N LEU A 282 -18.96 -16.32 15.64
CA LEU A 282 -17.96 -15.55 16.37
C LEU A 282 -16.59 -15.59 15.68
N GLU A 283 -16.19 -16.74 15.14
CA GLU A 283 -14.96 -16.87 14.38
C GLU A 283 -15.05 -16.16 13.02
N ALA A 284 -16.21 -16.17 12.35
CA ALA A 284 -16.44 -15.39 11.14
C ALA A 284 -16.27 -13.89 11.42
N ALA A 285 -16.82 -13.40 12.54
CA ALA A 285 -16.67 -12.01 12.96
C ALA A 285 -15.22 -11.63 13.29
N ARG A 286 -14.46 -12.55 13.90
CA ARG A 286 -13.02 -12.38 14.22
C ARG A 286 -12.14 -12.37 12.96
N SER A 287 -12.32 -13.38 12.11
CA SER A 287 -11.52 -13.62 10.90
C SER A 287 -11.84 -12.65 9.76
N GLY A 288 -13.03 -12.02 9.77
CA GLY A 288 -13.48 -11.16 8.69
C GLY A 288 -14.19 -11.91 7.55
N ASN A 289 -14.68 -13.12 7.80
CA ASN A 289 -15.35 -13.92 6.77
C ASN A 289 -16.81 -13.48 6.60
N GLU A 290 -17.05 -12.60 5.63
CA GLU A 290 -18.36 -12.01 5.35
C GLU A 290 -19.40 -13.05 4.92
N GLU A 291 -19.04 -13.94 3.98
CA GLU A 291 -19.95 -14.97 3.47
C GLU A 291 -20.44 -15.88 4.59
N LYS A 292 -19.50 -16.35 5.43
CA LYS A 292 -19.83 -17.22 6.56
C LYS A 292 -20.61 -16.49 7.65
N LEU A 293 -20.31 -15.22 7.90
CA LEU A 293 -21.10 -14.40 8.82
C LEU A 293 -22.54 -14.30 8.31
N MET A 294 -22.74 -13.92 7.05
CA MET A 294 -24.06 -13.74 6.46
C MET A 294 -24.86 -15.04 6.34
N ALA A 295 -24.20 -16.18 6.21
CA ALA A 295 -24.88 -17.48 6.22
C ALA A 295 -25.46 -17.86 7.60
N LEU A 296 -25.00 -17.22 8.70
CA LEU A 296 -25.34 -17.61 10.08
C LEU A 296 -26.01 -16.49 10.88
N LEU A 297 -25.79 -15.22 10.51
CA LEU A 297 -26.21 -14.06 11.29
C LEU A 297 -27.73 -13.89 11.28
N THR A 298 -28.31 -13.73 12.46
CA THR A 298 -29.73 -13.42 12.65
C THR A 298 -29.88 -12.36 13.74
N PRO A 299 -31.01 -11.64 13.80
CA PRO A 299 -31.30 -10.73 14.91
C PRO A 299 -31.26 -11.40 16.30
N LEU A 300 -31.44 -12.73 16.37
CA LEU A 300 -31.44 -13.49 17.62
C LEU A 300 -30.03 -13.84 18.12
N ASN A 301 -29.03 -13.90 17.25
CA ASN A 301 -27.65 -14.29 17.61
C ASN A 301 -26.61 -13.17 17.43
N VAL A 302 -26.99 -12.01 16.89
CA VAL A 302 -26.07 -10.87 16.64
C VAL A 302 -25.32 -10.42 17.90
N ASN A 303 -25.94 -10.56 19.08
CA ASN A 303 -25.38 -10.23 20.38
C ASN A 303 -25.00 -11.46 21.22
N CYS A 304 -24.79 -12.62 20.59
CA CYS A 304 -24.35 -13.82 21.31
C CYS A 304 -22.99 -13.59 21.99
N HIS A 305 -22.72 -14.31 23.08
CA HIS A 305 -21.46 -14.17 23.81
C HIS A 305 -20.54 -15.35 23.56
N ALA A 306 -19.27 -15.11 23.27
CA ALA A 306 -18.27 -16.17 23.25
C ALA A 306 -18.30 -17.01 24.52
N SER A 307 -18.13 -18.32 24.37
CA SER A 307 -18.04 -19.28 25.48
C SER A 307 -16.70 -19.19 26.22
N ASP A 308 -15.90 -18.15 25.94
CA ASP A 308 -14.64 -17.86 26.60
C ASP A 308 -14.85 -17.13 27.93
N GLY A 309 -13.77 -17.00 28.70
CA GLY A 309 -13.81 -16.29 29.98
C GLY A 309 -14.19 -14.80 29.87
N ARG A 310 -14.17 -14.19 28.67
CA ARG A 310 -14.44 -12.77 28.46
C ARG A 310 -15.89 -12.48 28.09
N LYS A 311 -16.63 -13.43 27.52
CA LYS A 311 -18.00 -13.21 27.02
C LYS A 311 -18.10 -12.10 25.96
N SER A 312 -17.10 -11.98 25.07
CA SER A 312 -17.12 -10.99 24.00
C SER A 312 -18.24 -11.27 22.98
N THR A 313 -18.89 -10.22 22.47
CA THR A 313 -19.88 -10.35 21.36
C THR A 313 -19.19 -10.37 19.99
N PRO A 314 -19.87 -10.76 18.89
CA PRO A 314 -19.32 -10.62 17.54
C PRO A 314 -18.78 -9.21 17.26
N LEU A 315 -19.48 -8.17 17.76
CA LEU A 315 -19.07 -6.78 17.59
C LEU A 315 -17.77 -6.45 18.32
N HIS A 316 -17.54 -6.99 19.53
CA HIS A 316 -16.26 -6.84 20.23
C HIS A 316 -15.08 -7.44 19.46
N LEU A 317 -15.30 -8.63 18.86
CA LEU A 317 -14.29 -9.33 18.08
C LEU A 317 -14.00 -8.59 16.77
N ALA A 318 -15.04 -8.29 16.00
CA ALA A 318 -14.90 -7.53 14.76
C ALA A 318 -14.23 -6.17 14.99
N ALA A 319 -14.57 -5.49 16.09
CA ALA A 319 -13.98 -4.22 16.45
C ALA A 319 -12.49 -4.33 16.83
N GLY A 320 -12.11 -5.34 17.62
CA GLY A 320 -10.71 -5.54 18.02
C GLY A 320 -9.78 -6.02 16.90
N TYR A 321 -10.33 -6.68 15.87
CA TYR A 321 -9.57 -7.22 14.73
C TYR A 321 -9.69 -6.38 13.44
N ASN A 322 -10.20 -5.15 13.52
CA ASN A 322 -10.34 -4.21 12.41
C ASN A 322 -11.18 -4.75 11.22
N ARG A 323 -12.30 -5.41 11.51
CA ARG A 323 -13.19 -5.97 10.48
C ARG A 323 -14.28 -4.97 10.10
N VAL A 324 -13.91 -3.89 9.43
CA VAL A 324 -14.81 -2.75 9.11
C VAL A 324 -16.13 -3.22 8.47
N ARG A 325 -16.05 -4.09 7.46
CA ARG A 325 -17.25 -4.57 6.76
C ARG A 325 -18.14 -5.47 7.64
N ILE A 326 -17.54 -6.32 8.45
CA ILE A 326 -18.26 -7.12 9.46
C ILE A 326 -18.94 -6.21 10.50
N VAL A 327 -18.26 -5.16 10.98
CA VAL A 327 -18.84 -4.20 11.93
C VAL A 327 -20.06 -3.53 11.31
N GLN A 328 -20.00 -3.10 10.05
CA GLN A 328 -21.16 -2.54 9.34
C GLN A 328 -22.34 -3.52 9.28
N LEU A 329 -22.07 -4.78 8.90
CA LEU A 329 -23.10 -5.82 8.83
C LEU A 329 -23.70 -6.10 10.21
N LEU A 330 -22.89 -6.28 11.24
CA LEU A 330 -23.37 -6.51 12.60
C LEU A 330 -24.26 -5.37 13.09
N LEU A 331 -23.86 -4.11 12.88
CA LEU A 331 -24.66 -2.94 13.24
C LEU A 331 -25.98 -2.87 12.45
N GLN A 332 -25.97 -3.23 11.17
CA GLN A 332 -27.18 -3.33 10.34
C GLN A 332 -28.18 -4.35 10.88
N TYR A 333 -27.70 -5.47 11.44
CA TYR A 333 -28.53 -6.53 12.03
C TYR A 333 -28.81 -6.32 13.54
N GLY A 334 -28.60 -5.11 14.07
CA GLY A 334 -28.98 -4.75 15.43
C GLY A 334 -27.97 -5.15 16.51
N ALA A 335 -26.68 -5.23 16.18
CA ALA A 335 -25.64 -5.38 17.19
C ALA A 335 -25.66 -4.22 18.19
N ASP A 336 -25.63 -4.55 19.47
CA ASP A 336 -25.63 -3.57 20.55
C ASP A 336 -24.23 -2.96 20.73
N VAL A 337 -24.11 -1.67 20.39
CA VAL A 337 -22.87 -0.88 20.56
C VAL A 337 -22.50 -0.66 22.02
N HIS A 338 -23.43 -0.87 22.95
CA HIS A 338 -23.25 -0.73 24.38
C HIS A 338 -23.08 -2.06 25.10
N ALA A 339 -23.09 -3.18 24.38
CA ALA A 339 -22.90 -4.50 24.96
C ALA A 339 -21.62 -4.53 25.77
N LYS A 340 -21.69 -5.02 27.01
CA LYS A 340 -20.53 -5.16 27.89
C LYS A 340 -20.06 -6.60 27.92
N ASP A 341 -18.75 -6.80 27.77
CA ASP A 341 -18.12 -8.07 28.08
C ASP A 341 -18.00 -8.29 29.61
N LYS A 342 -17.39 -9.39 30.04
CA LYS A 342 -17.23 -9.72 31.47
C LYS A 342 -16.37 -8.69 32.21
N GLY A 343 -15.44 -8.02 31.53
CA GLY A 343 -14.63 -6.93 32.07
C GLY A 343 -15.35 -5.58 32.10
N GLY A 344 -16.58 -5.50 31.60
CA GLY A 344 -17.32 -4.25 31.44
C GLY A 344 -16.92 -3.45 30.21
N LEU A 345 -16.04 -3.97 29.35
CA LEU A 345 -15.62 -3.29 28.13
C LEU A 345 -16.78 -3.30 27.14
N VAL A 346 -16.98 -2.17 26.47
CA VAL A 346 -17.81 -2.06 25.26
C VAL A 346 -16.95 -2.21 23.99
N PRO A 347 -17.52 -2.53 22.81
CA PRO A 347 -16.74 -2.73 21.56
C PRO A 347 -15.80 -1.55 21.21
N LEU A 348 -16.18 -0.33 21.60
CA LEU A 348 -15.36 0.87 21.42
C LEU A 348 -14.00 0.78 22.14
N HIS A 349 -13.92 0.15 23.32
CA HIS A 349 -12.63 -0.05 24.01
C HIS A 349 -11.66 -0.87 23.15
N ASN A 350 -12.15 -1.95 22.54
CA ASN A 350 -11.32 -2.83 21.71
C ASN A 350 -10.81 -2.08 20.48
N ALA A 351 -11.67 -1.36 19.76
CA ALA A 351 -11.25 -0.56 18.61
C ALA A 351 -10.19 0.48 19.02
N CYS A 352 -10.40 1.15 20.16
CA CYS A 352 -9.51 2.19 20.65
C CYS A 352 -8.15 1.68 21.14
N SER A 353 -8.11 0.56 21.87
CA SER A 353 -6.86 -0.02 22.39
C SER A 353 -5.89 -0.43 21.27
N TYR A 354 -6.43 -0.99 20.18
CA TYR A 354 -5.65 -1.39 19.01
C TYR A 354 -5.42 -0.28 17.98
N GLY A 355 -6.11 0.86 18.09
CA GLY A 355 -5.91 2.01 17.21
C GLY A 355 -6.69 1.95 15.90
N HIS A 356 -7.82 1.24 15.85
CA HIS A 356 -8.62 1.06 14.64
C HIS A 356 -9.52 2.26 14.36
N TYR A 357 -8.99 3.24 13.63
CA TYR A 357 -9.63 4.53 13.39
C TYR A 357 -11.02 4.42 12.76
N GLU A 358 -11.14 3.72 11.63
CA GLU A 358 -12.40 3.60 10.87
C GLU A 358 -13.50 2.89 11.66
N VAL A 359 -13.14 1.83 12.38
CA VAL A 359 -14.07 1.12 13.27
C VAL A 359 -14.51 2.01 14.41
N THR A 360 -13.58 2.74 15.04
CA THR A 360 -13.88 3.69 16.12
C THR A 360 -14.89 4.74 15.64
N GLU A 361 -14.66 5.32 14.47
CA GLU A 361 -15.55 6.31 13.87
C GLU A 361 -16.95 5.72 13.61
N LEU A 362 -17.00 4.50 13.05
CA LEU A 362 -18.26 3.83 12.76
C LEU A 362 -19.07 3.54 14.04
N LEU A 363 -18.42 3.06 15.10
CA LEU A 363 -19.07 2.81 16.39
C LEU A 363 -19.61 4.11 17.01
N LEU A 364 -18.84 5.20 16.97
CA LEU A 364 -19.28 6.51 17.47
C LEU A 364 -20.48 7.06 16.67
N LYS A 365 -20.47 6.91 15.34
CA LYS A 365 -21.61 7.29 14.47
C LYS A 365 -22.88 6.50 14.81
N HIS A 366 -22.75 5.24 15.22
CA HIS A 366 -23.85 4.40 15.68
C HIS A 366 -24.18 4.54 17.17
N GLY A 367 -23.71 5.62 17.82
CA GLY A 367 -24.14 5.99 19.17
C GLY A 367 -23.31 5.38 20.30
N ALA A 368 -22.15 4.77 20.03
CA ALA A 368 -21.28 4.27 21.10
C ALA A 368 -20.91 5.38 22.09
N CYS A 369 -21.07 5.09 23.39
CA CYS A 369 -20.77 6.06 24.45
C CYS A 369 -19.25 6.30 24.54
N VAL A 370 -18.81 7.51 24.17
CA VAL A 370 -17.39 7.89 24.11
C VAL A 370 -16.68 7.80 25.47
N ASN A 371 -17.41 8.04 26.56
CA ASN A 371 -16.92 8.01 27.94
C ASN A 371 -17.41 6.76 28.70
N ALA A 372 -17.75 5.67 27.99
CA ALA A 372 -18.13 4.42 28.64
C ALA A 372 -17.02 3.95 29.58
N MET A 373 -17.37 3.52 30.78
CA MET A 373 -16.41 3.00 31.75
C MET A 373 -16.55 1.47 31.88
N ASP A 374 -15.40 0.80 31.85
CA ASP A 374 -15.28 -0.62 32.20
C ASP A 374 -15.32 -0.83 33.74
N LEU A 375 -15.11 -2.07 34.20
CA LEU A 375 -15.12 -2.38 35.65
C LEU A 375 -13.98 -1.71 36.43
N TRP A 376 -12.92 -1.27 35.76
CA TRP A 376 -11.79 -0.55 36.35
C TRP A 376 -11.86 0.95 36.11
N GLN A 377 -13.01 1.45 35.63
CA GLN A 377 -13.24 2.86 35.29
C GLN A 377 -12.30 3.38 34.19
N PHE A 378 -11.74 2.51 33.36
CA PHE A 378 -11.08 2.93 32.13
C PHE A 378 -12.12 3.34 31.10
N THR A 379 -11.85 4.45 30.42
CA THR A 379 -12.61 4.89 29.26
C THR A 379 -11.90 4.48 27.97
N PRO A 380 -12.58 4.46 26.81
CA PRO A 380 -11.91 4.23 25.52
C PRO A 380 -10.73 5.18 25.27
N LEU A 381 -10.77 6.40 25.83
CA LEU A 381 -9.66 7.34 25.74
C LEU A 381 -8.47 6.95 26.61
N HIS A 382 -8.67 6.34 27.78
CA HIS A 382 -7.57 5.77 28.57
C HIS A 382 -6.85 4.64 27.80
N GLU A 383 -7.61 3.76 27.15
CA GLU A 383 -7.08 2.68 26.31
C GLU A 383 -6.24 3.25 25.16
N ALA A 384 -6.81 4.16 24.37
CA ALA A 384 -6.11 4.81 23.26
C ALA A 384 -4.85 5.57 23.72
N ALA A 385 -4.94 6.34 24.82
CA ALA A 385 -3.84 7.15 25.33
C ALA A 385 -2.69 6.28 25.86
N SER A 386 -2.97 5.24 26.65
CA SER A 386 -1.95 4.36 27.22
C SER A 386 -1.16 3.57 26.15
N LYS A 387 -1.77 3.34 24.99
CA LYS A 387 -1.17 2.65 23.83
C LYS A 387 -0.63 3.61 22.76
N ASN A 388 -0.59 4.92 23.05
CA ASN A 388 -0.11 5.96 22.14
C ASN A 388 -0.85 5.99 20.78
N ARG A 389 -2.18 5.80 20.77
CA ARG A 389 -3.02 5.85 19.56
C ARG A 389 -3.45 7.29 19.27
N VAL A 390 -2.51 8.10 18.78
CA VAL A 390 -2.66 9.56 18.66
C VAL A 390 -3.91 9.96 17.85
N GLU A 391 -4.13 9.34 16.70
CA GLU A 391 -5.24 9.66 15.79
C GLU A 391 -6.59 9.29 16.39
N VAL A 392 -6.66 8.15 17.08
CA VAL A 392 -7.86 7.69 17.78
C VAL A 392 -8.16 8.58 18.99
N CYS A 393 -7.14 9.01 19.74
CA CYS A 393 -7.30 9.99 20.81
C CYS A 393 -7.93 11.29 20.29
N SER A 394 -7.42 11.84 19.18
CA SER A 394 -7.98 13.04 18.55
C SER A 394 -9.42 12.81 18.07
N LEU A 395 -9.73 11.63 17.51
CA LEU A 395 -11.10 11.28 17.11
C LEU A 395 -12.05 11.24 18.33
N LEU A 396 -11.66 10.56 19.40
CA LEU A 396 -12.45 10.48 20.63
C LEU A 396 -12.71 11.87 21.24
N LEU A 397 -11.68 12.72 21.33
CA LEU A 397 -11.82 14.10 21.81
C LEU A 397 -12.79 14.92 20.93
N SER A 398 -12.75 14.74 19.62
CA SER A 398 -13.69 15.41 18.70
C SER A 398 -15.14 14.98 18.91
N HIS A 399 -15.37 13.77 19.44
CA HIS A 399 -16.68 13.25 19.82
C HIS A 399 -17.03 13.46 21.30
N GLY A 400 -16.28 14.31 22.03
CA GLY A 400 -16.60 14.70 23.40
C GLY A 400 -16.04 13.78 24.49
N ALA A 401 -14.97 13.03 24.20
CA ALA A 401 -14.24 12.32 25.24
C ALA A 401 -13.66 13.28 26.28
N ASP A 402 -13.81 12.95 27.56
CA ASP A 402 -13.27 13.73 28.66
C ASP A 402 -11.96 13.09 29.16
N PRO A 403 -10.79 13.71 28.92
CA PRO A 403 -9.52 13.18 29.35
C PRO A 403 -9.26 13.37 30.85
N THR A 404 -10.13 14.09 31.57
CA THR A 404 -9.99 14.39 33.00
C THR A 404 -10.64 13.34 33.91
N LEU A 405 -11.47 12.46 33.34
CA LEU A 405 -12.06 11.33 34.07
C LEU A 405 -10.96 10.44 34.63
N LEU A 406 -11.13 10.01 35.88
CA LEU A 406 -10.15 9.19 36.59
C LEU A 406 -10.56 7.73 36.56
N ASN A 407 -9.59 6.84 36.34
CA ASN A 407 -9.78 5.41 36.50
C ASN A 407 -9.65 4.98 37.98
N CYS A 408 -9.78 3.67 38.26
CA CYS A 408 -9.68 3.12 39.61
C CYS A 408 -8.31 3.32 40.29
N HIS A 409 -7.28 3.73 39.54
CA HIS A 409 -5.95 4.06 40.06
C HIS A 409 -5.78 5.56 40.32
N GLY A 410 -6.82 6.36 40.15
CA GLY A 410 -6.78 7.82 40.28
C GLY A 410 -5.99 8.51 39.15
N LYS A 411 -5.80 7.85 38.00
CA LYS A 411 -5.10 8.41 36.84
C LYS A 411 -6.09 8.82 35.77
N SER A 412 -5.85 9.99 35.17
CA SER A 412 -6.58 10.48 34.00
C SER A 412 -6.02 9.91 32.69
N ALA A 413 -6.72 10.13 31.57
CA ALA A 413 -6.21 9.72 30.25
C ALA A 413 -4.91 10.46 29.88
N VAL A 414 -4.73 11.69 30.38
CA VAL A 414 -3.48 12.46 30.22
C VAL A 414 -2.36 11.83 31.04
N ASP A 415 -2.63 11.33 32.24
CA ASP A 415 -1.59 10.77 33.11
C ASP A 415 -1.04 9.44 32.58
N VAL A 416 -1.89 8.63 31.94
CA VAL A 416 -1.49 7.33 31.37
C VAL A 416 -0.80 7.44 30.01
N ALA A 417 -0.82 8.60 29.36
CA ALA A 417 -0.14 8.81 28.08
C ALA A 417 1.38 8.67 28.25
N PRO A 418 2.08 7.88 27.41
CA PRO A 418 3.49 7.56 27.61
C PRO A 418 4.45 8.70 27.20
N THR A 419 4.03 9.58 26.30
CA THR A 419 4.88 10.65 25.73
C THR A 419 4.42 12.04 26.18
N PRO A 420 5.34 12.99 26.42
CA PRO A 420 4.97 14.36 26.77
C PRO A 420 4.20 15.06 25.64
N GLU A 421 4.51 14.75 24.38
CA GLU A 421 3.82 15.30 23.21
C GLU A 421 2.34 14.89 23.19
N LEU A 422 2.04 13.63 23.52
CA LEU A 422 0.65 13.18 23.59
C LEU A 422 -0.10 13.84 24.76
N LYS A 423 0.56 14.03 25.91
CA LYS A 423 -0.03 14.74 27.06
C LYS A 423 -0.42 16.17 26.72
N GLU A 424 0.49 16.89 26.06
CA GLU A 424 0.26 18.24 25.59
C GLU A 424 -0.88 18.28 24.57
N ARG A 425 -0.86 17.37 23.60
CA ARG A 425 -1.90 17.26 22.57
C ARG A 425 -3.28 16.98 23.15
N LEU A 426 -3.41 16.00 24.05
CA LEU A 426 -4.69 15.67 24.71
C LEU A 426 -5.26 16.89 25.45
N THR A 427 -4.39 17.61 26.15
CA THR A 427 -4.78 18.81 26.91
C THR A 427 -5.18 19.96 25.99
N TYR A 428 -4.40 20.20 24.92
CA TYR A 428 -4.64 21.25 23.95
C TYR A 428 -5.94 21.02 23.16
N GLU A 429 -6.13 19.81 22.62
CA GLU A 429 -7.32 19.45 21.85
C GLU A 429 -8.58 19.44 22.72
N PHE A 430 -8.52 18.92 23.95
CA PHE A 430 -9.66 18.97 24.86
C PHE A 430 -10.10 20.40 25.18
N LYS A 431 -9.15 21.30 25.50
CA LYS A 431 -9.44 22.73 25.70
C LYS A 431 -10.00 23.37 24.43
N GLY A 432 -9.45 23.02 23.27
CA GLY A 432 -9.92 23.45 21.96
C GLY A 432 -11.37 23.05 21.68
N HIS A 433 -11.70 21.76 21.80
CA HIS A 433 -13.06 21.27 21.63
C HIS A 433 -14.04 21.85 22.65
N THR A 434 -13.61 22.06 23.90
CA THR A 434 -14.41 22.75 24.92
C THR A 434 -14.74 24.19 24.51
N LEU A 435 -13.77 24.92 23.93
CA LEU A 435 -14.01 26.26 23.37
C LEU A 435 -14.99 26.22 22.20
N LEU A 436 -14.83 25.29 21.26
CA LEU A 436 -15.75 25.15 20.13
C LEU A 436 -17.18 24.87 20.60
N GLN A 437 -17.34 24.00 21.59
CA GLN A 437 -18.66 23.70 22.17
C GLN A 437 -19.25 24.91 22.90
N ALA A 438 -18.45 25.61 23.70
CA ALA A 438 -18.89 26.85 24.36
C ALA A 438 -19.31 27.93 23.35
N ALA A 439 -18.63 28.03 22.20
CA ALA A 439 -19.00 28.93 21.13
C ALA A 439 -20.34 28.52 20.48
N ARG A 440 -20.58 27.22 20.22
CA ARG A 440 -21.86 26.71 19.70
C ARG A 440 -23.03 26.97 20.65
N GLU A 441 -22.82 26.80 21.96
CA GLU A 441 -23.82 27.06 23.01
C GLU A 441 -23.98 28.54 23.36
N ALA A 442 -23.14 29.42 22.79
CA ALA A 442 -23.00 30.82 23.17
C ALA A 442 -22.77 31.02 24.70
N ASP A 443 -22.01 30.11 25.33
CA ASP A 443 -21.65 30.16 26.75
C ASP A 443 -20.50 31.16 26.98
N MET A 444 -20.88 32.38 27.34
CA MET A 444 -19.94 33.47 27.60
C MET A 444 -18.99 33.17 28.78
N ALA A 445 -19.44 32.44 29.80
CA ALA A 445 -18.62 32.18 30.99
C ALA A 445 -17.46 31.25 30.67
N LYS A 446 -17.70 30.19 29.88
CA LYS A 446 -16.65 29.28 29.42
C LYS A 446 -15.68 29.97 28.46
N VAL A 447 -16.19 30.71 27.46
CA VAL A 447 -15.34 31.46 26.51
C VAL A 447 -14.45 32.50 27.20
N LYS A 448 -14.95 33.14 28.27
CA LYS A 448 -14.17 34.10 29.06
C LYS A 448 -12.99 33.43 29.77
N LYS A 449 -13.18 32.22 30.31
CA LYS A 449 -12.15 31.43 31.01
C LYS A 449 -11.11 30.82 30.07
N THR A 450 -11.37 30.74 28.77
CA THR A 450 -10.43 30.16 27.79
C THR A 450 -9.17 31.02 27.64
N ALA A 451 -8.01 30.34 27.66
CA ALA A 451 -6.70 30.94 27.42
C ALA A 451 -6.56 31.45 25.98
N GLN A 452 -5.76 32.50 25.79
CA GLN A 452 -5.58 33.19 24.52
C GLN A 452 -5.01 32.27 23.42
N GLU A 453 -4.09 31.37 23.77
CA GLU A 453 -3.46 30.39 22.86
C GLU A 453 -4.48 29.43 22.18
N ILE A 454 -5.57 29.10 22.88
CA ILE A 454 -6.60 28.17 22.41
C ILE A 454 -7.55 28.82 21.40
N ILE A 455 -7.61 30.15 21.34
CA ILE A 455 -8.55 30.87 20.44
C ILE A 455 -8.29 30.56 18.96
N SER A 456 -7.03 30.23 18.62
CA SER A 456 -6.61 29.84 17.28
C SER A 456 -6.95 28.38 16.92
N PHE A 457 -7.46 27.60 17.87
CA PHE A 457 -7.80 26.19 17.66
C PHE A 457 -8.85 26.03 16.56
N LYS A 458 -8.64 25.01 15.74
CA LYS A 458 -9.53 24.63 14.64
C LYS A 458 -9.95 23.18 14.83
N HIS A 459 -11.20 22.88 14.52
CA HIS A 459 -11.66 21.51 14.52
C HIS A 459 -10.83 20.67 13.52
N PRO A 460 -10.27 19.50 13.90
CA PRO A 460 -9.39 18.72 13.02
C PRO A 460 -10.04 18.33 11.68
N HIS A 461 -11.33 18.03 11.67
CA HIS A 461 -12.04 17.58 10.46
C HIS A 461 -12.76 18.68 9.66
N SER A 462 -13.51 19.56 10.31
CA SER A 462 -14.26 20.64 9.62
C SER A 462 -13.43 21.92 9.42
N HIS A 463 -12.31 22.05 10.13
CA HIS A 463 -11.49 23.27 10.22
C HIS A 463 -12.27 24.49 10.74
N ASP A 464 -13.43 24.28 11.36
CA ASP A 464 -14.18 25.37 11.99
C ASP A 464 -13.40 25.93 13.18
N SER A 465 -13.28 27.25 13.20
CA SER A 465 -12.78 27.99 14.36
C SER A 465 -13.91 28.28 15.35
N ALA A 466 -13.54 28.72 16.56
CA ALA A 466 -14.52 29.18 17.55
C ALA A 466 -15.45 30.28 16.97
N LEU A 467 -14.93 31.11 16.05
CA LEU A 467 -15.71 32.16 15.40
C LEU A 467 -16.76 31.59 14.44
N HIS A 468 -16.43 30.55 13.66
CA HIS A 468 -17.42 29.84 12.82
C HIS A 468 -18.53 29.23 13.68
N CYS A 469 -18.16 28.57 14.80
CA CYS A 469 -19.12 28.00 15.74
C CYS A 469 -20.01 29.05 16.39
N ALA A 470 -19.44 30.20 16.80
CA ALA A 470 -20.19 31.28 17.45
C ALA A 470 -21.22 31.92 16.51
N VAL A 471 -20.83 32.21 15.26
CA VAL A 471 -21.73 32.86 14.30
C VAL A 471 -22.80 31.92 13.77
N ALA A 472 -22.54 30.60 13.76
CA ALA A 472 -23.53 29.56 13.44
C ALA A 472 -24.50 29.26 14.60
N SER A 473 -24.20 29.73 15.82
CA SER A 473 -24.98 29.40 17.01
C SER A 473 -26.43 29.89 16.89
N PRO A 474 -27.44 29.05 17.20
CA PRO A 474 -28.84 29.47 17.21
C PRO A 474 -29.16 30.39 18.40
N HIS A 475 -28.28 30.46 19.41
CA HIS A 475 -28.55 31.20 20.63
C HIS A 475 -28.38 32.72 20.45
N PRO A 476 -29.21 33.56 21.11
CA PRO A 476 -29.19 35.01 20.94
C PRO A 476 -27.91 35.67 21.49
N LYS A 477 -27.18 35.00 22.40
CA LYS A 477 -25.91 35.51 22.95
C LYS A 477 -24.72 35.42 21.96
N ARG A 478 -24.94 34.92 20.74
CA ARG A 478 -23.91 34.79 19.70
C ARG A 478 -23.21 36.10 19.39
N LYS A 479 -23.92 37.24 19.40
CA LYS A 479 -23.35 38.57 19.15
C LYS A 479 -22.26 38.90 20.17
N GLN A 480 -22.54 38.72 21.45
CA GLN A 480 -21.62 38.99 22.54
C GLN A 480 -20.43 38.02 22.55
N VAL A 481 -20.67 36.74 22.22
CA VAL A 481 -19.59 35.74 22.12
C VAL A 481 -18.68 36.02 20.93
N THR A 482 -19.24 36.38 19.77
CA THR A 482 -18.49 36.78 18.56
C THR A 482 -17.59 37.98 18.85
N GLU A 483 -18.15 39.02 19.48
CA GLU A 483 -17.39 40.20 19.91
C GLU A 483 -16.28 39.84 20.91
N LEU A 484 -16.55 38.97 21.88
CA LEU A 484 -15.56 38.52 22.86
C LEU A 484 -14.41 37.73 22.21
N LEU A 485 -14.73 36.85 21.26
CA LEU A 485 -13.72 36.07 20.51
C LEU A 485 -12.83 36.98 19.66
N LEU A 486 -13.40 37.98 18.98
CA LEU A 486 -12.64 38.96 18.20
C LEU A 486 -11.74 39.81 19.11
N ARG A 487 -12.21 40.24 20.28
CA ARG A 487 -11.38 40.92 21.30
C ARG A 487 -10.25 40.05 21.83
N LYS A 488 -10.49 38.74 21.94
CA LYS A 488 -9.47 37.71 22.22
C LYS A 488 -8.72 37.30 20.94
N GLY A 489 -8.65 38.12 19.90
CA GLY A 489 -7.76 37.91 18.74
C GLY A 489 -8.15 36.75 17.80
N ALA A 490 -9.41 36.34 17.76
CA ALA A 490 -9.87 35.38 16.76
C ALA A 490 -9.73 35.95 15.34
N ASN A 491 -9.20 35.16 14.41
CA ASN A 491 -9.03 35.57 13.01
C ASN A 491 -10.39 35.62 12.29
N ILE A 492 -10.80 36.82 11.87
CA ILE A 492 -12.06 37.06 11.16
C ILE A 492 -12.09 36.53 9.72
N HIS A 493 -10.92 36.33 9.11
CA HIS A 493 -10.78 35.83 7.75
C HIS A 493 -10.42 34.35 7.70
N GLU A 494 -10.50 33.67 8.84
CA GLU A 494 -10.26 32.24 8.91
C GLU A 494 -11.21 31.50 7.98
N LYS A 495 -10.71 30.45 7.32
CA LYS A 495 -11.49 29.66 6.37
C LYS A 495 -11.61 28.23 6.88
N ASN A 496 -12.82 27.70 6.91
CA ASN A 496 -13.05 26.29 7.21
C ASN A 496 -12.73 25.40 5.99
N LYS A 497 -13.03 24.10 6.07
CA LYS A 497 -12.73 23.11 5.01
C LYS A 497 -13.37 23.46 3.66
N ASP A 498 -14.55 24.09 3.69
CA ASP A 498 -15.29 24.53 2.50
C ASP A 498 -14.87 25.92 2.01
N PHE A 499 -13.77 26.45 2.56
CA PHE A 499 -13.25 27.80 2.35
C PHE A 499 -14.23 28.92 2.75
N MET A 500 -15.25 28.59 3.54
CA MET A 500 -16.18 29.58 4.08
C MET A 500 -15.50 30.35 5.21
N THR A 501 -15.72 31.66 5.23
CA THR A 501 -15.36 32.51 6.38
C THR A 501 -16.53 32.57 7.36
N PRO A 502 -16.33 33.03 8.61
CA PRO A 502 -17.43 33.27 9.54
C PRO A 502 -18.50 34.21 8.96
N PHE A 503 -18.12 35.09 8.03
CA PHE A 503 -19.04 35.98 7.31
C PHE A 503 -19.98 35.21 6.37
N HIS A 504 -19.48 34.17 5.67
CA HIS A 504 -20.32 33.30 4.85
C HIS A 504 -21.32 32.52 5.72
N VAL A 505 -20.83 31.93 6.81
CA VAL A 505 -21.66 31.12 7.71
C VAL A 505 -22.76 31.97 8.37
N ALA A 506 -22.44 33.19 8.79
CA ALA A 506 -23.44 34.12 9.33
C ALA A 506 -24.51 34.50 8.29
N ALA A 507 -24.11 34.69 7.03
CA ALA A 507 -25.01 35.02 5.93
C ALA A 507 -25.92 33.86 5.52
N GLU A 508 -25.39 32.64 5.46
CA GLU A 508 -26.15 31.41 5.17
C GLU A 508 -27.21 31.11 6.24
N ARG A 509 -26.96 31.47 7.51
CA ARG A 509 -27.91 31.31 8.62
C ARG A 509 -28.84 32.51 8.83
N GLY A 510 -28.66 33.59 8.08
CA GLY A 510 -29.45 34.82 8.24
C GLY A 510 -29.21 35.57 9.55
N HIS A 511 -28.06 35.36 10.20
CA HIS A 511 -27.72 35.95 11.50
C HIS A 511 -27.17 37.39 11.35
N ASN A 512 -28.07 38.33 11.07
CA ASN A 512 -27.73 39.75 10.78
C ASN A 512 -26.95 40.44 11.91
N ASP A 513 -27.26 40.13 13.16
CA ASP A 513 -26.59 40.67 14.35
C ASP A 513 -25.11 40.24 14.46
N ALA A 514 -24.78 39.04 13.99
CA ALA A 514 -23.41 38.56 13.87
C ALA A 514 -22.69 39.20 12.67
N LEU A 515 -23.38 39.35 11.53
CA LEU A 515 -22.84 40.06 10.35
C LEU A 515 -22.46 41.50 10.67
N GLU A 516 -23.27 42.23 11.44
CA GLU A 516 -22.94 43.58 11.91
C GLU A 516 -21.61 43.62 12.67
N VAL A 517 -21.42 42.69 13.61
CA VAL A 517 -20.19 42.62 14.43
C VAL A 517 -18.99 42.29 13.56
N LEU A 518 -19.12 41.31 12.67
CA LEU A 518 -18.05 40.91 11.76
C LEU A 518 -17.69 42.06 10.82
N GLN A 519 -18.67 42.75 10.24
CA GLN A 519 -18.42 43.88 9.35
C GLN A 519 -17.73 45.03 10.08
N LYS A 520 -18.17 45.35 11.30
CA LYS A 520 -17.52 46.37 12.15
C LYS A 520 -16.05 46.06 12.44
N HIS A 521 -15.68 44.78 12.47
CA HIS A 521 -14.30 44.32 12.67
C HIS A 521 -13.56 44.03 11.34
N GLY A 522 -14.08 44.51 10.21
CA GLY A 522 -13.38 44.50 8.92
C GLY A 522 -13.51 43.20 8.11
N ALA A 523 -14.61 42.47 8.24
CA ALA A 523 -14.87 41.30 7.40
C ALA A 523 -14.87 41.64 5.89
N LYS A 524 -14.31 40.73 5.07
CA LYS A 524 -14.29 40.88 3.61
C LYS A 524 -15.63 40.43 3.02
N VAL A 525 -16.46 41.39 2.63
CA VAL A 525 -17.83 41.17 2.13
C VAL A 525 -17.88 40.31 0.86
N ASN A 526 -16.96 40.57 -0.08
CA ASN A 526 -16.86 39.86 -1.37
C ASN A 526 -15.82 38.72 -1.34
N ALA A 527 -15.50 38.18 -0.17
CA ALA A 527 -14.73 36.94 -0.10
C ALA A 527 -15.51 35.80 -0.76
N VAL A 528 -14.80 34.85 -1.36
CA VAL A 528 -15.40 33.67 -2.01
C VAL A 528 -15.00 32.37 -1.31
N ASP A 529 -15.93 31.42 -1.31
CA ASP A 529 -15.77 30.05 -0.83
C ASP A 529 -15.25 29.08 -1.92
N THR A 530 -15.30 27.77 -1.65
CA THR A 530 -14.88 26.71 -2.61
C THR A 530 -15.66 26.69 -3.92
N LEU A 531 -16.89 27.18 -3.91
CA LEU A 531 -17.77 27.23 -5.08
C LEU A 531 -17.72 28.60 -5.78
N GLY A 532 -16.79 29.48 -5.38
CA GLY A 532 -16.71 30.86 -5.88
C GLY A 532 -17.89 31.72 -5.42
N GLN A 533 -18.66 31.27 -4.44
CA GLN A 533 -19.84 31.98 -3.95
C GLN A 533 -19.42 32.98 -2.87
N THR A 534 -20.00 34.18 -2.93
CA THR A 534 -19.87 35.20 -1.87
C THR A 534 -20.91 34.99 -0.78
N ALA A 535 -20.79 35.71 0.34
CA ALA A 535 -21.82 35.74 1.37
C ALA A 535 -23.22 36.14 0.81
N LEU A 536 -23.25 36.96 -0.25
CA LEU A 536 -24.49 37.34 -0.93
C LEU A 536 -25.14 36.16 -1.67
N HIS A 537 -24.34 35.31 -2.33
CA HIS A 537 -24.84 34.09 -2.96
C HIS A 537 -25.45 33.13 -1.93
N ARG A 538 -24.76 32.95 -0.79
CA ARG A 538 -25.24 32.08 0.30
C ARG A 538 -26.54 32.60 0.92
N ALA A 539 -26.63 33.91 1.20
CA ALA A 539 -27.85 34.53 1.69
C ALA A 539 -29.00 34.46 0.66
N ALA A 540 -28.70 34.61 -0.63
CA ALA A 540 -29.68 34.52 -1.71
C ALA A 540 -30.24 33.10 -1.83
N LEU A 541 -29.35 32.09 -1.83
CA LEU A 541 -29.71 30.68 -1.90
C LEU A 541 -30.57 30.24 -0.69
N ALA A 542 -30.22 30.71 0.51
CA ALA A 542 -30.99 30.45 1.73
C ALA A 542 -32.29 31.30 1.85
N GLY A 543 -32.57 32.17 0.87
CA GLY A 543 -33.80 32.97 0.83
C GLY A 543 -33.85 34.13 1.84
N HIS A 544 -32.70 34.58 2.38
CA HIS A 544 -32.65 35.60 3.43
C HIS A 544 -32.66 37.03 2.87
N ILE A 545 -33.86 37.55 2.61
CA ILE A 545 -34.08 38.87 1.98
C ILE A 545 -33.41 40.02 2.76
N GLN A 546 -33.61 40.08 4.09
CA GLN A 546 -33.02 41.15 4.91
C GLN A 546 -31.50 41.08 4.95
N THR A 547 -30.95 39.86 4.97
CA THR A 547 -29.51 39.63 4.91
C THR A 547 -28.94 40.08 3.56
N CYS A 548 -29.62 39.82 2.44
CA CYS A 548 -29.22 40.31 1.13
C CYS A 548 -29.18 41.85 1.07
N ARG A 549 -30.21 42.53 1.60
CA ARG A 549 -30.22 44.00 1.69
C ARG A 549 -29.07 44.53 2.54
N LEU A 550 -28.83 43.91 3.69
CA LEU A 550 -27.75 44.28 4.59
C LEU A 550 -26.38 44.10 3.92
N LEU A 551 -26.16 43.00 3.22
CA LEU A 551 -24.93 42.73 2.47
C LEU A 551 -24.71 43.75 1.33
N LEU A 552 -25.76 44.13 0.60
CA LEU A 552 -25.67 45.20 -0.41
C LEU A 552 -25.28 46.53 0.23
N SER A 553 -25.84 46.87 1.40
CA SER A 553 -25.45 48.07 2.15
C SER A 553 -23.99 48.05 2.62
N TYR A 554 -23.40 46.87 2.76
CA TYR A 554 -21.99 46.67 3.07
C TYR A 554 -21.09 46.64 1.83
N GLY A 555 -21.63 46.87 0.62
CA GLY A 555 -20.88 46.88 -0.63
C GLY A 555 -20.67 45.50 -1.25
N ALA A 556 -21.59 44.55 -1.03
CA ALA A 556 -21.57 43.27 -1.73
C ALA A 556 -21.79 43.48 -3.24
N ASP A 557 -20.95 42.86 -4.07
CA ASP A 557 -21.04 42.97 -5.52
C ASP A 557 -21.98 41.88 -6.09
N PRO A 558 -23.16 42.25 -6.65
CA PRO A 558 -24.11 41.29 -7.20
C PRO A 558 -23.70 40.73 -8.56
N SER A 559 -22.68 41.32 -9.22
CA SER A 559 -22.19 40.89 -10.53
C SER A 559 -21.20 39.72 -10.47
N ILE A 560 -20.67 39.41 -9.28
CA ILE A 560 -19.78 38.26 -9.08
C ILE A 560 -20.55 36.99 -9.42
N ILE A 561 -19.92 36.11 -10.21
CA ILE A 561 -20.45 34.82 -10.60
C ILE A 561 -19.78 33.71 -9.78
N SER A 562 -20.59 32.76 -9.32
CA SER A 562 -20.11 31.49 -8.76
C SER A 562 -19.37 30.66 -9.81
N LEU A 563 -18.62 29.63 -9.38
CA LEU A 563 -17.96 28.68 -10.30
C LEU A 563 -18.96 27.91 -11.15
N GLN A 564 -20.21 27.78 -10.71
CA GLN A 564 -21.30 27.21 -11.48
C GLN A 564 -21.86 28.18 -12.55
N GLY A 565 -21.39 29.43 -12.57
CA GLY A 565 -21.80 30.45 -13.54
C GLY A 565 -23.06 31.23 -13.15
N PHE A 566 -23.56 31.06 -11.92
CA PHE A 566 -24.73 31.78 -11.43
C PHE A 566 -24.33 33.04 -10.65
N THR A 567 -25.02 34.15 -10.90
CA THR A 567 -24.99 35.32 -10.01
C THR A 567 -25.85 35.08 -8.77
N ALA A 568 -25.67 35.90 -7.74
CA ALA A 568 -26.51 35.82 -6.53
C ALA A 568 -28.01 35.98 -6.83
N SER A 569 -28.37 36.77 -7.86
CA SER A 569 -29.76 36.93 -8.34
C SER A 569 -30.33 35.60 -8.81
N GLN A 570 -29.60 34.89 -9.67
CA GLN A 570 -30.06 33.63 -10.26
C GLN A 570 -30.19 32.49 -9.25
N MET A 571 -29.50 32.56 -8.11
CA MET A 571 -29.61 31.59 -7.02
C MET A 571 -30.74 31.92 -6.03
N GLY A 572 -31.25 33.15 -6.04
CA GLY A 572 -32.30 33.62 -5.15
C GLY A 572 -33.71 33.40 -5.71
N ASN A 573 -34.70 33.43 -4.81
CA ASN A 573 -36.12 33.46 -5.18
C ASN A 573 -36.51 34.78 -5.88
N GLU A 574 -37.72 34.85 -6.45
CA GLU A 574 -38.19 36.01 -7.24
C GLU A 574 -38.05 37.36 -6.50
N ALA A 575 -38.31 37.38 -5.19
CA ALA A 575 -38.17 38.59 -4.37
C ALA A 575 -36.72 39.07 -4.26
N ILE A 576 -35.75 38.16 -4.22
CA ILE A 576 -34.32 38.47 -4.18
C ILE A 576 -33.81 38.88 -5.56
N GLN A 577 -34.32 38.28 -6.63
CA GLN A 577 -34.01 38.66 -8.01
C GLN A 577 -34.39 40.12 -8.30
N GLN A 578 -35.58 40.56 -7.85
CA GLN A 578 -36.02 41.94 -8.01
C GLN A 578 -35.07 42.94 -7.34
N ILE A 579 -34.61 42.65 -6.12
CA ILE A 579 -33.69 43.52 -5.37
C ILE A 579 -32.30 43.60 -6.04
N LEU A 580 -31.85 42.52 -6.67
CA LEU A 580 -30.50 42.43 -7.24
C LEU A 580 -30.42 42.94 -8.69
N ASN A 581 -31.51 42.86 -9.46
CA ASN A 581 -31.53 43.25 -10.88
C ASN A 581 -31.72 44.76 -11.14
N GLU A 582 -32.10 45.57 -10.14
CA GLU A 582 -32.26 47.03 -10.28
C GLU A 582 -30.94 47.80 -10.57
N ASN A 583 -29.76 47.14 -10.51
CA ASN A 583 -28.44 47.80 -10.47
C ASN A 583 -27.43 47.45 -11.60
N ILE A 584 -27.84 46.90 -12.77
CA ILE A 584 -26.89 46.50 -13.85
C ILE A 584 -27.21 47.18 -15.21
N PRO A 585 -26.27 47.92 -15.86
CA PRO A 585 -26.51 48.55 -17.18
C PRO A 585 -26.26 47.61 -18.39
N PRO A 586 -26.98 47.78 -19.53
CA PRO A 586 -26.83 46.95 -20.74
C PRO A 586 -25.68 47.42 -21.67
N ARG A 587 -24.95 46.49 -22.33
CA ARG A 587 -23.88 46.77 -23.31
C ARG A 587 -24.22 46.23 -24.72
N ASN A 588 -23.77 46.96 -25.75
CA ASN A 588 -24.01 46.78 -27.19
C ASN A 588 -23.26 45.54 -27.77
N SER A 589 -23.98 44.51 -28.22
CA SER A 589 -23.42 43.18 -28.56
C SER A 589 -22.81 43.01 -29.96
N ASP A 590 -23.19 43.81 -30.96
CA ASP A 590 -22.82 43.54 -32.37
C ASP A 590 -21.39 43.96 -32.76
N VAL A 591 -20.91 45.11 -32.26
CA VAL A 591 -19.54 45.60 -32.53
C VAL A 591 -18.48 44.71 -31.85
N ASP A 592 -18.76 44.28 -30.62
CA ASP A 592 -17.87 43.40 -29.85
C ASP A 592 -17.73 42.04 -30.54
N TYR A 593 -18.82 41.49 -31.09
CA TYR A 593 -18.79 40.23 -31.85
C TYR A 593 -17.86 40.32 -33.07
N ARG A 594 -18.03 41.35 -33.91
CA ARG A 594 -17.19 41.56 -35.10
C ARG A 594 -15.72 41.76 -34.75
N PHE A 595 -15.44 42.42 -33.63
CA PHE A 595 -14.09 42.64 -33.14
C PHE A 595 -13.42 41.35 -32.66
N LEU A 596 -14.15 40.48 -31.94
CA LEU A 596 -13.68 39.16 -31.52
C LEU A 596 -13.36 38.25 -32.72
N GLU A 597 -14.24 38.22 -33.73
CA GLU A 597 -14.01 37.42 -34.94
C GLU A 597 -12.83 37.95 -35.77
N ALA A 598 -12.65 39.27 -35.89
CA ALA A 598 -11.47 39.83 -36.56
C ALA A 598 -10.16 39.44 -35.86
N ALA A 599 -10.12 39.49 -34.51
CA ALA A 599 -8.96 39.10 -33.73
C ALA A 599 -8.62 37.60 -33.87
N LYS A 600 -9.64 36.75 -33.96
CA LYS A 600 -9.51 35.29 -34.22
C LYS A 600 -9.03 35.00 -35.64
N ALA A 601 -9.60 35.67 -36.63
CA ALA A 601 -9.21 35.54 -38.04
C ALA A 601 -7.78 36.04 -38.29
N GLY A 602 -7.29 36.98 -37.47
CA GLY A 602 -6.01 37.63 -37.66
C GLY A 602 -6.07 38.83 -38.61
N ASP A 603 -7.26 39.38 -38.84
CA ASP A 603 -7.47 40.56 -39.68
C ASP A 603 -7.08 41.83 -38.91
N LEU A 604 -5.80 42.19 -39.03
CA LEU A 604 -5.23 43.33 -38.33
C LEU A 604 -5.87 44.66 -38.72
N ASP A 605 -6.33 44.82 -39.96
CA ASP A 605 -6.89 46.07 -40.45
C ASP A 605 -8.29 46.31 -39.86
N THR A 606 -9.13 45.27 -39.81
CA THR A 606 -10.43 45.34 -39.12
C THR A 606 -10.26 45.49 -37.61
N VAL A 607 -9.27 44.82 -37.00
CA VAL A 607 -8.94 45.00 -35.57
C VAL A 607 -8.55 46.46 -35.29
N LYS A 608 -7.70 47.08 -36.11
CA LYS A 608 -7.34 48.49 -35.98
C LYS A 608 -8.54 49.43 -36.11
N GLN A 609 -9.47 49.12 -37.02
CA GLN A 609 -10.65 49.94 -37.24
C GLN A 609 -11.66 49.89 -36.08
N LEU A 610 -11.82 48.71 -35.45
CA LEU A 610 -12.83 48.47 -34.42
C LEU A 610 -12.31 48.61 -32.98
N CYS A 611 -10.99 48.63 -32.78
CA CYS A 611 -10.38 48.71 -31.45
C CYS A 611 -10.63 50.08 -30.80
N SER A 612 -11.16 50.06 -29.59
CA SER A 612 -11.35 51.22 -28.73
C SER A 612 -10.94 50.87 -27.28
N PRO A 613 -10.62 51.86 -26.44
CA PRO A 613 -10.33 51.61 -25.02
C PRO A 613 -11.48 50.92 -24.25
N GLN A 614 -12.70 51.01 -24.77
CA GLN A 614 -13.91 50.49 -24.13
C GLN A 614 -14.19 49.01 -24.49
N ASN A 615 -13.73 48.55 -25.67
CA ASN A 615 -13.99 47.19 -26.19
C ASN A 615 -12.73 46.32 -26.36
N VAL A 616 -11.51 46.85 -26.15
CA VAL A 616 -10.25 46.08 -26.28
C VAL A 616 -10.26 44.78 -25.45
N ASN A 617 -11.00 44.78 -24.33
CA ASN A 617 -11.21 43.64 -23.43
C ASN A 617 -12.68 43.15 -23.42
N CYS A 618 -13.41 43.36 -24.52
CA CYS A 618 -14.75 42.78 -24.67
C CYS A 618 -14.72 41.25 -24.56
N ARG A 619 -15.89 40.65 -24.33
CA ARG A 619 -16.02 39.26 -23.94
C ARG A 619 -16.97 38.55 -24.89
N ASP A 620 -16.58 37.37 -25.32
CA ASP A 620 -17.49 36.44 -25.98
C ASP A 620 -18.52 35.89 -24.99
N LEU A 621 -19.68 36.55 -24.90
CA LEU A 621 -20.75 36.21 -23.95
C LEU A 621 -21.45 34.87 -24.26
N GLU A 622 -21.45 34.44 -25.52
CA GLU A 622 -22.11 33.20 -25.94
C GLU A 622 -21.18 31.98 -25.78
N GLY A 623 -19.87 32.19 -25.78
CA GLY A 623 -18.87 31.15 -25.58
C GLY A 623 -18.21 31.17 -24.20
N ARG A 624 -16.87 31.22 -24.18
CA ARG A 624 -16.08 31.06 -22.94
C ARG A 624 -15.78 32.38 -22.24
N HIS A 625 -16.42 33.50 -22.57
CA HIS A 625 -16.04 34.83 -22.08
C HIS A 625 -14.57 35.17 -22.41
N SER A 626 -14.07 34.64 -23.52
CA SER A 626 -12.72 34.91 -24.03
C SER A 626 -12.65 36.34 -24.55
N THR A 627 -11.49 36.98 -24.38
CA THR A 627 -11.20 38.32 -24.94
C THR A 627 -10.59 38.20 -26.35
N PRO A 628 -10.51 39.30 -27.13
CA PRO A 628 -9.80 39.30 -28.41
C PRO A 628 -8.36 38.76 -28.30
N LEU A 629 -7.67 39.06 -27.19
CA LEU A 629 -6.32 38.56 -26.91
C LEU A 629 -6.28 37.04 -26.70
N HIS A 630 -7.30 36.42 -26.12
CA HIS A 630 -7.38 34.95 -26.01
C HIS A 630 -7.47 34.27 -27.37
N PHE A 631 -8.29 34.84 -28.27
CA PHE A 631 -8.43 34.33 -29.63
C PHE A 631 -7.14 34.54 -30.42
N ALA A 632 -6.61 35.76 -30.44
CA ALA A 632 -5.36 36.05 -31.13
C ALA A 632 -4.21 35.15 -30.64
N ALA A 633 -4.14 34.89 -29.32
CA ALA A 633 -3.14 34.02 -28.73
C ALA A 633 -3.34 32.53 -29.08
N GLY A 634 -4.57 32.02 -29.09
CA GLY A 634 -4.86 30.62 -29.41
C GLY A 634 -4.73 30.25 -30.89
N TYR A 635 -4.89 31.23 -31.78
CA TYR A 635 -4.84 31.03 -33.25
C TYR A 635 -3.53 31.53 -33.89
N ASN A 636 -2.49 31.80 -33.09
CA ASN A 636 -1.17 32.24 -33.53
C ASN A 636 -1.18 33.55 -34.35
N ARG A 637 -1.94 34.56 -33.91
CA ARG A 637 -2.04 35.85 -34.62
C ARG A 637 -1.04 36.86 -34.09
N VAL A 638 0.25 36.62 -34.28
CA VAL A 638 1.35 37.41 -33.69
C VAL A 638 1.16 38.93 -33.85
N ALA A 639 0.90 39.41 -35.07
CA ALA A 639 0.72 40.84 -35.34
C ALA A 639 -0.52 41.45 -34.63
N VAL A 640 -1.59 40.67 -34.47
CA VAL A 640 -2.79 41.10 -33.73
C VAL A 640 -2.53 41.08 -32.23
N VAL A 641 -1.84 40.05 -31.70
CA VAL A 641 -1.44 39.97 -30.30
C VAL A 641 -0.58 41.18 -29.92
N GLU A 642 0.44 41.49 -30.73
CA GLU A 642 1.30 42.64 -30.54
C GLU A 642 0.51 43.96 -30.56
N TYR A 643 -0.37 44.15 -31.55
CA TYR A 643 -1.21 45.34 -31.63
C TYR A 643 -2.13 45.49 -30.40
N LEU A 644 -2.83 44.43 -30.00
CA LEU A 644 -3.75 44.43 -28.86
C LEU A 644 -3.02 44.76 -27.54
N LEU A 645 -1.84 44.18 -27.30
CA LEU A 645 -1.04 44.46 -26.10
C LEU A 645 -0.59 45.92 -26.03
N HIS A 646 -0.22 46.52 -27.16
CA HIS A 646 0.12 47.95 -27.22
C HIS A 646 -1.08 48.88 -26.96
N HIS A 647 -2.31 48.40 -27.18
CA HIS A 647 -3.55 49.18 -27.04
C HIS A 647 -4.35 48.84 -25.77
N GLY A 648 -3.70 48.27 -24.75
CA GLY A 648 -4.28 48.07 -23.42
C GLY A 648 -5.10 46.78 -23.26
N ALA A 649 -4.86 45.76 -24.09
CA ALA A 649 -5.40 44.44 -23.84
C ALA A 649 -4.82 43.84 -22.56
N ASP A 650 -5.69 43.34 -21.69
CA ASP A 650 -5.31 42.77 -20.41
C ASP A 650 -4.71 41.36 -20.60
N VAL A 651 -3.40 41.26 -20.39
CA VAL A 651 -2.64 40.00 -20.46
C VAL A 651 -3.03 38.99 -19.37
N HIS A 652 -3.71 39.45 -18.31
CA HIS A 652 -4.18 38.64 -17.18
C HIS A 652 -5.68 38.36 -17.22
N ALA A 653 -6.39 38.78 -18.27
CA ALA A 653 -7.81 38.54 -18.41
C ALA A 653 -8.08 37.03 -18.32
N LYS A 654 -9.02 36.63 -17.46
CA LYS A 654 -9.44 35.23 -17.31
C LYS A 654 -10.73 34.95 -18.05
N ASP A 655 -10.79 33.89 -18.83
CA ASP A 655 -12.03 33.39 -19.42
C ASP A 655 -12.91 32.64 -18.39
N LYS A 656 -14.04 32.05 -18.82
CA LYS A 656 -14.99 31.30 -17.99
C LYS A 656 -14.35 30.09 -17.29
N GLY A 657 -13.30 29.52 -17.86
CA GLY A 657 -12.50 28.44 -17.27
C GLY A 657 -11.36 28.94 -16.38
N GLY A 658 -11.18 30.25 -16.24
CA GLY A 658 -10.07 30.86 -15.52
C GLY A 658 -8.77 30.94 -16.32
N LEU A 659 -8.79 30.55 -17.59
CA LEU A 659 -7.61 30.56 -18.46
C LEU A 659 -7.28 32.00 -18.84
N VAL A 660 -5.99 32.35 -18.77
CA VAL A 660 -5.43 33.57 -19.39
C VAL A 660 -4.92 33.30 -20.81
N PRO A 661 -4.68 34.32 -21.66
CA PRO A 661 -4.19 34.14 -23.04
C PRO A 661 -2.92 33.28 -23.16
N LEU A 662 -2.04 33.32 -22.15
CA LEU A 662 -0.82 32.51 -22.11
C LEU A 662 -1.12 30.99 -22.09
N HIS A 663 -2.21 30.54 -21.43
CA HIS A 663 -2.58 29.12 -21.46
C HIS A 663 -2.91 28.67 -22.88
N ASN A 664 -3.64 29.49 -23.65
CA ASN A 664 -3.99 29.15 -25.03
C ASN A 664 -2.71 29.04 -25.90
N ALA A 665 -1.79 30.00 -25.78
CA ALA A 665 -0.53 29.95 -26.51
C ALA A 665 0.29 28.68 -26.15
N CYS A 666 0.36 28.34 -24.86
CA CYS A 666 1.07 27.16 -24.37
C CYS A 666 0.43 25.84 -24.80
N SER A 667 -0.91 25.72 -24.72
CA SER A 667 -1.63 24.49 -25.06
C SER A 667 -1.53 24.18 -26.57
N TYR A 668 -1.62 25.20 -27.42
CA TYR A 668 -1.53 25.00 -28.87
C TYR A 668 -0.10 24.97 -29.42
N GLY A 669 0.89 25.46 -28.67
CA GLY A 669 2.30 25.38 -29.06
C GLY A 669 2.82 26.62 -29.79
N HIS A 670 2.24 27.79 -29.56
CA HIS A 670 2.61 29.04 -30.25
C HIS A 670 3.73 29.75 -29.50
N TYR A 671 4.99 29.35 -29.77
CA TYR A 671 6.18 29.84 -29.06
C TYR A 671 6.32 31.37 -29.10
N GLU A 672 6.25 31.97 -30.29
CA GLU A 672 6.43 33.43 -30.47
C GLU A 672 5.38 34.23 -29.70
N VAL A 673 4.12 33.80 -29.75
CA VAL A 673 3.03 34.41 -28.97
C VAL A 673 3.25 34.24 -27.47
N ALA A 674 3.66 33.05 -27.01
CA ALA A 674 3.92 32.79 -25.60
C ALA A 674 5.06 33.68 -25.07
N GLU A 675 6.14 33.83 -25.84
CA GLU A 675 7.26 34.72 -25.52
C GLU A 675 6.80 36.18 -25.47
N LEU A 676 6.01 36.63 -26.44
CA LEU A 676 5.50 38.01 -26.51
C LEU A 676 4.60 38.33 -25.31
N LEU A 677 3.71 37.41 -24.93
CA LEU A 677 2.88 37.54 -23.73
C LEU A 677 3.73 37.62 -22.44
N VAL A 678 4.74 36.75 -22.29
CA VAL A 678 5.65 36.76 -21.12
C VAL A 678 6.45 38.06 -21.04
N ARG A 679 6.96 38.57 -22.18
CA ARG A 679 7.65 39.88 -22.23
C ARG A 679 6.75 41.04 -21.83
N HIS A 680 5.46 40.98 -22.15
CA HIS A 680 4.44 41.96 -21.73
C HIS A 680 3.86 41.67 -20.33
N GLY A 681 4.53 40.86 -19.51
CA GLY A 681 4.22 40.69 -18.10
C GLY A 681 3.25 39.57 -17.77
N ALA A 682 2.93 38.65 -18.71
CA ALA A 682 2.09 37.50 -18.41
C ALA A 682 2.69 36.66 -17.26
N SER A 683 1.87 36.35 -16.25
CA SER A 683 2.31 35.54 -15.12
C SER A 683 2.42 34.08 -15.54
N VAL A 684 3.64 33.53 -15.57
CA VAL A 684 3.92 32.13 -15.95
C VAL A 684 3.37 31.10 -14.95
N ASN A 685 3.02 31.55 -13.75
CA ASN A 685 2.59 30.73 -12.62
C ASN A 685 1.10 30.94 -12.27
N VAL A 686 0.37 31.67 -13.11
CA VAL A 686 -1.08 31.83 -13.01
C VAL A 686 -1.77 30.47 -13.07
N ALA A 687 -2.86 30.33 -12.33
CA ALA A 687 -3.63 29.11 -12.29
C ALA A 687 -5.07 29.38 -12.76
N ASP A 688 -5.60 28.47 -13.57
CA ASP A 688 -7.01 28.44 -13.99
C ASP A 688 -7.93 27.92 -12.86
N LEU A 689 -9.21 27.68 -13.14
CA LEU A 689 -10.16 27.17 -12.13
C LEU A 689 -9.87 25.74 -11.68
N TRP A 690 -9.14 24.95 -12.47
CA TRP A 690 -8.65 23.61 -12.13
C TRP A 690 -7.21 23.62 -11.60
N LYS A 691 -6.69 24.81 -11.29
CA LYS A 691 -5.32 25.05 -10.84
C LYS A 691 -4.24 24.62 -11.86
N PHE A 692 -4.58 24.48 -13.13
CA PHE A 692 -3.61 24.29 -14.20
C PHE A 692 -2.83 25.57 -14.41
N THR A 693 -1.52 25.45 -14.55
CA THR A 693 -0.64 26.56 -14.96
C THR A 693 -0.31 26.45 -16.44
N PRO A 694 0.19 27.52 -17.08
CA PRO A 694 0.70 27.43 -18.45
C PRO A 694 1.72 26.30 -18.67
N LEU A 695 2.51 25.97 -17.63
CA LEU A 695 3.46 24.86 -17.67
C LEU A 695 2.78 23.49 -17.70
N HIS A 696 1.66 23.30 -16.99
CA HIS A 696 0.86 22.07 -17.08
C HIS A 696 0.32 21.87 -18.49
N GLU A 697 -0.22 22.93 -19.10
CA GLU A 697 -0.72 22.89 -20.48
C GLU A 697 0.38 22.55 -21.49
N ALA A 698 1.53 23.20 -21.39
CA ALA A 698 2.67 22.92 -22.26
C ALA A 698 3.18 21.48 -22.10
N ALA A 699 3.29 20.98 -20.86
CA ALA A 699 3.75 19.62 -20.56
C ALA A 699 2.77 18.55 -21.07
N ALA A 700 1.46 18.73 -20.82
CA ALA A 700 0.42 17.80 -21.27
C ALA A 700 0.33 17.68 -22.80
N LYS A 701 0.68 18.76 -23.51
CA LYS A 701 0.63 18.85 -24.98
C LYS A 701 1.98 18.58 -25.65
N GLY A 702 3.02 18.21 -24.88
CA GLY A 702 4.33 17.83 -25.41
C GLY A 702 5.13 19.01 -25.98
N LYS A 703 4.94 20.24 -25.47
CA LYS A 703 5.55 21.46 -26.03
C LYS A 703 6.89 21.79 -25.37
N TYR A 704 7.92 21.03 -25.71
CA TYR A 704 9.27 21.12 -25.11
C TYR A 704 9.84 22.56 -25.04
N GLU A 705 9.89 23.28 -26.16
CA GLU A 705 10.46 24.64 -26.20
C GLU A 705 9.68 25.65 -25.36
N ILE A 706 8.36 25.46 -25.23
CA ILE A 706 7.52 26.31 -24.37
C ILE A 706 7.74 25.96 -22.90
N CYS A 707 7.84 24.68 -22.53
CA CYS A 707 8.21 24.28 -21.17
C CYS A 707 9.55 24.92 -20.76
N LYS A 708 10.53 24.89 -21.67
CA LYS A 708 11.85 25.51 -21.45
C LYS A 708 11.76 27.03 -21.29
N LEU A 709 10.99 27.72 -22.14
CA LEU A 709 10.73 29.15 -22.03
C LEU A 709 10.09 29.52 -20.69
N LEU A 710 9.05 28.79 -20.29
CA LEU A 710 8.32 29.05 -19.04
C LEU A 710 9.22 28.84 -17.81
N LEU A 711 10.00 27.76 -17.75
CA LEU A 711 10.94 27.50 -16.67
C LEU A 711 12.02 28.59 -16.58
N LYS A 712 12.55 29.04 -17.73
CA LYS A 712 13.50 30.16 -17.81
C LYS A 712 12.93 31.45 -17.22
N HIS A 713 11.62 31.67 -17.35
CA HIS A 713 10.91 32.82 -16.78
C HIS A 713 10.30 32.56 -15.38
N GLY A 714 10.75 31.52 -14.69
CA GLY A 714 10.42 31.25 -13.28
C GLY A 714 9.13 30.46 -13.06
N ALA A 715 8.66 29.69 -14.04
CA ALA A 715 7.57 28.75 -13.83
C ALA A 715 7.96 27.68 -12.79
N ASP A 716 7.07 27.39 -11.85
CA ASP A 716 7.29 26.45 -10.77
C ASP A 716 6.77 25.04 -11.18
N PRO A 717 7.66 24.07 -11.44
CA PRO A 717 7.26 22.71 -11.84
C PRO A 717 6.65 21.91 -10.69
N SER A 718 6.77 22.37 -9.44
CA SER A 718 6.25 21.68 -8.25
C SER A 718 4.79 22.01 -7.94
N LYS A 719 4.21 23.01 -8.62
CA LYS A 719 2.81 23.37 -8.44
C LYS A 719 1.90 22.22 -8.84
N LYS A 720 0.91 21.95 -7.99
CA LYS A 720 -0.10 20.92 -8.22
C LYS A 720 -1.41 21.52 -8.72
N ASN A 721 -2.00 20.88 -9.71
CA ASN A 721 -3.37 21.16 -10.14
C ASN A 721 -4.40 20.65 -9.09
N ARG A 722 -5.70 20.78 -9.39
CA ARG A 722 -6.78 20.33 -8.49
C ARG A 722 -6.78 18.82 -8.25
N ASP A 723 -6.31 18.04 -9.21
CA ASP A 723 -6.19 16.57 -9.12
C ASP A 723 -4.95 16.14 -8.30
N GLY A 724 -4.11 17.09 -7.89
CA GLY A 724 -2.87 16.81 -7.17
C GLY A 724 -1.66 16.51 -8.06
N ASN A 725 -1.83 16.61 -9.38
CA ASN A 725 -0.81 16.34 -10.40
C ASN A 725 0.09 17.57 -10.56
N MET A 726 1.41 17.34 -10.61
CA MET A 726 2.40 18.31 -11.06
C MET A 726 2.46 18.33 -12.60
N ALA A 727 3.13 19.33 -13.18
CA ALA A 727 3.34 19.37 -14.63
C ALA A 727 4.03 18.10 -15.16
N LEU A 728 4.90 17.49 -14.36
CA LEU A 728 5.59 16.23 -14.69
C LEU A 728 4.63 15.05 -14.84
N ASP A 729 3.59 14.96 -14.00
CA ASP A 729 2.62 13.87 -14.00
C ASP A 729 1.69 13.92 -15.23
N MET A 730 1.67 15.06 -15.91
CA MET A 730 0.87 15.29 -17.12
C MET A 730 1.60 14.92 -18.41
N VAL A 731 2.91 14.67 -18.34
CA VAL A 731 3.72 14.35 -19.52
C VAL A 731 3.33 12.97 -20.04
N LYS A 732 3.14 12.84 -21.35
CA LYS A 732 2.77 11.57 -21.98
C LYS A 732 3.89 10.54 -21.85
N ASP A 733 3.49 9.26 -21.74
CA ASP A 733 4.43 8.14 -21.77
C ASP A 733 5.22 8.14 -23.08
N GLY A 734 6.53 8.41 -22.99
CA GLY A 734 7.44 8.49 -24.14
C GLY A 734 8.16 9.82 -24.30
N ASP A 735 7.64 10.92 -23.74
CA ASP A 735 8.25 12.26 -23.84
C ASP A 735 9.38 12.45 -22.81
N THR A 736 10.43 11.64 -22.89
CA THR A 736 11.54 11.59 -21.93
C THR A 736 12.24 12.94 -21.76
N ASP A 737 12.28 13.75 -22.81
CA ASP A 737 12.97 15.04 -22.82
C ASP A 737 12.24 16.09 -21.96
N ILE A 738 10.91 16.06 -21.95
CA ILE A 738 10.11 16.94 -21.08
C ILE A 738 10.15 16.44 -19.64
N GLN A 739 10.13 15.12 -19.44
CA GLN A 739 10.27 14.54 -18.10
C GLN A 739 11.61 14.93 -17.46
N ASP A 740 12.69 14.82 -18.22
CA ASP A 740 14.03 15.19 -17.76
C ASP A 740 14.13 16.70 -17.51
N LEU A 741 13.59 17.52 -18.41
CA LEU A 741 13.54 18.98 -18.24
C LEU A 741 12.80 19.41 -16.96
N LEU A 742 11.64 18.81 -16.68
CA LEU A 742 10.82 19.15 -15.50
C LEU A 742 11.41 18.62 -14.20
N ARG A 743 12.16 17.50 -14.24
CA ARG A 743 12.87 16.95 -13.07
C ARG A 743 14.15 17.71 -12.73
N GLY A 744 14.76 18.39 -13.71
CA GLY A 744 16.01 19.11 -13.53
C GLY A 744 17.12 18.22 -12.98
N ASP A 745 17.81 18.68 -11.93
CA ASP A 745 18.91 17.97 -11.27
C ASP A 745 18.56 16.54 -10.82
N ALA A 746 17.30 16.28 -10.46
CA ALA A 746 16.85 14.95 -10.08
C ALA A 746 16.97 13.93 -11.23
N ALA A 747 16.83 14.37 -12.49
CA ALA A 747 17.02 13.51 -13.66
C ALA A 747 18.50 13.13 -13.84
N LEU A 748 19.42 14.07 -13.61
CA LEU A 748 20.86 13.80 -13.65
C LEU A 748 21.28 12.81 -12.54
N LEU A 749 20.78 13.00 -11.32
CA LEU A 749 21.01 12.09 -10.19
C LEU A 749 20.49 10.67 -10.46
N ASP A 750 19.27 10.53 -11.01
CA ASP A 750 18.70 9.23 -11.40
C ASP A 750 19.49 8.57 -12.53
N ALA A 751 19.89 9.33 -13.55
CA ALA A 751 20.71 8.84 -14.65
C ALA A 751 22.07 8.33 -14.15
N ALA A 752 22.70 9.05 -13.22
CA ALA A 752 23.99 8.67 -12.64
C ALA A 752 23.88 7.42 -11.76
N LYS A 753 22.79 7.28 -11.00
CA LYS A 753 22.48 6.08 -10.20
C LYS A 753 22.21 4.85 -11.06
N LYS A 754 21.55 5.00 -12.20
CA LYS A 754 21.22 3.90 -13.13
C LYS A 754 22.34 3.54 -14.10
N GLY A 755 23.41 4.34 -14.16
CA GLY A 755 24.52 4.11 -15.09
C GLY A 755 24.20 4.48 -16.54
N CYS A 756 23.24 5.38 -16.78
CA CYS A 756 22.82 5.73 -18.15
C CYS A 756 23.69 6.86 -18.73
N LEU A 757 24.86 6.52 -19.27
CA LEU A 757 25.85 7.48 -19.77
C LEU A 757 25.28 8.48 -20.78
N ALA A 758 24.51 8.02 -21.77
CA ALA A 758 23.92 8.89 -22.80
C ALA A 758 22.98 9.96 -22.20
N ARG A 759 22.23 9.62 -21.14
CA ARG A 759 21.38 10.60 -20.43
C ARG A 759 22.20 11.55 -19.56
N VAL A 760 23.25 11.06 -18.90
CA VAL A 760 24.18 11.91 -18.15
C VAL A 760 24.84 12.92 -19.08
N GLN A 761 25.32 12.52 -20.25
CA GLN A 761 25.92 13.39 -21.26
C GLN A 761 24.95 14.50 -21.74
N LYS A 762 23.66 14.17 -21.85
CA LYS A 762 22.63 15.13 -22.27
C LYS A 762 22.24 16.14 -21.19
N LEU A 763 22.23 15.71 -19.93
CA LEU A 763 21.70 16.49 -18.79
C LEU A 763 22.77 17.22 -17.99
N CYS A 764 24.02 16.75 -18.06
CA CYS A 764 25.14 17.33 -17.34
C CYS A 764 25.53 18.68 -17.95
N SER A 765 25.73 19.65 -17.08
CA SER A 765 26.24 20.99 -17.39
C SER A 765 27.23 21.40 -16.31
N PRO A 766 28.12 22.39 -16.56
CA PRO A 766 29.03 22.89 -15.54
C PRO A 766 28.33 23.40 -14.27
N GLU A 767 27.08 23.85 -14.39
CA GLU A 767 26.28 24.40 -13.30
C GLU A 767 25.68 23.32 -12.38
N ASN A 768 25.32 22.15 -12.94
CA ASN A 768 24.62 21.08 -12.22
C ASN A 768 25.44 19.80 -12.02
N ILE A 769 26.69 19.72 -12.48
CA ILE A 769 27.52 18.52 -12.35
C ILE A 769 27.71 18.05 -10.89
N ASN A 770 27.70 19.00 -9.95
CA ASN A 770 27.76 18.77 -8.50
C ASN A 770 26.41 19.04 -7.81
N CYS A 771 25.29 18.92 -8.53
CA CYS A 771 23.95 19.02 -7.96
C CYS A 771 23.77 18.02 -6.81
N ARG A 772 22.84 18.28 -5.90
CA ARG A 772 22.69 17.46 -4.70
C ARG A 772 21.27 16.95 -4.53
N ASP A 773 21.15 15.71 -4.09
CA ASP A 773 19.87 15.14 -3.68
C ASP A 773 19.42 15.75 -2.34
N THR A 774 18.55 16.76 -2.41
CA THR A 774 18.02 17.48 -1.25
C THR A 774 17.09 16.65 -0.37
N GLN A 775 16.49 15.58 -0.89
CA GLN A 775 15.57 14.71 -0.15
C GLN A 775 16.30 13.55 0.54
N GLY A 776 17.46 13.16 0.02
CA GLY A 776 18.30 12.10 0.57
C GLY A 776 19.47 12.59 1.42
N ARG A 777 20.63 11.96 1.21
CA ARG A 777 21.87 12.25 1.96
C ARG A 777 22.60 13.49 1.45
N ASN A 778 22.01 14.35 0.62
CA ASN A 778 22.73 15.46 -0.03
C ASN A 778 23.90 14.97 -0.92
N SER A 779 23.71 13.80 -1.55
CA SER A 779 24.70 13.14 -2.41
C SER A 779 24.77 13.77 -3.81
N THR A 780 25.96 13.80 -4.40
CA THR A 780 26.19 14.25 -5.79
C THR A 780 25.99 13.11 -6.80
N PRO A 781 25.87 13.39 -8.12
CA PRO A 781 25.85 12.35 -9.14
C PRO A 781 27.02 11.35 -9.02
N LEU A 782 28.22 11.85 -8.66
CA LEU A 782 29.41 11.03 -8.47
C LEU A 782 29.28 10.08 -7.27
N HIS A 783 28.65 10.49 -6.16
CA HIS A 783 28.38 9.59 -5.03
C HIS A 783 27.48 8.41 -5.42
N LEU A 784 26.48 8.69 -6.26
CA LEU A 784 25.54 7.68 -6.74
C LEU A 784 26.22 6.74 -7.73
N ALA A 785 26.95 7.28 -8.72
CA ALA A 785 27.73 6.47 -9.64
C ALA A 785 28.73 5.56 -8.88
N ALA A 786 29.40 6.11 -7.87
CA ALA A 786 30.36 5.37 -7.05
C ALA A 786 29.72 4.26 -6.20
N GLY A 787 28.54 4.51 -5.60
CA GLY A 787 27.86 3.50 -4.76
C GLY A 787 27.16 2.38 -5.54
N TYR A 788 26.76 2.64 -6.79
CA TYR A 788 26.01 1.70 -7.64
C TYR A 788 26.88 0.98 -8.70
N ASN A 789 28.21 1.14 -8.63
CA ASN A 789 29.17 0.54 -9.55
C ASN A 789 29.06 0.98 -11.02
N ASN A 790 28.76 2.26 -11.27
CA ASN A 790 28.66 2.80 -12.61
C ASN A 790 29.97 3.47 -13.04
N LEU A 791 30.97 2.67 -13.43
CA LEU A 791 32.34 3.12 -13.73
C LEU A 791 32.39 4.17 -14.86
N GLU A 792 31.77 3.89 -16.01
CA GLU A 792 31.79 4.78 -17.19
C GLU A 792 31.16 6.16 -16.88
N VAL A 793 30.10 6.17 -16.07
CA VAL A 793 29.47 7.41 -15.62
C VAL A 793 30.35 8.16 -14.65
N ALA A 794 30.99 7.46 -13.70
CA ALA A 794 31.92 8.07 -12.76
C ALA A 794 33.12 8.70 -13.48
N GLU A 795 33.67 8.01 -14.49
CA GLU A 795 34.74 8.51 -15.35
C GLU A 795 34.32 9.77 -16.09
N TYR A 796 33.17 9.74 -16.79
CA TYR A 796 32.65 10.90 -17.49
C TYR A 796 32.44 12.11 -16.56
N LEU A 797 31.83 11.91 -15.39
CA LEU A 797 31.60 12.98 -14.42
C LEU A 797 32.92 13.59 -13.93
N LEU A 798 33.93 12.78 -13.64
CA LEU A 798 35.25 13.24 -13.18
C LEU A 798 35.99 14.03 -14.27
N GLU A 799 35.97 13.54 -15.52
CA GLU A 799 36.55 14.25 -16.67
C GLU A 799 35.91 15.62 -16.91
N HIS A 800 34.63 15.77 -16.57
CA HIS A 800 33.87 17.01 -16.75
C HIS A 800 33.87 17.91 -15.50
N GLY A 801 34.68 17.60 -14.48
CA GLY A 801 34.91 18.46 -13.31
C GLY A 801 34.01 18.19 -12.11
N ALA A 802 33.48 16.97 -11.96
CA ALA A 802 32.82 16.56 -10.72
C ALA A 802 33.81 16.58 -9.54
N ASP A 803 33.37 17.12 -8.40
CA ASP A 803 34.20 17.19 -7.21
C ASP A 803 34.34 15.80 -6.58
N VAL A 804 35.52 15.20 -6.76
CA VAL A 804 35.90 13.88 -6.24
C VAL A 804 35.83 13.80 -4.71
N ASN A 805 35.95 14.93 -4.01
CA ASN A 805 35.97 15.04 -2.55
C ASN A 805 34.71 15.71 -2.00
N ALA A 806 33.66 15.85 -2.81
CA ALA A 806 32.39 16.42 -2.36
C ALA A 806 31.87 15.63 -1.14
N GLN A 807 31.47 16.32 -0.09
CA GLN A 807 30.91 15.70 1.10
C GLN A 807 29.37 15.74 1.10
N ASP A 808 28.77 14.59 1.40
CA ASP A 808 27.34 14.44 1.65
C ASP A 808 26.94 14.97 3.05
N LYS A 809 25.67 14.81 3.45
CA LYS A 809 25.15 15.27 4.74
C LYS A 809 25.83 14.59 5.94
N GLY A 810 26.32 13.38 5.78
CA GLY A 810 27.08 12.63 6.78
C GLY A 810 28.58 12.92 6.75
N GLY A 811 29.06 13.73 5.80
CA GLY A 811 30.49 13.97 5.60
C GLY A 811 31.17 12.91 4.72
N LEU A 812 30.42 11.97 4.16
CA LEU A 812 30.98 10.92 3.30
C LEU A 812 31.35 11.52 1.94
N ILE A 813 32.51 11.14 1.43
CA ILE A 813 32.93 11.38 0.03
C ILE A 813 32.60 10.17 -0.87
N PRO A 814 32.61 10.29 -2.21
CA PRO A 814 32.34 9.17 -3.12
C PRO A 814 33.16 7.91 -2.84
N LEU A 815 34.41 8.06 -2.37
CA LEU A 815 35.26 6.93 -2.00
C LEU A 815 34.71 6.12 -0.81
N HIS A 816 34.02 6.74 0.16
CA HIS A 816 33.36 5.99 1.24
C HIS A 816 32.24 5.09 0.71
N ASN A 817 31.46 5.58 -0.27
CA ASN A 817 30.43 4.77 -0.90
C ASN A 817 31.05 3.59 -1.66
N ALA A 818 32.10 3.82 -2.45
CA ALA A 818 32.84 2.73 -3.10
C ALA A 818 33.41 1.74 -2.07
N ALA A 819 33.90 2.25 -0.93
CA ALA A 819 34.44 1.48 0.20
C ALA A 819 33.42 0.54 0.86
N SER A 820 32.25 1.05 1.19
CA SER A 820 31.21 0.29 1.89
C SER A 820 30.67 -0.86 1.02
N TYR A 821 30.51 -0.62 -0.28
CA TYR A 821 29.95 -1.61 -1.22
C TYR A 821 31.01 -2.51 -1.88
N GLY A 822 32.30 -2.17 -1.81
CA GLY A 822 33.40 -3.00 -2.33
C GLY A 822 33.73 -2.80 -3.81
N HIS A 823 33.49 -1.61 -4.36
CA HIS A 823 33.70 -1.32 -5.79
C HIS A 823 35.15 -0.90 -6.07
N VAL A 824 36.03 -1.88 -6.30
CA VAL A 824 37.49 -1.70 -6.43
C VAL A 824 37.87 -0.81 -7.62
N ASP A 825 37.29 -1.02 -8.79
CA ASP A 825 37.64 -0.26 -10.00
C ASP A 825 37.26 1.21 -9.89
N ILE A 826 36.10 1.49 -9.28
CA ILE A 826 35.67 2.86 -8.97
C ILE A 826 36.60 3.50 -7.94
N ALA A 827 36.98 2.78 -6.89
CA ALA A 827 37.91 3.31 -5.90
C ALA A 827 39.27 3.64 -6.52
N ALA A 828 39.79 2.79 -7.40
CA ALA A 828 41.01 3.05 -8.16
C ALA A 828 40.87 4.28 -9.07
N LEU A 829 39.72 4.44 -9.75
CA LEU A 829 39.41 5.63 -10.55
C LEU A 829 39.35 6.90 -9.69
N LEU A 830 38.69 6.87 -8.53
CA LEU A 830 38.64 8.02 -7.61
C LEU A 830 40.04 8.38 -7.09
N ILE A 831 40.88 7.40 -6.79
CA ILE A 831 42.28 7.61 -6.39
C ILE A 831 43.09 8.25 -7.53
N LYS A 832 42.89 7.80 -8.78
CA LYS A 832 43.51 8.40 -9.97
C LYS A 832 43.14 9.89 -10.14
N PHE A 833 41.94 10.28 -9.73
CA PHE A 833 41.48 11.68 -9.73
C PHE A 833 41.74 12.42 -8.39
N ASN A 834 42.73 11.98 -7.62
CA ASN A 834 43.19 12.62 -6.37
C ASN A 834 42.11 12.72 -5.27
N THR A 835 41.30 11.68 -5.08
CA THR A 835 40.45 11.57 -3.89
C THR A 835 41.28 11.52 -2.60
N CYS A 836 40.76 12.10 -1.52
CA CYS A 836 41.39 12.06 -0.21
C CYS A 836 41.14 10.69 0.46
N VAL A 837 42.15 9.82 0.40
CA VAL A 837 42.08 8.42 0.90
C VAL A 837 41.80 8.35 2.41
N ASN A 838 42.29 9.33 3.17
CA ASN A 838 42.08 9.44 4.63
C ASN A 838 41.00 10.47 5.01
N ALA A 839 40.09 10.80 4.08
CA ALA A 839 38.97 11.67 4.40
C ALA A 839 38.13 11.07 5.53
N THR A 840 37.68 11.93 6.44
CA THR A 840 36.82 11.52 7.55
C THR A 840 35.40 12.02 7.35
N ASP A 841 34.43 11.17 7.67
CA ASP A 841 33.04 11.59 7.80
C ASP A 841 32.79 12.31 9.14
N LYS A 842 31.53 12.64 9.45
CA LYS A 842 31.15 13.33 10.70
C LYS A 842 31.45 12.55 11.99
N TRP A 843 31.61 11.24 11.90
CA TRP A 843 31.94 10.36 13.02
C TRP A 843 33.41 9.94 12.99
N ALA A 844 34.23 10.61 12.17
CA ALA A 844 35.63 10.31 11.95
C ALA A 844 35.91 8.91 11.36
N PHE A 845 34.93 8.30 10.68
CA PHE A 845 35.19 7.11 9.87
C PHE A 845 35.93 7.49 8.60
N THR A 846 36.93 6.68 8.24
CA THR A 846 37.63 6.79 6.95
C THR A 846 37.11 5.71 5.98
N PRO A 847 37.38 5.82 4.66
CA PRO A 847 37.07 4.75 3.72
C PRO A 847 37.66 3.39 4.13
N LEU A 848 38.82 3.38 4.80
CA LEU A 848 39.43 2.15 5.31
C LEU A 848 38.63 1.53 6.47
N HIS A 849 38.05 2.34 7.36
CA HIS A 849 37.14 1.84 8.40
C HIS A 849 35.90 1.18 7.79
N GLU A 850 35.30 1.81 6.79
CA GLU A 850 34.14 1.27 6.05
C GLU A 850 34.50 -0.05 5.35
N ALA A 851 35.61 -0.09 4.60
CA ALA A 851 36.06 -1.30 3.92
C ALA A 851 36.34 -2.45 4.90
N ALA A 852 36.98 -2.15 6.04
CA ALA A 852 37.31 -3.15 7.06
C ALA A 852 36.06 -3.70 7.77
N GLN A 853 35.13 -2.82 8.14
CA GLN A 853 33.88 -3.20 8.80
C GLN A 853 32.97 -4.03 7.89
N LYS A 854 32.99 -3.78 6.56
CA LYS A 854 32.18 -4.50 5.57
C LYS A 854 32.87 -5.72 4.96
N GLY A 855 34.05 -6.11 5.44
CA GLY A 855 34.73 -7.31 4.96
C GLY A 855 35.30 -7.19 3.54
N ARG A 856 35.78 -6.01 3.12
CA ARG A 856 36.26 -5.75 1.74
C ARG A 856 37.78 -5.88 1.60
N THR A 857 38.32 -7.10 1.68
CA THR A 857 39.78 -7.37 1.73
C THR A 857 40.58 -6.74 0.57
N GLN A 858 40.15 -6.91 -0.68
CA GLN A 858 40.83 -6.34 -1.85
C GLN A 858 40.89 -4.81 -1.80
N LEU A 859 39.84 -4.20 -1.24
CA LEU A 859 39.74 -2.76 -1.17
C LEU A 859 40.53 -2.17 0.00
N CYS A 860 40.57 -2.87 1.15
CA CYS A 860 41.50 -2.56 2.23
C CYS A 860 42.95 -2.58 1.71
N ALA A 861 43.33 -3.59 0.93
CA ALA A 861 44.66 -3.68 0.33
C ALA A 861 44.92 -2.51 -0.63
N LEU A 862 43.96 -2.17 -1.51
CA LEU A 862 44.08 -1.02 -2.41
C LEU A 862 44.25 0.29 -1.64
N LEU A 863 43.41 0.55 -0.64
CA LEU A 863 43.46 1.77 0.16
C LEU A 863 44.81 1.90 0.91
N LEU A 864 45.28 0.82 1.54
CA LEU A 864 46.59 0.79 2.22
C LEU A 864 47.75 1.03 1.23
N ALA A 865 47.70 0.41 0.06
CA ALA A 865 48.71 0.62 -0.99
C ALA A 865 48.77 2.08 -1.48
N HIS A 866 47.66 2.81 -1.36
CA HIS A 866 47.54 4.22 -1.74
C HIS A 866 47.54 5.19 -0.53
N GLY A 867 48.13 4.77 0.60
CA GLY A 867 48.43 5.65 1.73
C GLY A 867 47.31 5.82 2.75
N ALA A 868 46.36 4.89 2.82
CA ALA A 868 45.40 4.86 3.92
C ALA A 868 46.11 4.57 5.25
N ASP A 869 45.84 5.37 6.28
CA ASP A 869 46.44 5.21 7.61
C ASP A 869 45.59 4.24 8.47
N PRO A 870 46.10 3.04 8.80
CA PRO A 870 45.37 2.07 9.61
C PRO A 870 45.28 2.46 11.10
N THR A 871 46.00 3.50 11.53
CA THR A 871 46.07 3.93 12.94
C THR A 871 45.06 5.03 13.29
N MET A 872 44.40 5.62 12.28
CA MET A 872 43.36 6.62 12.50
C MET A 872 42.22 6.04 13.33
N LYS A 873 41.65 6.87 14.21
CA LYS A 873 40.57 6.49 15.10
C LYS A 873 39.30 7.25 14.78
N ASN A 874 38.17 6.56 14.80
CA ASN A 874 36.85 7.18 14.74
C ASN A 874 36.51 7.91 16.06
N GLN A 875 35.34 8.53 16.14
CA GLN A 875 34.88 9.24 17.33
C GLN A 875 34.74 8.36 18.58
N GLU A 876 34.54 7.05 18.41
CA GLU A 876 34.49 6.06 19.49
C GLU A 876 35.88 5.57 19.92
N GLY A 877 36.95 6.08 19.29
CA GLY A 877 38.33 5.72 19.58
C GLY A 877 38.78 4.40 18.94
N GLN A 878 38.00 3.84 18.02
CA GLN A 878 38.26 2.57 17.33
C GLN A 878 39.07 2.80 16.06
N THR A 879 40.02 1.91 15.79
CA THR A 879 40.75 1.83 14.52
C THR A 879 40.03 0.93 13.52
N ALA A 880 40.46 0.93 12.25
CA ALA A 880 39.94 0.00 11.25
C ALA A 880 40.12 -1.48 11.66
N LEU A 881 41.19 -1.80 12.41
CA LEU A 881 41.45 -3.14 12.93
C LEU A 881 40.41 -3.57 13.99
N ASP A 882 39.96 -2.63 14.81
CA ASP A 882 38.94 -2.91 15.84
C ASP A 882 37.58 -3.24 15.22
N LEU A 883 37.30 -2.65 14.06
CA LEU A 883 36.05 -2.86 13.31
C LEU A 883 36.11 -4.04 12.33
N ALA A 884 37.30 -4.57 12.04
CA ALA A 884 37.49 -5.61 11.03
C ALA A 884 36.75 -6.91 11.40
N THR A 885 35.84 -7.33 10.52
CA THR A 885 34.98 -8.51 10.71
C THR A 885 35.56 -9.80 10.15
N ALA A 886 36.58 -9.72 9.28
CA ALA A 886 37.18 -10.87 8.60
C ALA A 886 38.65 -11.05 8.99
N ASP A 887 39.07 -12.29 9.23
CA ASP A 887 40.39 -12.61 9.78
C ASP A 887 41.55 -12.24 8.85
N ASP A 888 41.33 -12.34 7.54
CA ASP A 888 42.27 -11.91 6.51
C ASP A 888 42.48 -10.38 6.53
N ILE A 889 41.43 -9.60 6.75
CA ILE A 889 41.51 -8.14 6.93
C ILE A 889 42.21 -7.79 8.25
N ARG A 890 41.92 -8.53 9.32
CA ARG A 890 42.62 -8.35 10.60
C ARG A 890 44.12 -8.59 10.43
N ALA A 891 44.51 -9.66 9.75
CA ALA A 891 45.91 -9.94 9.45
C ALA A 891 46.55 -8.86 8.58
N LEU A 892 45.86 -8.41 7.52
CA LEU A 892 46.32 -7.34 6.63
C LEU A 892 46.53 -6.01 7.39
N LEU A 893 45.59 -5.63 8.25
CA LEU A 893 45.69 -4.40 9.04
C LEU A 893 46.75 -4.51 10.13
N MET A 894 46.91 -5.67 10.77
CA MET A 894 47.98 -5.92 11.74
C MET A 894 49.37 -5.79 11.10
N ASP A 895 49.55 -6.28 9.87
CA ASP A 895 50.81 -6.16 9.13
C ASP A 895 51.09 -4.70 8.71
N ALA A 896 50.04 -3.93 8.42
CA ALA A 896 50.15 -2.53 8.04
C ALA A 896 50.33 -1.56 9.23
N MET A 897 50.09 -1.99 10.48
CA MET A 897 50.19 -1.14 11.68
C MET A 897 51.60 -1.20 12.31
N PRO A 898 52.14 -0.08 12.81
CA PRO A 898 53.39 -0.09 13.56
C PRO A 898 53.25 -0.86 14.89
N PRO A 899 54.32 -1.50 15.41
CA PRO A 899 54.27 -2.36 16.60
C PRO A 899 53.69 -1.68 17.85
N ASP A 900 53.86 -0.36 17.95
CA ASP A 900 53.39 0.44 19.07
C ASP A 900 51.88 0.72 19.05
N ALA A 901 51.24 0.60 17.87
CA ALA A 901 49.82 0.85 17.66
C ALA A 901 48.94 -0.40 17.78
N LEU A 902 49.54 -1.60 17.91
CA LEU A 902 48.81 -2.86 18.10
C LEU A 902 48.25 -3.00 19.53
N PRO A 903 47.05 -3.59 19.71
CA PRO A 903 46.49 -3.88 21.03
C PRO A 903 47.43 -4.74 21.88
N SER A 904 47.45 -4.52 23.20
CA SER A 904 48.44 -5.12 24.13
C SER A 904 48.47 -6.65 24.15
N CYS A 905 47.43 -7.33 23.65
CA CYS A 905 47.37 -8.78 23.49
C CYS A 905 48.21 -9.33 22.32
N PHE A 906 48.76 -8.48 21.44
CA PHE A 906 49.54 -8.89 20.27
C PHE A 906 51.02 -8.46 20.31
N LYS A 907 51.49 -7.86 21.41
CA LYS A 907 52.91 -7.55 21.57
C LYS A 907 53.70 -8.85 21.86
N PRO A 908 54.70 -9.24 21.04
CA PRO A 908 55.57 -10.35 21.39
C PRO A 908 56.36 -10.00 22.66
N GLN A 909 56.19 -10.78 23.73
CA GLN A 909 57.00 -10.66 24.94
C GLN A 909 58.44 -11.07 24.64
N ALA A 910 59.30 -10.08 24.43
CA ALA A 910 60.74 -10.27 24.51
C ALA A 910 61.17 -10.29 25.99
N THR A 911 61.25 -11.48 26.54
CA THR A 911 62.00 -11.76 27.77
C THR A 911 63.49 -11.58 27.46
N VAL A 912 64.20 -10.68 28.16
CA VAL A 912 65.51 -10.92 28.81
C VAL A 912 65.90 -9.70 29.67
N LEU A 913 65.98 -9.97 30.98
CA LEU A 913 66.88 -9.45 32.03
C LEU A 913 67.27 -7.96 32.06
N SER A 914 66.79 -7.29 33.11
CA SER A 914 67.33 -6.05 33.67
C SER A 914 68.62 -6.30 34.46
N ALA A 915 69.62 -5.44 34.26
CA ALA A 915 70.60 -5.08 35.30
C ALA A 915 70.62 -3.55 35.44
N ALA A 916 69.96 -3.12 36.52
CA ALA A 916 70.01 -1.88 37.30
C ALA A 916 70.88 -0.69 36.83
N LEU A 917 70.32 0.54 36.84
CA LEU A 917 70.54 1.58 37.87
C LEU A 917 70.16 3.02 37.41
N ILE A 918 69.43 3.73 38.29
CA ILE A 918 69.44 5.19 38.58
C ILE A 918 68.61 6.15 37.68
N SER A 919 67.52 6.67 38.27
CA SER A 919 66.85 7.95 37.96
C SER A 919 67.60 9.15 38.60
N PRO A 920 67.22 10.45 38.52
CA PRO A 920 66.03 11.06 37.88
C PRO A 920 66.25 12.45 37.19
N ALA A 921 65.15 12.98 36.63
CA ALA A 921 64.77 14.41 36.48
C ALA A 921 65.65 15.33 35.60
N SER A 922 65.11 16.13 34.67
CA SER A 922 64.11 17.18 34.92
C SER A 922 63.48 17.70 33.61
N THR A 923 62.24 18.14 33.75
CA THR A 923 61.35 18.98 32.92
C THR A 923 61.94 20.37 32.56
N PRO A 924 61.24 21.30 31.85
CA PRO A 924 60.17 21.18 30.84
C PRO A 924 60.27 22.18 29.62
N SER A 925 59.31 22.01 28.70
CA SER A 925 58.46 23.04 28.06
C SER A 925 58.87 23.83 26.78
N CYS A 926 57.91 23.74 25.84
CA CYS A 926 57.28 24.75 24.95
C CYS A 926 57.94 25.31 23.66
N LEU A 927 57.33 24.88 22.54
CA LEU A 927 56.71 25.65 21.42
C LEU A 927 57.49 26.72 20.61
N SER A 928 57.09 26.77 19.33
CA SER A 928 57.15 27.89 18.35
C SER A 928 58.38 27.87 17.42
N ALA A 929 58.36 28.27 16.14
CA ALA A 929 57.31 28.53 15.15
C ALA A 929 58.01 28.73 13.76
N ALA A 930 57.24 28.51 12.68
CA ALA A 930 57.18 29.20 11.39
C ALA A 930 58.43 29.66 10.59
N SER A 931 58.27 29.50 9.25
CA SER A 931 58.70 30.37 8.12
C SER A 931 60.19 30.44 7.79
N SER A 932 60.68 30.63 6.56
CA SER A 932 60.23 30.63 5.15
C SER A 932 61.49 30.95 4.30
N ILE A 933 61.37 30.89 2.96
CA ILE A 933 62.06 31.71 1.92
C ILE A 933 63.34 31.15 1.21
N ASP A 934 63.16 30.99 -0.11
CA ASP A 934 64.01 31.24 -1.31
C ASP A 934 65.21 30.39 -1.80
N ASN A 935 64.99 29.89 -3.03
CA ASN A 935 65.72 30.10 -4.31
C ASN A 935 67.03 29.40 -4.73
N LEU A 936 67.05 29.20 -6.07
CA LEU A 936 68.12 28.88 -7.05
C LEU A 936 68.52 27.39 -7.16
N ALA A 937 68.64 26.76 -8.33
CA ALA A 937 68.78 27.22 -9.71
C ALA A 937 68.53 26.06 -10.73
N GLY A 938 68.13 26.39 -11.98
CA GLY A 938 68.44 25.58 -13.19
C GLY A 938 69.83 25.93 -13.76
N PRO A 939 70.31 25.45 -14.93
CA PRO A 939 69.58 25.33 -16.22
C PRO A 939 69.90 24.04 -17.08
N LEU A 940 68.98 23.53 -17.91
CA LEU A 940 68.75 23.67 -19.39
C LEU A 940 69.83 23.15 -20.38
N CYS A 941 69.44 22.18 -21.23
CA CYS A 941 69.48 22.06 -22.72
C CYS A 941 69.23 20.56 -23.05
N ASP A 942 68.54 20.11 -24.09
CA ASP A 942 68.30 20.64 -25.43
C ASP A 942 67.00 20.05 -26.02
N GLY A 943 66.41 20.74 -27.01
CA GLY A 943 65.16 20.38 -27.67
C GLY A 943 65.29 19.89 -29.12
N ALA A 944 64.10 19.73 -29.72
CA ALA A 944 63.78 19.55 -31.15
C ALA A 944 64.05 18.13 -31.73
N SER A 945 63.26 17.53 -32.61
CA SER A 945 62.16 17.93 -33.53
C SER A 945 61.50 16.61 -34.01
N GLY A 946 60.19 16.52 -34.28
CA GLY A 946 59.54 16.88 -35.55
C GLY A 946 59.42 15.68 -36.51
N GLY A 947 58.20 15.35 -36.97
CA GLY A 947 58.01 14.48 -38.15
C GLY A 947 56.81 13.53 -38.09
N ALA A 948 55.80 13.79 -38.90
CA ALA A 948 54.58 13.00 -39.11
C ALA A 948 54.74 11.93 -40.22
N THR A 949 53.64 11.17 -40.45
CA THR A 949 53.34 10.19 -41.53
C THR A 949 53.97 8.81 -41.34
N GLY A 950 53.35 7.67 -41.61
CA GLY A 950 52.14 7.24 -42.33
C GLY A 950 52.10 5.69 -42.31
N PRO A 951 51.21 5.00 -43.06
CA PRO A 951 50.42 3.88 -42.53
C PRO A 951 50.67 2.49 -43.17
N ALA A 952 49.94 1.50 -42.63
CA ALA A 952 49.32 0.34 -43.30
C ALA A 952 50.12 -0.96 -43.58
N ASP A 953 49.35 -2.06 -43.46
CA ASP A 953 49.48 -3.41 -44.04
C ASP A 953 50.67 -4.29 -43.59
N GLY A 954 50.56 -5.61 -43.40
CA GLY A 954 49.49 -6.57 -43.61
C GLY A 954 50.05 -7.99 -43.49
N ALA A 955 49.16 -8.95 -43.22
CA ALA A 955 49.21 -10.37 -43.61
C ALA A 955 50.28 -11.34 -43.03
N ALA A 956 49.72 -12.33 -42.31
CA ALA A 956 49.82 -13.78 -42.56
C ALA A 956 51.18 -14.52 -42.46
N GLY A 957 51.14 -15.59 -41.64
CA GLY A 957 51.44 -16.93 -42.15
C GLY A 957 52.66 -17.67 -41.60
N ASN A 958 52.35 -18.63 -40.73
CA ASN A 958 52.91 -19.98 -40.67
C ASN A 958 54.29 -20.30 -40.03
N GLU A 959 54.18 -21.19 -39.02
CA GLU A 959 54.90 -22.46 -38.86
C GLU A 959 56.29 -22.52 -38.16
N ARG A 960 56.25 -23.00 -36.90
CA ARG A 960 56.78 -24.30 -36.40
C ARG A 960 57.68 -24.25 -35.14
N LYS A 961 57.28 -25.13 -34.21
CA LYS A 961 58.07 -26.00 -33.31
C LYS A 961 58.84 -25.36 -32.14
N GLU A 962 58.24 -25.48 -30.95
CA GLU A 962 58.98 -25.88 -29.75
C GLU A 962 58.27 -27.06 -29.08
N GLY A 963 59.08 -28.06 -28.76
CA GLY A 963 58.79 -29.12 -27.80
C GLY A 963 60.07 -29.37 -27.01
N ASP A 964 59.87 -29.72 -25.74
CA ASP A 964 60.78 -30.43 -24.83
C ASP A 964 61.86 -29.63 -24.08
N ALA A 965 61.56 -29.22 -22.83
CA ALA A 965 62.45 -29.33 -21.65
C ALA A 965 61.87 -28.71 -20.35
N VAL A 966 60.82 -29.29 -19.72
CA VAL A 966 60.58 -29.16 -18.25
C VAL A 966 59.81 -30.40 -17.74
N LEU A 967 60.50 -31.54 -17.56
CA LEU A 967 59.98 -32.70 -16.84
C LEU A 967 61.13 -33.37 -16.07
N ASP A 968 61.51 -32.77 -14.93
CA ASP A 968 62.03 -33.43 -13.71
C ASP A 968 62.68 -32.39 -12.78
N MET A 969 61.87 -31.67 -12.01
CA MET A 969 62.35 -30.80 -10.94
C MET A 969 61.92 -31.40 -9.61
N ASN A 970 62.85 -31.56 -8.66
CA ASN A 970 62.53 -32.12 -7.33
C ASN A 970 62.35 -31.01 -6.27
N ILE A 971 61.74 -31.34 -5.12
CA ILE A 971 61.39 -30.37 -4.06
C ILE A 971 62.61 -29.55 -3.60
N SER A 972 63.80 -30.17 -3.54
CA SER A 972 65.04 -29.51 -3.13
C SER A 972 65.55 -28.50 -4.16
N GLN A 973 65.40 -28.77 -5.45
CA GLN A 973 65.68 -27.80 -6.53
C GLN A 973 64.65 -26.68 -6.58
N PHE A 974 63.38 -26.97 -6.27
CA PHE A 974 62.31 -25.98 -6.20
C PHE A 974 62.48 -24.98 -5.06
N LEU A 975 62.77 -25.46 -3.85
CA LEU A 975 63.06 -24.58 -2.71
C LEU A 975 64.29 -23.69 -2.96
N LYS A 976 65.29 -24.22 -3.68
CA LYS A 976 66.46 -23.47 -4.13
C LYS A 976 66.10 -22.36 -5.12
N SER A 977 65.21 -22.61 -6.08
CA SER A 977 64.76 -21.60 -7.05
C SER A 977 64.05 -20.40 -6.41
N LEU A 978 63.45 -20.59 -5.22
CA LEU A 978 62.74 -19.54 -4.47
C LEU A 978 63.59 -18.88 -3.38
N GLY A 979 64.85 -19.29 -3.21
CA GLY A 979 65.74 -18.83 -2.13
C GLY A 979 65.33 -19.32 -0.73
N LEU A 980 64.60 -20.44 -0.64
CA LEU A 980 64.06 -21.00 0.59
C LEU A 980 64.74 -22.35 0.96
N GLU A 981 66.04 -22.48 0.69
CA GLU A 981 66.79 -23.72 0.92
C GLU A 981 66.79 -24.19 2.38
N HIS A 982 66.67 -23.27 3.33
CA HIS A 982 66.63 -23.55 4.78
C HIS A 982 65.38 -24.32 5.23
N LEU A 983 64.34 -24.42 4.38
CA LEU A 983 63.12 -25.18 4.68
C LEU A 983 63.22 -26.65 4.23
N ARG A 984 64.33 -27.05 3.61
CA ARG A 984 64.54 -28.41 3.06
C ARG A 984 64.36 -29.51 4.11
N ASP A 985 64.91 -29.34 5.30
CA ASP A 985 64.84 -30.34 6.37
C ASP A 985 63.39 -30.58 6.85
N ILE A 986 62.54 -29.56 6.78
CA ILE A 986 61.11 -29.67 7.14
C ILE A 986 60.37 -30.49 6.07
N PHE A 987 60.61 -30.19 4.79
CA PHE A 987 59.99 -30.92 3.68
C PHE A 987 60.46 -32.38 3.60
N GLU A 988 61.74 -32.66 3.89
CA GLU A 988 62.27 -34.03 3.94
C GLU A 988 61.77 -34.80 5.16
N ARG A 989 61.66 -34.16 6.34
CA ARG A 989 61.13 -34.80 7.56
C ARG A 989 59.66 -35.20 7.42
N GLU A 990 58.85 -34.30 6.86
CA GLU A 990 57.41 -34.53 6.66
C GLU A 990 57.09 -35.24 5.33
N GLN A 991 58.11 -35.64 4.55
CA GLN A 991 57.99 -36.32 3.25
C GLN A 991 57.09 -35.58 2.23
N ILE A 992 57.19 -34.25 2.18
CA ILE A 992 56.37 -33.41 1.30
C ILE A 992 57.02 -33.29 -0.07
N THR A 993 56.38 -33.88 -1.08
CA THR A 993 56.74 -33.81 -2.49
C THR A 993 56.04 -32.63 -3.20
N LEU A 994 56.44 -32.29 -4.44
CA LEU A 994 55.94 -31.09 -5.14
C LEU A 994 54.44 -31.15 -5.47
N ASP A 995 53.92 -32.34 -5.73
CA ASP A 995 52.50 -32.65 -5.90
C ASP A 995 51.71 -32.46 -4.61
N VAL A 996 52.26 -32.92 -3.47
CA VAL A 996 51.65 -32.67 -2.16
C VAL A 996 51.67 -31.17 -1.84
N LEU A 997 52.78 -30.48 -2.11
CA LEU A 997 52.88 -29.03 -1.91
C LEU A 997 51.88 -28.24 -2.77
N ALA A 998 51.51 -28.72 -3.96
CA ALA A 998 50.53 -28.06 -4.83
C ALA A 998 49.12 -28.02 -4.23
N ASP A 999 48.80 -28.97 -3.34
CA ASP A 999 47.51 -29.10 -2.66
C ASP A 999 47.50 -28.47 -1.25
N MET A 1000 48.64 -27.95 -0.79
CA MET A 1000 48.78 -27.34 0.54
C MET A 1000 48.46 -25.84 0.54
N GLY A 1001 47.63 -25.42 1.49
CA GLY A 1001 47.30 -24.03 1.75
C GLY A 1001 48.17 -23.40 2.85
N HIS A 1002 47.82 -22.17 3.22
CA HIS A 1002 48.57 -21.40 4.21
C HIS A 1002 48.52 -22.01 5.62
N GLU A 1003 47.45 -22.71 6.00
CA GLU A 1003 47.32 -23.32 7.32
C GLU A 1003 48.09 -24.65 7.41
N GLU A 1004 48.05 -25.50 6.38
CA GLU A 1004 48.81 -26.75 6.36
C GLU A 1004 50.33 -26.50 6.37
N LEU A 1005 50.80 -25.48 5.65
CA LEU A 1005 52.21 -25.08 5.68
C LEU A 1005 52.63 -24.50 7.04
N LYS A 1006 51.70 -23.93 7.80
CA LYS A 1006 51.96 -23.39 9.14
C LYS A 1006 52.09 -24.52 10.17
N GLU A 1007 51.25 -25.55 10.07
CA GLU A 1007 51.25 -26.71 10.98
C GLU A 1007 52.56 -27.52 10.90
N ILE A 1008 53.17 -27.63 9.72
CA ILE A 1008 54.48 -28.27 9.55
C ILE A 1008 55.67 -27.41 10.01
N GLY A 1009 55.41 -26.18 10.48
CA GLY A 1009 56.41 -25.30 11.10
C GLY A 1009 56.86 -24.09 10.27
N ILE A 1010 56.23 -23.81 9.11
CA ILE A 1010 56.57 -22.64 8.27
C ILE A 1010 55.70 -21.45 8.67
N ASN A 1011 56.04 -20.82 9.80
CA ASN A 1011 55.19 -19.79 10.42
C ASN A 1011 55.15 -18.45 9.64
N ALA A 1012 56.24 -18.10 8.93
CA ALA A 1012 56.34 -16.85 8.19
C ALA A 1012 55.42 -16.82 6.96
N TYR A 1013 54.46 -15.88 6.93
CA TYR A 1013 53.49 -15.76 5.84
C TYR A 1013 54.16 -15.54 4.47
N GLY A 1014 55.19 -14.69 4.41
CA GLY A 1014 55.93 -14.43 3.17
C GLY A 1014 56.62 -15.67 2.58
N HIS A 1015 57.04 -16.63 3.42
CA HIS A 1015 57.59 -17.90 2.96
C HIS A 1015 56.49 -18.83 2.44
N ARG A 1016 55.38 -18.97 3.18
CA ARG A 1016 54.20 -19.74 2.73
C ARG A 1016 53.64 -19.22 1.41
N HIS A 1017 53.51 -17.90 1.29
CA HIS A 1017 53.03 -17.26 0.07
C HIS A 1017 53.98 -17.47 -1.11
N LYS A 1018 55.31 -17.37 -0.90
CA LYS A 1018 56.31 -17.65 -1.95
C LYS A 1018 56.29 -19.12 -2.40
N LEU A 1019 56.08 -20.07 -1.49
CA LEU A 1019 55.96 -21.50 -1.82
C LEU A 1019 54.73 -21.77 -2.68
N ILE A 1020 53.57 -21.25 -2.28
CA ILE A 1020 52.30 -21.40 -3.01
C ILE A 1020 52.38 -20.71 -4.38
N LYS A 1021 52.84 -19.45 -4.45
CA LYS A 1021 53.04 -18.76 -5.73
C LYS A 1021 54.11 -19.39 -6.60
N GLY A 1022 55.14 -19.96 -5.99
CA GLY A 1022 56.22 -20.65 -6.68
C GLY A 1022 55.74 -21.93 -7.34
N ILE A 1023 54.92 -22.73 -6.64
CA ILE A 1023 54.43 -24.01 -7.16
C ILE A 1023 53.38 -23.76 -8.25
N GLU A 1024 52.53 -22.74 -8.08
CA GLU A 1024 51.64 -22.22 -9.12
C GLU A 1024 52.40 -21.82 -10.40
N ARG A 1025 53.57 -21.16 -10.27
CA ARG A 1025 54.41 -20.78 -11.42
C ARG A 1025 55.12 -21.98 -12.05
N LEU A 1026 55.59 -22.93 -11.25
CA LEU A 1026 56.25 -24.15 -11.74
C LEU A 1026 55.28 -25.02 -12.56
N LEU A 1027 54.02 -25.07 -12.13
CA LEU A 1027 52.93 -25.76 -12.83
C LEU A 1027 52.37 -24.97 -14.03
N GLY A 1028 52.79 -23.71 -14.23
CA GLY A 1028 52.23 -22.77 -15.21
C GLY A 1028 53.21 -22.23 -16.28
N GLY A 1029 54.28 -22.93 -16.61
CA GLY A 1029 55.36 -22.45 -17.50
C GLY A 1029 55.01 -22.26 -19.00
N GLN A 1030 55.35 -21.07 -19.53
CA GLN A 1030 55.37 -20.54 -20.92
C GLN A 1030 54.03 -20.07 -21.56
N GLN A 1031 53.69 -18.76 -21.42
CA GLN A 1031 53.91 -17.60 -22.34
C GLN A 1031 52.80 -17.50 -23.41
N GLY A 1032 52.23 -16.37 -23.83
CA GLY A 1032 52.46 -14.92 -23.70
C GLY A 1032 51.71 -14.26 -24.88
N ALA A 1033 51.08 -13.09 -24.66
CA ALA A 1033 50.43 -12.20 -25.66
C ALA A 1033 49.01 -12.54 -26.21
N ASN A 1034 47.97 -12.40 -25.39
CA ASN A 1034 46.72 -11.65 -25.68
C ASN A 1034 45.79 -11.71 -24.43
N PRO A 1035 45.28 -10.60 -23.85
CA PRO A 1035 44.51 -10.65 -22.59
C PRO A 1035 43.05 -11.09 -22.76
N TYR A 1036 42.60 -11.31 -24.00
CA TYR A 1036 41.26 -11.79 -24.29
C TYR A 1036 41.39 -13.11 -25.05
N LEU A 1037 40.87 -14.17 -24.43
CA LEU A 1037 40.80 -15.55 -24.92
C LEU A 1037 42.01 -16.43 -24.54
N THR A 1038 41.83 -17.07 -23.37
CA THR A 1038 42.14 -18.47 -22.99
C THR A 1038 43.15 -18.63 -21.84
N PHE A 1039 42.64 -18.84 -20.62
CA PHE A 1039 43.31 -19.59 -19.54
C PHE A 1039 42.29 -20.48 -18.81
N HIS A 1040 42.76 -21.65 -18.40
CA HIS A 1040 42.00 -22.87 -18.11
C HIS A 1040 41.30 -22.95 -16.75
N CYS A 1041 40.24 -23.76 -16.75
CA CYS A 1041 39.54 -24.36 -15.63
C CYS A 1041 40.45 -25.17 -14.68
N THR A 1042 40.57 -24.77 -13.41
CA THR A 1042 40.96 -25.66 -12.28
C THR A 1042 40.37 -25.17 -10.95
N ASN A 1043 39.05 -24.96 -10.89
CA ASN A 1043 38.34 -24.76 -9.61
C ASN A 1043 36.87 -25.21 -9.68
N GLN A 1044 36.63 -26.47 -10.06
CA GLN A 1044 35.27 -27.03 -10.15
C GLN A 1044 34.85 -27.72 -8.85
N GLY A 1045 34.02 -27.04 -8.06
CA GLY A 1045 33.19 -27.70 -7.03
C GLY A 1045 31.96 -28.37 -7.63
N THR A 1046 31.44 -27.91 -8.78
CA THR A 1046 30.26 -28.46 -9.46
C THR A 1046 30.56 -28.76 -10.93
N VAL A 1047 30.29 -30.00 -11.33
CA VAL A 1047 30.46 -30.52 -12.69
C VAL A 1047 29.08 -30.71 -13.30
N LEU A 1048 28.88 -30.26 -14.54
CA LEU A 1048 27.71 -30.59 -15.34
C LEU A 1048 28.05 -31.77 -16.24
N ILE A 1049 27.33 -32.87 -16.08
CA ILE A 1049 27.51 -34.08 -16.88
C ILE A 1049 26.38 -34.15 -17.90
N ASP A 1050 26.71 -34.08 -19.19
CA ASP A 1050 25.72 -34.20 -20.24
C ASP A 1050 25.17 -35.62 -20.27
N LEU A 1051 23.85 -35.77 -20.15
CA LEU A 1051 23.20 -37.06 -20.32
C LEU A 1051 22.94 -37.29 -21.82
N ALA A 1052 23.27 -38.49 -22.30
CA ALA A 1052 22.98 -38.89 -23.67
C ALA A 1052 21.47 -39.15 -23.85
N VAL A 1053 20.93 -38.90 -25.04
CA VAL A 1053 19.47 -38.97 -25.31
C VAL A 1053 18.93 -40.40 -25.17
N ASP A 1054 19.78 -41.41 -25.37
CA ASP A 1054 19.51 -42.83 -25.18
C ASP A 1054 19.66 -43.29 -23.71
N ASP A 1055 20.14 -42.43 -22.81
CA ASP A 1055 20.21 -42.71 -21.38
C ASP A 1055 18.79 -42.80 -20.79
N LYS A 1056 18.52 -43.86 -20.01
CA LYS A 1056 17.25 -44.04 -19.30
C LYS A 1056 16.96 -42.86 -18.35
N GLU A 1057 18.00 -42.26 -17.77
CA GLU A 1057 17.87 -41.10 -16.89
C GLU A 1057 17.46 -39.85 -17.70
N PHE A 1058 18.01 -39.66 -18.90
CA PHE A 1058 17.58 -38.59 -19.81
C PHE A 1058 16.10 -38.76 -20.19
N GLN A 1059 15.72 -39.97 -20.65
CA GLN A 1059 14.36 -40.26 -21.11
C GLN A 1059 13.32 -40.06 -19.99
N SER A 1060 13.65 -40.46 -18.76
CA SER A 1060 12.76 -40.27 -17.61
C SER A 1060 12.60 -38.80 -17.23
N VAL A 1061 13.70 -38.02 -17.21
CA VAL A 1061 13.63 -36.57 -16.91
C VAL A 1061 12.91 -35.81 -18.03
N GLU A 1062 13.11 -36.21 -19.28
CA GLU A 1062 12.36 -35.68 -20.41
C GLU A 1062 10.87 -36.02 -20.33
N GLU A 1063 10.50 -37.29 -20.10
CA GLU A 1063 9.12 -37.74 -20.00
C GLU A 1063 8.36 -36.98 -18.89
N GLU A 1064 8.97 -36.84 -17.72
CA GLU A 1064 8.39 -36.07 -16.61
C GLU A 1064 8.28 -34.58 -16.95
N MET A 1065 9.29 -34.00 -17.60
CA MET A 1065 9.21 -32.63 -18.07
C MET A 1065 8.06 -32.43 -19.06
N GLN A 1066 7.84 -33.37 -19.98
CA GLN A 1066 6.74 -33.31 -20.94
C GLN A 1066 5.38 -33.54 -20.27
N SER A 1067 5.29 -34.39 -19.24
CA SER A 1067 4.06 -34.66 -18.49
C SER A 1067 3.52 -33.44 -17.74
N THR A 1068 4.40 -32.47 -17.43
CA THR A 1068 4.02 -31.21 -16.78
C THR A 1068 3.31 -30.20 -17.70
N ILE A 1069 3.27 -30.44 -19.01
CA ILE A 1069 2.67 -29.50 -19.98
C ILE A 1069 1.15 -29.52 -19.89
N ARG A 1070 0.53 -28.34 -19.78
CA ARG A 1070 -0.92 -28.13 -19.86
C ARG A 1070 -1.23 -27.08 -20.92
N GLU A 1071 -2.21 -27.35 -21.80
CA GLU A 1071 -2.66 -26.40 -22.84
C GLU A 1071 -3.25 -25.14 -22.19
N HIS A 1072 -2.67 -23.98 -22.47
CA HIS A 1072 -3.14 -22.69 -21.97
C HIS A 1072 -4.18 -22.09 -22.93
N ARG A 1073 -5.45 -21.99 -22.51
CA ARG A 1073 -6.50 -21.22 -23.20
C ARG A 1073 -6.83 -19.99 -22.36
N ASP A 1074 -6.30 -18.86 -22.75
CA ASP A 1074 -6.67 -17.58 -22.15
C ASP A 1074 -7.05 -16.59 -23.25
N GLY A 1075 -7.98 -15.70 -22.95
CA GLY A 1075 -8.74 -14.85 -23.87
C GLY A 1075 -7.95 -13.75 -24.58
N GLY A 1076 -6.81 -14.08 -25.20
CA GLY A 1076 -6.07 -13.23 -26.13
C GLY A 1076 -4.95 -12.36 -25.55
N ASN A 1077 -4.73 -12.32 -24.23
CA ASN A 1077 -3.82 -11.34 -23.61
C ASN A 1077 -2.50 -11.88 -23.03
N ALA A 1078 -2.21 -13.18 -23.11
CA ALA A 1078 -0.96 -13.74 -22.58
C ALA A 1078 -0.41 -14.91 -23.43
N GLY A 1079 0.30 -14.58 -24.52
CA GLY A 1079 1.21 -15.51 -25.21
C GLY A 1079 0.55 -16.63 -26.04
N GLY A 1080 1.21 -17.04 -27.14
CA GLY A 1080 0.74 -18.10 -28.03
C GLY A 1080 0.69 -19.51 -27.41
N VAL A 1081 -0.14 -20.37 -28.00
CA VAL A 1081 -0.40 -21.77 -27.60
C VAL A 1081 0.85 -22.64 -27.81
N PHE A 1082 1.12 -23.60 -26.92
CA PHE A 1082 2.11 -24.66 -27.08
C PHE A 1082 1.67 -25.91 -26.32
N SER A 1083 2.02 -27.08 -26.85
CA SER A 1083 1.62 -28.39 -26.31
C SER A 1083 2.81 -29.34 -26.08
N ARG A 1084 4.03 -28.90 -26.42
CA ARG A 1084 5.25 -29.70 -26.28
C ARG A 1084 6.48 -28.82 -26.08
N TYR A 1085 7.46 -29.30 -25.30
CA TYR A 1085 8.80 -28.73 -25.28
C TYR A 1085 9.72 -29.52 -26.21
N ASN A 1086 10.64 -28.85 -26.90
CA ASN A 1086 11.77 -29.50 -27.55
C ASN A 1086 12.93 -29.50 -26.56
N VAL A 1087 13.19 -30.62 -25.89
CA VAL A 1087 14.30 -30.72 -24.93
C VAL A 1087 15.59 -30.89 -25.72
N LEU A 1088 16.48 -29.90 -25.63
CA LEU A 1088 17.71 -29.85 -26.41
C LEU A 1088 18.87 -30.51 -25.66
N LYS A 1089 18.89 -30.39 -24.34
CA LYS A 1089 20.00 -30.88 -23.50
C LYS A 1089 19.56 -31.07 -22.06
N ILE A 1090 19.92 -32.20 -21.44
CA ILE A 1090 19.80 -32.42 -19.99
C ILE A 1090 21.20 -32.66 -19.44
N GLN A 1091 21.60 -31.85 -18.46
CA GLN A 1091 22.91 -31.94 -17.82
C GLN A 1091 22.73 -32.21 -16.33
N LYS A 1092 23.29 -33.31 -15.83
CA LYS A 1092 23.28 -33.65 -14.41
C LYS A 1092 24.26 -32.78 -13.64
N VAL A 1093 23.78 -32.17 -12.56
CA VAL A 1093 24.57 -31.28 -11.70
C VAL A 1093 25.22 -32.10 -10.60
N VAL A 1094 26.55 -32.22 -10.60
CA VAL A 1094 27.32 -33.00 -9.63
C VAL A 1094 28.28 -32.10 -8.86
N ASN A 1095 27.98 -31.84 -7.59
CA ASN A 1095 28.92 -31.12 -6.71
C ASN A 1095 29.82 -32.10 -5.95
N LYS A 1096 31.13 -32.10 -6.24
CA LYS A 1096 32.10 -33.08 -5.74
C LYS A 1096 32.31 -32.97 -4.22
N LYS A 1097 32.48 -31.74 -3.71
CA LYS A 1097 32.64 -31.46 -2.26
C LYS A 1097 31.40 -31.82 -1.45
N LEU A 1098 30.21 -31.63 -2.02
CA LEU A 1098 28.94 -32.01 -1.38
C LEU A 1098 28.77 -33.53 -1.36
N ARG A 1099 29.14 -34.22 -2.44
CA ARG A 1099 29.09 -35.68 -2.51
C ARG A 1099 30.04 -36.35 -1.51
N GLU A 1100 31.23 -35.78 -1.32
CA GLU A 1100 32.21 -36.25 -0.34
C GLU A 1100 31.68 -36.07 1.10
N ARG A 1101 31.14 -34.90 1.45
CA ARG A 1101 30.51 -34.65 2.76
C ARG A 1101 29.29 -35.56 3.01
N TYR A 1102 28.46 -35.78 1.99
CA TYR A 1102 27.32 -36.70 2.06
C TYR A 1102 27.77 -38.15 2.32
N THR A 1103 28.81 -38.61 1.62
CA THR A 1103 29.33 -39.98 1.75
C THR A 1103 29.99 -40.19 3.12
N HIS A 1104 30.72 -39.18 3.61
CA HIS A 1104 31.31 -39.19 4.95
C HIS A 1104 30.24 -39.29 6.05
N ARG A 1105 29.18 -38.48 5.95
CA ARG A 1105 28.11 -38.47 6.96
C ARG A 1105 27.24 -39.73 6.91
N GLN A 1106 27.01 -40.31 5.72
CA GLN A 1106 26.37 -41.62 5.61
C GLN A 1106 27.18 -42.70 6.33
N LYS A 1107 28.52 -42.62 6.24
CA LYS A 1107 29.42 -43.56 6.91
C LYS A 1107 29.38 -43.41 8.43
N GLU A 1108 29.46 -42.20 8.97
CA GLU A 1108 29.31 -41.96 10.42
C GLU A 1108 27.98 -42.49 10.97
N ILE A 1109 26.87 -42.25 10.24
CA ILE A 1109 25.55 -42.73 10.66
C ILE A 1109 25.44 -44.24 10.54
N ALA A 1110 26.04 -44.84 9.51
CA ALA A 1110 26.11 -46.29 9.39
C ALA A 1110 26.93 -46.90 10.54
N ASP A 1111 28.05 -46.30 10.90
CA ASP A 1111 28.93 -46.75 11.98
C ASP A 1111 28.21 -46.69 13.35
N GLU A 1112 27.39 -45.64 13.57
CA GLU A 1112 26.55 -45.49 14.78
C GLU A 1112 25.26 -46.35 14.75
N ASN A 1113 24.84 -46.84 13.58
CA ASN A 1113 23.59 -47.58 13.38
C ASN A 1113 23.80 -48.95 12.71
N HIS A 1114 24.68 -49.78 13.27
CA HIS A 1114 24.88 -51.18 12.89
C HIS A 1114 25.10 -51.39 11.37
N ASN A 1115 25.94 -50.56 10.76
CA ASN A 1115 26.25 -50.52 9.33
C ASN A 1115 25.06 -50.27 8.39
N HIS A 1116 23.95 -49.72 8.91
CA HIS A 1116 22.80 -49.29 8.11
C HIS A 1116 22.67 -47.77 8.13
N HIS A 1117 22.89 -47.12 6.99
CA HIS A 1117 22.68 -45.68 6.85
C HIS A 1117 21.18 -45.38 6.62
N ASN A 1118 20.58 -44.57 7.50
CA ASN A 1118 19.23 -44.05 7.31
C ASN A 1118 19.32 -42.61 6.77
N GLU A 1119 18.81 -42.37 5.56
CA GLU A 1119 18.92 -41.06 4.91
C GLU A 1119 18.20 -39.94 5.68
N ARG A 1120 17.21 -40.26 6.52
CA ARG A 1120 16.56 -39.27 7.39
C ARG A 1120 17.49 -38.72 8.47
N MET A 1121 18.51 -39.47 8.87
CA MET A 1121 19.42 -39.10 9.96
C MET A 1121 20.61 -38.26 9.49
N LEU A 1122 20.79 -38.11 8.17
CA LEU A 1122 21.91 -37.38 7.55
C LEU A 1122 22.03 -35.92 8.00
N PHE A 1123 20.94 -35.30 8.46
CA PHE A 1123 20.88 -33.85 8.67
C PHE A 1123 20.39 -33.41 10.07
N HIS A 1124 20.29 -34.34 11.04
CA HIS A 1124 20.16 -33.95 12.44
C HIS A 1124 21.53 -33.50 12.97
N GLY A 1125 21.71 -32.19 13.18
CA GLY A 1125 22.96 -31.60 13.66
C GLY A 1125 23.34 -30.24 13.07
N SER A 1126 22.53 -29.64 12.18
CA SER A 1126 22.79 -28.27 11.69
C SER A 1126 22.79 -27.25 12.84
N PRO A 1127 23.79 -26.34 12.93
CA PRO A 1127 23.85 -25.28 13.96
C PRO A 1127 22.59 -24.41 14.03
N PHE A 1128 21.83 -24.37 12.94
CA PHE A 1128 20.55 -23.67 12.85
C PHE A 1128 19.46 -24.27 13.75
N ILE A 1129 19.41 -25.60 13.88
CA ILE A 1129 18.45 -26.30 14.76
C ILE A 1129 18.83 -26.09 16.24
N ASN A 1130 20.12 -26.12 16.57
CA ASN A 1130 20.61 -25.85 17.93
C ASN A 1130 20.32 -24.39 18.36
N ALA A 1131 20.36 -23.43 17.43
CA ALA A 1131 19.97 -22.05 17.72
C ALA A 1131 18.47 -21.90 18.04
N ILE A 1132 17.61 -22.69 17.39
CA ILE A 1132 16.15 -22.74 17.62
C ILE A 1132 15.83 -23.36 19.00
N ILE A 1133 16.53 -24.44 19.35
CA ILE A 1133 16.33 -25.16 20.62
C ILE A 1133 16.82 -24.32 21.81
N HIS A 1134 17.94 -23.59 21.68
CA HIS A 1134 18.53 -22.85 22.79
C HIS A 1134 17.96 -21.44 23.03
N LYS A 1135 17.39 -20.76 22.01
CA LYS A 1135 16.95 -19.35 22.13
C LYS A 1135 15.45 -19.14 22.25
N GLY A 1136 14.64 -20.20 22.11
CA GLY A 1136 13.18 -20.09 22.19
C GLY A 1136 12.54 -19.40 20.98
N PHE A 1137 11.25 -19.67 20.77
CA PHE A 1137 10.43 -19.11 19.69
C PHE A 1137 10.20 -17.59 19.93
N ASP A 1138 10.83 -16.71 19.13
CA ASP A 1138 10.51 -15.26 19.09
C ASP A 1138 9.67 -14.95 17.83
N GLU A 1139 8.42 -14.56 18.05
CA GLU A 1139 7.41 -14.29 17.01
C GLU A 1139 7.80 -13.19 16.00
N ARG A 1140 8.81 -12.37 16.29
CA ARG A 1140 9.24 -11.30 15.37
C ARG A 1140 10.06 -11.78 14.18
N HIS A 1141 10.75 -12.92 14.29
CA HIS A 1141 11.48 -13.52 13.15
C HIS A 1141 10.58 -14.36 12.24
N ALA A 1142 9.37 -14.73 12.71
CA ALA A 1142 8.38 -15.46 11.92
C ALA A 1142 7.77 -14.60 10.80
N TYR A 1143 7.73 -13.27 10.94
CA TYR A 1143 7.14 -12.41 9.90
C TYR A 1143 7.98 -12.36 8.62
N ILE A 1144 9.31 -12.52 8.72
CA ILE A 1144 10.21 -12.55 7.55
C ILE A 1144 10.22 -13.94 6.90
N GLY A 1145 10.06 -15.02 7.68
CA GLY A 1145 9.94 -16.39 7.14
C GLY A 1145 8.53 -16.76 6.64
N GLY A 1146 7.48 -16.12 7.18
CA GLY A 1146 6.08 -16.43 6.88
C GLY A 1146 5.56 -15.88 5.56
N MET A 1147 6.15 -14.80 5.03
CA MET A 1147 5.74 -14.24 3.73
C MET A 1147 6.17 -15.07 2.51
N PHE A 1148 7.01 -16.09 2.69
CA PHE A 1148 7.42 -17.00 1.62
C PHE A 1148 6.88 -18.44 1.78
N GLY A 1149 6.34 -18.80 2.96
CA GLY A 1149 6.06 -20.19 3.36
C GLY A 1149 4.65 -20.74 3.09
N ALA A 1150 3.64 -19.90 2.81
CA ALA A 1150 2.27 -20.40 2.64
C ALA A 1150 1.95 -20.76 1.18
N GLY A 1151 1.93 -22.05 0.83
CA GLY A 1151 1.22 -22.46 -0.38
C GLY A 1151 1.53 -23.82 -0.99
N ILE A 1152 1.93 -24.85 -0.23
CA ILE A 1152 1.87 -26.26 -0.69
C ILE A 1152 1.43 -27.10 0.52
N TYR A 1153 0.22 -26.83 0.99
CA TYR A 1153 -0.74 -27.86 1.33
C TYR A 1153 -2.07 -27.30 0.80
N PHE A 1154 -2.75 -28.05 -0.08
CA PHE A 1154 -3.86 -27.63 -0.97
C PHE A 1154 -3.45 -26.96 -2.29
N ALA A 1155 -2.74 -27.71 -3.15
CA ALA A 1155 -2.51 -27.34 -4.55
C ALA A 1155 -3.66 -27.83 -5.45
N GLU A 1156 -4.88 -27.31 -5.22
CA GLU A 1156 -5.91 -27.30 -6.27
C GLU A 1156 -6.45 -25.87 -6.51
N ASN A 1157 -6.52 -25.01 -5.48
CA ASN A 1157 -7.27 -23.74 -5.58
C ASN A 1157 -6.47 -22.44 -5.33
N SER A 1158 -5.12 -22.47 -5.33
CA SER A 1158 -4.32 -21.25 -5.14
C SER A 1158 -4.01 -20.54 -6.47
N SER A 1159 -4.58 -19.35 -6.66
CA SER A 1159 -4.47 -18.56 -7.90
C SER A 1159 -3.05 -18.07 -8.23
N LYS A 1160 -2.21 -17.75 -7.23
CA LYS A 1160 -0.82 -17.29 -7.44
C LYS A 1160 0.15 -18.45 -7.71
N SER A 1161 -0.03 -19.61 -7.10
CA SER A 1161 0.81 -20.79 -7.35
C SER A 1161 0.57 -21.31 -8.78
N ASN A 1162 -0.69 -21.32 -9.19
CA ASN A 1162 -1.13 -21.73 -10.52
C ASN A 1162 -0.53 -20.81 -11.62
N GLN A 1163 -0.33 -19.52 -11.37
CA GLN A 1163 0.31 -18.63 -12.36
C GLN A 1163 1.76 -18.99 -12.70
N TYR A 1164 2.53 -19.56 -11.78
CA TYR A 1164 3.94 -19.92 -12.03
C TYR A 1164 4.11 -21.34 -12.56
N VAL A 1165 3.19 -22.25 -12.22
CA VAL A 1165 3.11 -23.60 -12.79
C VAL A 1165 2.52 -23.57 -14.20
N TYR A 1166 1.61 -22.63 -14.50
CA TYR A 1166 0.92 -22.51 -15.79
C TYR A 1166 1.45 -21.41 -16.72
N GLY A 1167 2.61 -20.81 -16.39
CA GLY A 1167 3.29 -19.85 -17.28
C GLY A 1167 2.66 -18.44 -17.39
N ILE A 1168 1.79 -18.06 -16.45
CA ILE A 1168 1.05 -16.77 -16.44
C ILE A 1168 1.81 -15.67 -15.68
N GLY A 1169 2.95 -15.98 -15.06
CA GLY A 1169 3.75 -15.02 -14.29
C GLY A 1169 4.55 -14.02 -15.13
N GLY A 1170 3.90 -12.97 -15.66
CA GLY A 1170 4.40 -11.58 -15.78
C GLY A 1170 5.79 -11.26 -16.37
N GLY A 1171 6.54 -12.21 -16.93
CA GLY A 1171 7.82 -11.95 -17.57
C GLY A 1171 7.67 -11.14 -18.86
N THR A 1172 8.64 -10.30 -19.20
CA THR A 1172 8.63 -9.43 -20.40
C THR A 1172 8.75 -10.19 -21.74
N GLY A 1173 8.78 -11.52 -21.71
CA GLY A 1173 9.04 -12.36 -22.88
C GLY A 1173 10.50 -12.37 -23.29
N CYS A 1174 10.80 -12.96 -24.45
CA CYS A 1174 12.15 -12.96 -25.00
C CYS A 1174 12.65 -11.51 -25.14
N PRO A 1175 13.76 -11.09 -24.52
CA PRO A 1175 14.22 -9.70 -24.58
C PRO A 1175 14.54 -9.24 -26.01
N THR A 1176 15.02 -10.17 -26.84
CA THR A 1176 15.40 -9.93 -28.23
C THR A 1176 14.18 -9.76 -29.15
N HIS A 1177 13.15 -10.60 -28.97
CA HIS A 1177 11.99 -10.63 -29.86
C HIS A 1177 10.72 -9.99 -29.25
N LYS A 1178 10.79 -9.55 -27.99
CA LYS A 1178 9.71 -8.97 -27.19
C LYS A 1178 8.39 -9.76 -27.21
N ASP A 1179 8.49 -11.06 -27.40
CA ASP A 1179 7.37 -12.01 -27.43
C ASP A 1179 7.41 -12.92 -26.20
N ARG A 1180 6.30 -12.94 -25.45
CA ARG A 1180 6.12 -13.78 -24.25
C ARG A 1180 6.17 -15.28 -24.58
N SER A 1181 5.77 -15.66 -25.79
CA SER A 1181 5.79 -17.04 -26.28
C SER A 1181 6.77 -17.27 -27.42
N CYS A 1182 7.91 -16.56 -27.43
CA CYS A 1182 8.95 -16.75 -28.44
C CYS A 1182 9.34 -18.24 -28.58
N TYR A 1183 8.99 -18.83 -29.73
CA TYR A 1183 9.25 -20.23 -30.10
C TYR A 1183 10.67 -20.45 -30.63
N VAL A 1184 11.45 -19.38 -30.84
CA VAL A 1184 12.75 -19.43 -31.51
C VAL A 1184 13.91 -19.51 -30.51
N CYS A 1185 13.77 -18.94 -29.31
CA CYS A 1185 14.87 -18.87 -28.34
C CYS A 1185 14.90 -20.08 -27.40
N HIS A 1186 16.11 -20.61 -27.17
CA HIS A 1186 16.35 -21.64 -26.16
C HIS A 1186 16.19 -21.08 -24.74
N ARG A 1187 15.64 -21.90 -23.85
CA ARG A 1187 15.40 -21.62 -22.43
C ARG A 1187 16.11 -22.66 -21.58
N GLN A 1188 16.41 -22.30 -20.34
CA GLN A 1188 17.04 -23.19 -19.38
C GLN A 1188 16.17 -23.31 -18.13
N MET A 1189 16.10 -24.50 -17.55
CA MET A 1189 15.36 -24.83 -16.34
C MET A 1189 16.22 -25.68 -15.41
N LEU A 1190 16.15 -25.41 -14.12
CA LEU A 1190 16.83 -26.19 -13.10
C LEU A 1190 15.85 -27.16 -12.46
N PHE A 1191 16.18 -28.44 -12.46
CA PHE A 1191 15.42 -29.49 -11.80
C PHE A 1191 16.06 -29.78 -10.45
N CYS A 1192 15.31 -29.57 -9.36
CA CYS A 1192 15.82 -29.71 -7.99
C CYS A 1192 15.10 -30.83 -7.23
N ARG A 1193 15.85 -31.57 -6.40
CA ARG A 1193 15.31 -32.53 -5.44
C ARG A 1193 15.01 -31.88 -4.10
N VAL A 1194 13.84 -32.17 -3.52
CA VAL A 1194 13.38 -31.65 -2.23
C VAL A 1194 13.27 -32.79 -1.21
N THR A 1195 13.74 -32.59 0.03
CA THR A 1195 13.83 -33.65 1.05
C THR A 1195 12.54 -33.80 1.87
N LEU A 1196 11.63 -34.67 1.44
CA LEU A 1196 10.52 -35.16 2.27
C LEU A 1196 10.60 -36.69 2.34
N GLY A 1197 10.95 -37.23 3.51
CA GLY A 1197 11.32 -38.63 3.71
C GLY A 1197 10.27 -39.68 3.30
N LYS A 1198 10.21 -40.01 2.00
CA LYS A 1198 9.74 -41.28 1.45
C LYS A 1198 10.78 -41.78 0.46
N SER A 1199 10.96 -43.10 0.42
CA SER A 1199 11.99 -43.83 -0.32
C SER A 1199 11.95 -43.61 -1.84
N PHE A 1200 13.13 -43.64 -2.44
CA PHE A 1200 13.52 -43.18 -3.76
C PHE A 1200 13.06 -44.00 -4.98
N LEU A 1201 12.00 -44.79 -4.86
CA LEU A 1201 11.54 -45.67 -5.95
C LEU A 1201 10.11 -45.39 -6.41
N GLN A 1202 9.52 -44.26 -5.98
CA GLN A 1202 8.24 -43.80 -6.50
C GLN A 1202 8.39 -42.34 -6.98
N PHE A 1203 8.38 -42.16 -8.29
CA PHE A 1203 8.52 -40.89 -9.01
C PHE A 1203 7.46 -39.82 -8.63
N SER A 1204 6.44 -40.17 -7.85
CA SER A 1204 5.38 -39.26 -7.39
C SER A 1204 5.79 -38.23 -6.32
N ALA A 1205 7.08 -38.10 -5.98
CA ALA A 1205 7.59 -37.22 -4.93
C ALA A 1205 8.52 -36.08 -5.41
N MET A 1206 8.64 -35.84 -6.72
CA MET A 1206 9.41 -34.73 -7.26
C MET A 1206 8.52 -33.47 -7.40
N LYS A 1207 8.86 -32.37 -6.70
CA LYS A 1207 8.18 -31.06 -6.86
C LYS A 1207 9.05 -30.14 -7.72
N MET A 1208 8.52 -29.71 -8.86
CA MET A 1208 9.20 -28.79 -9.80
C MET A 1208 9.21 -27.35 -9.28
N ALA A 1209 10.36 -26.67 -9.38
CA ALA A 1209 10.49 -25.24 -9.12
C ALA A 1209 10.87 -24.51 -10.41
N HIS A 1210 9.98 -23.66 -10.92
CA HIS A 1210 10.27 -22.80 -12.07
C HIS A 1210 10.94 -21.49 -11.62
N ALA A 1211 11.97 -21.06 -12.34
CA ALA A 1211 12.40 -19.65 -12.35
C ALA A 1211 11.99 -19.01 -13.69
N PRO A 1212 11.18 -17.93 -13.73
CA PRO A 1212 10.82 -17.26 -14.97
C PRO A 1212 12.01 -16.50 -15.59
N PRO A 1213 12.11 -16.39 -16.93
CA PRO A 1213 13.06 -15.49 -17.58
C PRO A 1213 12.73 -14.04 -17.19
N GLY A 1214 13.68 -13.36 -16.52
CA GLY A 1214 13.58 -11.94 -16.18
C GLY A 1214 13.27 -11.61 -14.71
N HIS A 1215 13.04 -12.60 -13.84
CA HIS A 1215 13.01 -12.36 -12.40
C HIS A 1215 14.43 -12.48 -11.82
N HIS A 1216 14.97 -11.36 -11.34
CA HIS A 1216 16.37 -11.18 -10.92
C HIS A 1216 16.72 -11.85 -9.57
N SER A 1217 15.89 -12.77 -9.08
CA SER A 1217 16.13 -13.46 -7.81
C SER A 1217 16.75 -14.85 -7.97
N VAL A 1218 16.76 -15.42 -9.19
CA VAL A 1218 17.47 -16.68 -9.50
C VAL A 1218 17.98 -16.67 -10.95
N ILE A 1219 18.82 -15.69 -11.34
CA ILE A 1219 19.76 -15.88 -12.46
C ILE A 1219 21.05 -15.12 -12.11
N GLY A 1220 22.07 -15.87 -11.68
CA GLY A 1220 23.41 -15.55 -12.14
C GLY A 1220 23.43 -15.81 -13.64
N ARG A 1221 23.61 -14.76 -14.45
CA ARG A 1221 24.10 -14.98 -15.82
C ARG A 1221 25.47 -15.64 -15.69
N PRO A 1222 25.88 -16.52 -16.62
CA PRO A 1222 27.26 -16.99 -16.65
C PRO A 1222 28.17 -15.77 -16.89
N SER A 1223 28.71 -15.21 -15.82
CA SER A 1223 29.72 -14.17 -15.85
C SER A 1223 31.06 -14.82 -16.17
N VAL A 1224 31.34 -15.08 -17.45
CA VAL A 1224 32.66 -15.40 -18.03
C VAL A 1224 33.46 -16.58 -17.41
N ASN A 1225 33.03 -17.21 -16.31
CA ASN A 1225 33.80 -18.14 -15.46
C ASN A 1225 32.95 -19.29 -14.86
N GLY A 1226 31.93 -19.81 -15.56
CA GLY A 1226 31.19 -21.00 -15.11
C GLY A 1226 30.18 -20.78 -13.97
N LEU A 1227 29.33 -21.79 -13.72
CA LEU A 1227 28.18 -21.74 -12.79
C LEU A 1227 28.61 -22.04 -11.33
N ALA A 1228 28.45 -21.06 -10.43
CA ALA A 1228 28.57 -21.27 -8.98
C ALA A 1228 27.18 -21.40 -8.35
N TYR A 1229 26.63 -22.62 -8.23
CA TYR A 1229 25.40 -22.84 -7.44
C TYR A 1229 25.74 -22.72 -5.96
N ALA A 1230 24.93 -21.96 -5.20
CA ALA A 1230 24.93 -22.06 -3.74
C ALA A 1230 24.60 -23.51 -3.37
N GLU A 1231 25.27 -24.06 -2.36
CA GLU A 1231 25.19 -25.47 -1.96
C GLU A 1231 23.74 -25.95 -1.65
N TYR A 1232 22.78 -25.02 -1.48
CA TYR A 1232 21.36 -25.28 -1.24
C TYR A 1232 20.50 -24.15 -1.82
N VAL A 1233 19.31 -24.49 -2.35
CA VAL A 1233 18.23 -23.52 -2.57
C VAL A 1233 17.24 -23.69 -1.42
N ILE A 1234 17.05 -22.67 -0.58
CA ILE A 1234 16.00 -22.68 0.45
C ILE A 1234 14.71 -22.17 -0.18
N TYR A 1235 13.72 -23.05 -0.32
CA TYR A 1235 12.37 -22.66 -0.70
C TYR A 1235 11.40 -23.14 0.38
N ARG A 1236 10.71 -22.19 1.04
CA ARG A 1236 9.77 -22.46 2.16
C ARG A 1236 10.36 -23.19 3.38
N GLY A 1237 11.63 -22.93 3.70
CA GLY A 1237 12.29 -23.56 4.84
C GLY A 1237 12.71 -25.02 4.61
N GLU A 1238 12.52 -25.56 3.42
CA GLU A 1238 13.06 -26.85 3.00
C GLU A 1238 14.33 -26.64 2.14
N GLN A 1239 15.34 -27.49 2.36
CA GLN A 1239 16.57 -27.49 1.57
C GLN A 1239 16.35 -28.28 0.27
N ALA A 1240 16.55 -27.65 -0.88
CA ALA A 1240 16.47 -28.28 -2.19
C ALA A 1240 17.83 -28.29 -2.91
N TYR A 1241 18.12 -29.37 -3.63
CA TYR A 1241 19.38 -29.62 -4.31
C TYR A 1241 19.22 -29.61 -5.83
N PRO A 1242 20.00 -28.82 -6.59
CA PRO A 1242 20.00 -28.91 -8.04
C PRO A 1242 20.50 -30.28 -8.49
N GLU A 1243 19.71 -31.00 -9.29
CA GLU A 1243 20.09 -32.31 -9.80
C GLU A 1243 20.26 -32.31 -11.31
N TYR A 1244 19.44 -31.55 -12.05
CA TYR A 1244 19.61 -31.40 -13.50
C TYR A 1244 19.45 -29.95 -13.95
N LEU A 1245 20.17 -29.57 -15.01
CA LEU A 1245 19.98 -28.36 -15.79
C LEU A 1245 19.48 -28.78 -17.18
N ILE A 1246 18.25 -28.37 -17.50
CA ILE A 1246 17.56 -28.75 -18.73
C ILE A 1246 17.49 -27.53 -19.65
N THR A 1247 18.04 -27.64 -20.86
CA THR A 1247 17.90 -26.66 -21.93
C THR A 1247 16.83 -27.13 -22.91
N TYR A 1248 15.86 -26.29 -23.21
CA TYR A 1248 14.71 -26.63 -24.04
C TYR A 1248 14.20 -25.44 -24.86
N GLN A 1249 13.36 -25.70 -25.85
CA GLN A 1249 12.69 -24.70 -26.67
C GLN A 1249 11.18 -24.97 -26.68
N ILE A 1250 10.35 -23.93 -26.77
CA ILE A 1250 8.90 -24.09 -26.83
C ILE A 1250 8.50 -24.37 -28.28
N LEU A 1251 7.70 -25.40 -28.52
CA LEU A 1251 7.19 -25.73 -29.87
C LEU A 1251 5.81 -25.14 -30.08
N LYS A 1252 5.60 -24.57 -31.27
CA LYS A 1252 4.26 -24.16 -31.71
C LYS A 1252 3.46 -25.43 -32.05
N PRO A 1253 2.15 -25.51 -31.74
CA PRO A 1253 1.31 -26.61 -32.20
C PRO A 1253 1.30 -26.57 -33.73
N ASP A 1254 1.77 -27.63 -34.37
CA ASP A 1254 2.04 -27.64 -35.81
C ASP A 1254 0.81 -27.22 -36.63
N SER A 1255 0.98 -26.19 -37.45
CA SER A 1255 0.31 -26.15 -38.74
C SER A 1255 0.87 -27.31 -39.57
N THR A 1256 0.02 -28.27 -39.91
CA THR A 1256 0.29 -29.45 -40.75
C THR A 1256 1.43 -29.26 -41.75
N PRO A 1257 2.33 -30.26 -41.91
CA PRO A 1257 3.42 -30.18 -42.87
C PRO A 1257 2.85 -29.99 -44.28
N GLN A 1258 3.21 -28.88 -44.93
CA GLN A 1258 2.96 -28.69 -46.35
C GLN A 1258 3.72 -29.79 -47.11
N SER A 1259 2.96 -30.72 -47.68
CA SER A 1259 3.42 -31.60 -48.74
C SER A 1259 3.97 -30.74 -49.88
N SER A 1260 5.23 -30.96 -50.23
CA SER A 1260 5.88 -30.43 -51.41
C SER A 1260 5.21 -30.93 -52.68
N THR A 1261 4.19 -30.20 -53.17
CA THR A 1261 3.70 -30.27 -54.54
C THR A 1261 2.89 -29.01 -54.87
N GLY A 1262 3.22 -28.35 -55.98
CA GLY A 1262 2.35 -27.35 -56.61
C GLY A 1262 2.97 -25.96 -56.74
N ALA A 1263 3.68 -25.77 -57.85
CA ALA A 1263 4.01 -24.46 -58.38
C ALA A 1263 2.75 -23.67 -58.80
N GLU A 1264 2.98 -22.37 -59.02
CA GLU A 1264 2.24 -21.44 -59.90
C GLU A 1264 1.36 -20.32 -59.27
N LEU A 1265 1.73 -19.11 -59.72
CA LEU A 1265 0.90 -17.96 -60.10
C LEU A 1265 0.41 -16.95 -59.03
N LYS A 1266 1.15 -15.83 -59.00
CA LYS A 1266 0.70 -14.43 -59.17
C LYS A 1266 -0.68 -14.03 -58.59
N SER A 1267 -0.66 -13.12 -57.60
CA SER A 1267 -1.07 -11.70 -57.74
C SER A 1267 -0.79 -10.94 -56.46
#